data_AF-A0A2A2QGC6-F1
#
_entry.id   AF-A0A2A2QGC6-F1
#
_cell.length_a   1.000
_cell.length_b   1.000
_cell.length_c   1.000
_cell.angle_alpha   90.00
_cell.angle_beta   90.00
_cell.angle_gamma   90.00
#
_symmetry.space_group_name_H-M   'P 1'
#
loop_
_entity.id
_entity.type
_entity.pdbx_description
1 polymer ?
#
loop_
_entity_poly.entity_id
_entity_poly.type
_entity_poly.pdbx_seq_one_letter_code
_entity_poly.pdbx_strand_id
1 'polypeptide(L)'
;MFDGVAINGNEINVRNRGNSGTGHGWAGAYMAVWNCKASSFSVRNPPTARNWLVGSIGTIDSSSGFSVGADPPGTYDSSGPTGTGKAVHMRSLYYGQLQQRMKWPGSDFREVWLGDVDQHSSTGGTGETVNCDATWLSQVEAIDFATLHLQVQKAQPASQVIILNPVADTYVMGGVNASTNYGTATTLVTKDDTSADFDRETFLRWDLSGVSGKIISAKVRLAGVTTGQTGNESCATFVSSDTWGETTVNYTDKPASGELFAQWLPVAGQAVEFTVTPQVVDTLLGDDLLSLSILSTDSYGANGIVSYASRENATVANRPQLILTIDDTVPTISDVADQTVDEDTATAALPVIIGGDLPQTLSGTSSNPALVPNANIVFGGSGANRTVTVSPAAHQSGTTTITLTTSNGTIVATDTFTLTVTAVSDAAIKSATGSALNLASAWVANFVPVNPDTATWNATSLTGAMTLGANLSWAGLIVNDPAAALTFNGTQTLTLGSEGINLSAATVNLTLNHPVILGEDQTWNVGPGRTLSAASRISGSRTLTKAGTGTLVLSGLNATAASNYTGTTTINAGTLAISANDPSFTGGLTFGSANASAIVGTLDLSTSSTTYAGAALVRTNNVAANTVLIGSGETLTLSGGMTLGYDAAGGSGATDSKLTVTGAGSMAVNGTTISIGVNQAAQNAGYSSRGTLDVSALAAFNTNVTTFNMGVGSTTTGVGNVLLSNTANTIQATTLTVANTGGNNGNGTSTLTLGTGTNVIRADTIEIGKGKGSSPGMVKFASQIPGSPGTVTIADKAGTAAANITVANVNGVGTSGGAIGTLDLRGHTATVDAGTLLISRNNGASSTAASSTNGTVHFDAGVFTVAILNMAQKSAVATGTATATLNVGGGSFTVNTAFTLGSQTGSGASVATLNLTGGTLNSFASILEGGGNTTSKITRDGGTLKLNGNAIGGATPIDTLEFKSGTVQDVSQINDGTSGLTKTTSGTLTISGTNTYTGTTIVSSGTLVLGGSLTGPLTVNGGTFAPQGLPATASDFALNAGGTFQARINGTTAGAQYDQLAAGGSVTLAGPLDLVAGPGLAPGTSFRILNKTSAGAISGIFFGKPESSVFTDDGYPWIISYLGGDGNDVVLTLATPAQAWRFTHFGTIANSGTAADTFDANGDGEVNLLEFATGQNPHAASLISLSGLRTASALEITYIRSKEPLTGGVIFAVEWSDTLAPNPWSVAGVTQSILTDNGTVQSVKATVPTAAAIPRRFARLKVTSP
;
A
#
# COMPACT_ATOMS: atom_id res chain seq x y z
N MET A 1 -89.24 30.69 -35.97
CA MET A 1 -88.60 31.95 -36.38
C MET A 1 -89.01 32.26 -37.80
N PHE A 2 -89.34 33.52 -38.08
CA PHE A 2 -89.44 34.06 -39.44
C PHE A 2 -88.36 35.13 -39.59
N ASP A 3 -87.48 35.00 -40.59
CA ASP A 3 -86.31 35.87 -40.76
C ASP A 3 -86.21 36.27 -42.24
N GLY A 4 -86.33 37.57 -42.53
CA GLY A 4 -86.25 38.12 -43.89
C GLY A 4 -87.36 37.69 -44.84
N VAL A 5 -88.49 37.19 -44.33
CA VAL A 5 -89.59 36.63 -45.15
C VAL A 5 -90.46 37.75 -45.72
N ALA A 6 -90.69 37.75 -47.03
CA ALA A 6 -91.63 38.65 -47.71
C ALA A 6 -92.85 37.88 -48.24
N ILE A 7 -94.06 38.25 -47.81
CA ILE A 7 -95.33 37.68 -48.26
C ILE A 7 -96.14 38.76 -48.98
N ASN A 8 -96.49 38.51 -50.24
CA ASN A 8 -97.29 39.43 -51.05
C ASN A 8 -98.79 39.25 -50.77
N GLY A 9 -99.40 40.18 -50.04
CA GLY A 9 -100.86 40.31 -49.90
C GLY A 9 -101.51 39.61 -48.70
N ASN A 10 -100.80 38.74 -47.98
CA ASN A 10 -101.33 37.98 -46.83
C ASN A 10 -100.63 38.34 -45.49
N GLU A 11 -101.25 37.95 -44.36
CA GLU A 11 -100.78 38.26 -43.00
C GLU A 11 -99.82 37.20 -42.42
N ILE A 12 -98.91 37.62 -41.52
CA ILE A 12 -98.14 36.70 -40.66
C ILE A 12 -98.70 36.76 -39.23
N ASN A 13 -99.20 35.62 -38.74
CA ASN A 13 -99.93 35.52 -37.49
C ASN A 13 -99.26 34.53 -36.51
N VAL A 14 -98.77 35.04 -35.38
CA VAL A 14 -98.27 34.27 -34.23
C VAL A 14 -99.11 34.67 -33.01
N ARG A 15 -100.35 34.17 -32.95
CA ARG A 15 -101.35 34.53 -31.93
C ARG A 15 -102.13 33.31 -31.43
N ASN A 16 -102.95 33.50 -30.40
CA ASN A 16 -103.97 32.52 -30.04
C ASN A 16 -104.97 32.37 -31.18
N ARG A 17 -105.21 31.13 -31.64
CA ARG A 17 -106.13 30.87 -32.74
C ARG A 17 -107.59 30.71 -32.28
N GLY A 18 -107.84 30.76 -30.97
CA GLY A 18 -109.18 30.65 -30.38
C GLY A 18 -109.92 29.42 -30.91
N ASN A 19 -111.16 29.64 -31.35
CA ASN A 19 -112.04 28.60 -31.91
C ASN A 19 -111.90 28.42 -33.43
N SER A 20 -110.85 29.00 -34.05
CA SER A 20 -110.60 28.89 -35.49
C SER A 20 -109.90 27.56 -35.84
N GLY A 21 -110.39 26.88 -36.88
CA GLY A 21 -109.90 25.54 -37.29
C GLY A 21 -110.36 24.42 -36.34
N THR A 22 -109.56 23.35 -36.20
CA THR A 22 -109.87 22.17 -35.35
C THR A 22 -109.73 22.42 -33.83
N GLY A 23 -109.59 23.69 -33.39
CA GLY A 23 -109.62 24.07 -31.98
C GLY A 23 -108.29 23.94 -31.21
N HIS A 24 -107.13 24.15 -31.84
CA HIS A 24 -105.83 24.00 -31.17
C HIS A 24 -105.10 25.34 -30.91
N GLY A 25 -105.35 25.97 -29.76
CA GLY A 25 -104.42 26.83 -29.00
C GLY A 25 -103.58 27.89 -29.74
N TRP A 26 -102.42 28.22 -29.14
CA TRP A 26 -101.49 29.24 -29.61
C TRP A 26 -100.71 28.80 -30.86
N ALA A 27 -100.58 29.68 -31.85
CA ALA A 27 -99.83 29.42 -33.09
C ALA A 27 -98.30 29.38 -32.90
N GLY A 28 -97.78 29.84 -31.75
CA GLY A 28 -96.37 29.74 -31.41
C GLY A 28 -96.01 30.44 -30.09
N ALA A 29 -94.91 29.99 -29.46
CA ALA A 29 -94.30 30.52 -28.25
C ALA A 29 -92.78 30.69 -28.47
N TYR A 30 -92.16 31.75 -27.93
CA TYR A 30 -90.75 32.10 -28.16
C TYR A 30 -90.37 32.36 -29.62
N MET A 31 -91.32 32.86 -30.41
CA MET A 31 -91.13 33.13 -31.83
C MET A 31 -90.59 34.53 -32.05
N ALA A 32 -89.53 34.64 -32.86
CA ALA A 32 -89.03 35.90 -33.41
C ALA A 32 -89.44 36.04 -34.88
N VAL A 33 -89.98 37.21 -35.22
CA VAL A 33 -90.25 37.68 -36.59
C VAL A 33 -89.32 38.87 -36.85
N TRP A 34 -88.32 38.65 -37.71
CA TRP A 34 -87.18 39.57 -37.90
C TRP A 34 -87.11 40.07 -39.35
N ASN A 35 -87.08 41.39 -39.54
CA ASN A 35 -86.97 42.06 -40.85
C ASN A 35 -87.87 41.46 -41.95
N CYS A 36 -89.10 41.05 -41.60
CA CYS A 36 -90.06 40.47 -42.53
C CYS A 36 -90.96 41.54 -43.17
N LYS A 37 -91.60 41.23 -44.31
CA LYS A 37 -92.55 42.12 -44.98
C LYS A 37 -93.87 41.39 -45.25
N ALA A 38 -94.99 41.91 -44.77
CA ALA A 38 -96.33 41.34 -44.96
C ALA A 38 -97.39 42.47 -45.00
N SER A 39 -98.63 42.18 -45.40
CA SER A 39 -99.71 43.19 -45.39
C SER A 39 -100.12 43.58 -43.97
N SER A 40 -100.14 42.61 -43.04
CA SER A 40 -100.28 42.84 -41.60
C SER A 40 -99.53 41.79 -40.75
N PHE A 41 -99.31 42.11 -39.47
CA PHE A 41 -98.72 41.24 -38.46
C PHE A 41 -99.57 41.18 -37.19
N SER A 42 -99.87 39.98 -36.69
CA SER A 42 -100.44 39.78 -35.34
C SER A 42 -99.55 38.84 -34.52
N VAL A 43 -98.70 39.40 -33.66
CA VAL A 43 -97.71 38.67 -32.86
C VAL A 43 -97.99 38.87 -31.37
N ARG A 44 -98.44 37.82 -30.67
CA ARG A 44 -98.93 37.90 -29.29
C ARG A 44 -98.17 36.97 -28.36
N ASN A 45 -98.16 37.28 -27.06
CA ASN A 45 -97.49 36.46 -26.05
C ASN A 45 -98.45 35.44 -25.43
N PRO A 46 -98.14 34.12 -25.47
CA PRO A 46 -98.84 33.15 -24.65
C PRO A 46 -98.53 33.33 -23.15
N PRO A 47 -99.33 32.78 -22.23
CA PRO A 47 -99.25 33.08 -20.79
C PRO A 47 -97.87 32.90 -20.13
N THR A 48 -97.00 32.05 -20.67
CA THR A 48 -95.68 31.73 -20.11
C THR A 48 -94.50 32.03 -21.04
N ALA A 49 -94.73 32.59 -22.23
CA ALA A 49 -93.66 32.87 -23.18
C ALA A 49 -93.81 34.24 -23.85
N ARG A 50 -92.71 34.76 -24.39
CA ARG A 50 -92.70 36.02 -25.14
C ARG A 50 -92.41 35.75 -26.60
N ASN A 51 -93.06 36.47 -27.49
CA ASN A 51 -92.84 36.50 -28.93
C ASN A 51 -92.37 37.91 -29.32
N TRP A 52 -91.55 38.01 -30.36
CA TRP A 52 -90.90 39.25 -30.78
C TRP A 52 -91.19 39.58 -32.25
N LEU A 53 -91.41 40.86 -32.53
CA LEU A 53 -91.54 41.42 -33.87
C LEU A 53 -90.55 42.58 -34.01
N VAL A 54 -89.49 42.38 -34.79
CA VAL A 54 -88.38 43.33 -34.88
C VAL A 54 -88.06 43.69 -36.34
N GLY A 55 -87.92 44.99 -36.61
CA GLY A 55 -87.58 45.56 -37.92
C GLY A 55 -88.49 45.20 -39.10
N SER A 56 -89.70 44.68 -38.86
CA SER A 56 -90.58 44.15 -39.91
C SER A 56 -91.53 45.23 -40.46
N ILE A 57 -91.79 45.21 -41.77
CA ILE A 57 -92.55 46.23 -42.50
C ILE A 57 -93.94 45.69 -42.89
N GLY A 58 -94.99 46.21 -42.24
CA GLY A 58 -96.40 45.82 -42.41
C GLY A 58 -97.27 46.36 -41.27
N THR A 59 -98.60 46.42 -41.45
CA THR A 59 -99.50 46.97 -40.43
C THR A 59 -99.59 46.06 -39.21
N ILE A 60 -99.39 46.57 -37.99
CA ILE A 60 -99.49 45.76 -36.78
C ILE A 60 -100.96 45.70 -36.33
N ASP A 61 -101.55 44.51 -36.36
CA ASP A 61 -102.92 44.26 -35.89
C ASP A 61 -102.93 44.03 -34.38
N SER A 62 -103.45 45.03 -33.66
CA SER A 62 -103.62 45.06 -32.21
C SER A 62 -104.97 44.50 -31.72
N SER A 63 -105.80 43.93 -32.60
CA SER A 63 -107.01 43.20 -32.20
C SER A 63 -106.68 41.76 -31.74
N SER A 64 -107.43 41.21 -30.77
CA SER A 64 -107.29 39.80 -30.36
C SER A 64 -107.91 38.82 -31.37
N GLY A 65 -108.67 39.33 -32.35
CA GLY A 65 -109.36 38.57 -33.40
C GLY A 65 -110.42 37.57 -32.95
N PHE A 66 -110.39 37.15 -31.68
CA PHE A 66 -111.24 36.11 -31.09
C PHE A 66 -111.53 36.42 -29.60
N SER A 67 -112.72 36.06 -29.11
CA SER A 67 -113.19 36.31 -27.74
C SER A 67 -112.74 35.22 -26.75
N VAL A 68 -111.43 35.01 -26.64
CA VAL A 68 -110.80 33.99 -25.77
C VAL A 68 -109.77 34.60 -24.81
N GLY A 69 -110.20 35.49 -23.90
CA GLY A 69 -109.36 36.04 -22.83
C GLY A 69 -108.35 37.11 -23.27
N ALA A 70 -107.67 37.76 -22.32
CA ALA A 70 -106.71 38.81 -22.60
C ALA A 70 -105.39 38.22 -23.15
N ASP A 71 -105.09 38.46 -24.42
CA ASP A 71 -103.85 38.05 -25.09
C ASP A 71 -102.84 39.23 -25.12
N PRO A 72 -101.77 39.23 -24.31
CA PRO A 72 -100.81 40.32 -24.28
C PRO A 72 -100.08 40.49 -25.63
N PRO A 73 -99.79 41.74 -26.08
CA PRO A 73 -98.99 41.96 -27.28
C PRO A 73 -97.58 41.38 -27.15
N GLY A 74 -97.00 40.97 -28.28
CA GLY A 74 -95.58 40.62 -28.36
C GLY A 74 -94.68 41.83 -28.07
N THR A 75 -93.38 41.58 -27.92
CA THR A 75 -92.38 42.65 -27.81
C THR A 75 -92.04 43.15 -29.20
N TYR A 76 -92.39 44.42 -29.48
CA TYR A 76 -92.21 45.03 -30.79
C TYR A 76 -91.09 46.06 -30.76
N ASP A 77 -90.22 46.01 -31.75
CA ASP A 77 -89.15 47.00 -31.92
C ASP A 77 -89.00 47.35 -33.40
N SER A 78 -88.97 48.65 -33.71
CA SER A 78 -88.69 49.20 -35.04
C SER A 78 -89.56 48.63 -36.18
N SER A 79 -90.74 48.07 -35.86
CA SER A 79 -91.66 47.41 -36.80
C SER A 79 -92.94 48.24 -36.98
N GLY A 80 -93.50 48.25 -38.19
CA GLY A 80 -94.71 49.02 -38.51
C GLY A 80 -95.00 49.16 -40.01
N PRO A 81 -96.07 49.88 -40.40
CA PRO A 81 -96.39 50.13 -41.81
C PRO A 81 -95.25 50.80 -42.59
N THR A 82 -95.32 50.73 -43.92
CA THR A 82 -94.36 51.41 -44.81
C THR A 82 -94.30 52.90 -44.48
N GLY A 83 -93.15 53.36 -43.98
CA GLY A 83 -92.89 54.75 -43.55
C GLY A 83 -92.59 54.91 -42.04
N THR A 84 -93.06 54.01 -41.17
CA THR A 84 -92.79 54.05 -39.71
C THR A 84 -92.04 52.81 -39.21
N GLY A 85 -92.25 51.64 -39.83
CA GLY A 85 -91.38 50.48 -39.63
C GLY A 85 -90.08 50.63 -40.42
N LYS A 86 -88.94 50.31 -39.80
CA LYS A 86 -87.61 50.34 -40.43
C LYS A 86 -86.94 48.99 -40.23
N ALA A 87 -86.44 48.41 -41.32
CA ALA A 87 -85.57 47.25 -41.21
C ALA A 87 -84.36 47.61 -40.33
N VAL A 88 -84.08 46.78 -39.33
CA VAL A 88 -82.96 47.00 -38.41
C VAL A 88 -81.66 46.45 -39.01
N HIS A 89 -80.54 47.06 -38.61
CA HIS A 89 -79.21 46.63 -39.03
C HIS A 89 -78.94 45.17 -38.62
N MET A 90 -78.28 44.42 -39.49
CA MET A 90 -78.34 42.94 -39.69
C MET A 90 -79.59 42.47 -40.43
N ARG A 91 -79.43 42.29 -41.75
CA ARG A 91 -80.50 41.85 -42.68
C ARG A 91 -81.15 40.52 -42.28
N SER A 92 -80.42 39.64 -41.61
CA SER A 92 -80.91 38.36 -41.09
C SER A 92 -80.04 37.89 -39.92
N LEU A 93 -80.65 37.23 -38.94
CA LEU A 93 -79.97 36.72 -37.76
C LEU A 93 -79.00 35.57 -38.11
N TYR A 94 -79.29 34.79 -39.16
CA TYR A 94 -78.39 33.76 -39.67
C TYR A 94 -77.05 34.35 -40.16
N TYR A 95 -77.09 35.47 -40.90
CA TYR A 95 -75.87 36.11 -41.39
C TYR A 95 -75.03 36.74 -40.26
N GLY A 96 -75.67 37.27 -39.21
CA GLY A 96 -74.95 37.75 -38.02
C GLY A 96 -74.20 36.63 -37.31
N GLN A 97 -74.84 35.47 -37.13
CA GLN A 97 -74.20 34.28 -36.55
C GLN A 97 -73.08 33.73 -37.45
N LEU A 98 -73.26 33.76 -38.78
CA LEU A 98 -72.24 33.33 -39.72
C LEU A 98 -71.01 34.27 -39.69
N GLN A 99 -71.22 35.59 -39.62
CA GLN A 99 -70.13 36.55 -39.49
C GLN A 99 -69.35 36.35 -38.18
N GLN A 100 -70.02 36.09 -37.05
CA GLN A 100 -69.33 35.73 -35.80
C GLN A 100 -68.58 34.38 -35.91
N ARG A 101 -69.14 33.40 -36.61
CA ARG A 101 -68.49 32.10 -36.82
C ARG A 101 -67.26 32.20 -37.72
N MET A 102 -67.29 33.08 -38.71
CA MET A 102 -66.12 33.36 -39.55
C MET A 102 -65.07 34.20 -38.82
N LYS A 103 -65.50 35.12 -37.94
CA LYS A 103 -64.60 35.98 -37.17
C LYS A 103 -63.95 35.25 -35.99
N TRP A 104 -64.64 34.30 -35.38
CA TRP A 104 -64.16 33.45 -34.27
C TRP A 104 -64.61 31.98 -34.43
N PRO A 105 -63.85 31.18 -35.23
CA PRO A 105 -64.27 29.84 -35.64
C PRO A 105 -64.37 28.81 -34.51
N GLY A 106 -63.64 29.00 -33.40
CA GLY A 106 -63.52 28.03 -32.31
C GLY A 106 -64.17 28.42 -30.97
N SER A 107 -65.00 29.47 -30.92
CA SER A 107 -65.72 29.83 -29.69
C SER A 107 -67.01 29.02 -29.55
N ASP A 108 -67.13 28.27 -28.45
CA ASP A 108 -68.35 27.52 -28.07
C ASP A 108 -69.40 28.41 -27.39
N PHE A 109 -69.05 29.62 -26.96
CA PHE A 109 -70.00 30.65 -26.51
C PHE A 109 -70.34 31.59 -27.66
N ARG A 110 -71.63 31.76 -27.95
CA ARG A 110 -72.15 32.73 -28.92
C ARG A 110 -73.25 33.56 -28.28
N GLU A 111 -72.91 34.79 -27.94
CA GLU A 111 -73.85 35.76 -27.41
C GLU A 111 -74.10 36.84 -28.48
N VAL A 112 -75.36 37.05 -28.83
CA VAL A 112 -75.81 38.27 -29.50
C VAL A 112 -76.43 39.09 -28.39
N TRP A 113 -75.68 40.06 -27.84
CA TRP A 113 -76.22 40.95 -26.82
C TRP A 113 -77.42 41.70 -27.41
N LEU A 114 -78.61 41.37 -26.91
CA LEU A 114 -79.80 42.20 -27.02
C LEU A 114 -79.82 43.10 -25.79
N GLY A 115 -79.26 44.32 -25.89
CA GLY A 115 -79.61 45.39 -24.94
C GLY A 115 -78.53 46.24 -24.24
N ASP A 116 -77.33 46.49 -24.79
CA ASP A 116 -76.41 47.54 -24.26
C ASP A 116 -76.03 48.61 -25.30
N VAL A 117 -77.03 49.24 -25.92
CA VAL A 117 -76.78 50.50 -26.66
C VAL A 117 -76.63 51.65 -25.67
N ASP A 118 -75.55 51.69 -24.90
CA ASP A 118 -75.16 52.89 -24.17
C ASP A 118 -73.66 53.25 -24.24
N GLN A 119 -72.86 52.55 -25.05
CA GLN A 119 -71.50 52.95 -25.46
C GLN A 119 -70.65 53.53 -24.30
N HIS A 120 -70.66 52.90 -23.13
CA HIS A 120 -69.88 53.37 -21.97
C HIS A 120 -70.19 54.81 -21.51
N SER A 121 -71.44 55.29 -21.62
CA SER A 121 -71.82 56.57 -21.01
C SER A 121 -72.13 56.38 -19.52
N SER A 122 -71.33 57.00 -18.65
CA SER A 122 -71.53 56.97 -17.20
C SER A 122 -72.71 57.85 -16.78
N THR A 123 -73.85 57.25 -16.40
CA THR A 123 -74.83 57.92 -15.53
C THR A 123 -75.18 57.03 -14.35
N GLY A 124 -74.76 57.46 -13.16
CA GLY A 124 -74.96 56.75 -11.90
C GLY A 124 -76.45 56.59 -11.57
N GLY A 125 -76.93 55.36 -11.60
CA GLY A 125 -78.20 54.93 -11.04
C GLY A 125 -77.98 53.64 -10.25
N THR A 126 -78.17 53.71 -8.94
CA THR A 126 -78.03 52.60 -7.98
C THR A 126 -79.02 51.48 -8.29
N GLY A 127 -78.57 50.30 -8.73
CA GLY A 127 -79.51 49.18 -8.93
C GLY A 127 -79.03 47.84 -9.46
N GLU A 128 -77.84 47.69 -10.04
CA GLU A 128 -77.41 46.37 -10.55
C GLU A 128 -76.29 45.76 -9.71
N THR A 129 -76.68 44.96 -8.72
CA THR A 129 -75.75 44.05 -8.02
C THR A 129 -76.15 42.62 -8.35
N VAL A 130 -75.37 41.94 -9.20
CA VAL A 130 -75.45 40.49 -9.31
C VAL A 130 -74.54 39.91 -8.24
N ASN A 131 -75.14 39.20 -7.27
CA ASN A 131 -74.44 38.52 -6.18
C ASN A 131 -73.51 37.44 -6.75
N CYS A 132 -72.21 37.72 -6.77
CA CYS A 132 -71.18 36.68 -6.91
C CYS A 132 -70.59 36.37 -5.53
N ASP A 133 -70.26 35.09 -5.32
CA ASP A 133 -69.68 34.56 -4.08
C ASP A 133 -68.43 35.35 -3.68
N ALA A 134 -68.41 35.92 -2.47
CA ALA A 134 -67.30 36.71 -1.96
C ALA A 134 -65.98 35.91 -1.91
N THR A 135 -66.06 34.58 -1.84
CA THR A 135 -64.91 33.68 -1.88
C THR A 135 -64.33 33.58 -3.30
N TRP A 136 -65.19 33.56 -4.33
CA TRP A 136 -64.77 33.63 -5.74
C TRP A 136 -64.17 35.00 -6.07
N LEU A 137 -64.78 36.07 -5.57
CA LEU A 137 -64.26 37.44 -5.75
C LEU A 137 -62.86 37.61 -5.11
N SER A 138 -62.64 37.06 -3.91
CA SER A 138 -61.33 37.11 -3.22
C SER A 138 -60.24 36.27 -3.89
N GLN A 139 -60.59 35.21 -4.62
CA GLN A 139 -59.64 34.40 -5.40
C GLN A 139 -59.25 35.07 -6.72
N VAL A 140 -60.15 35.89 -7.30
CA VAL A 140 -59.90 36.66 -8.52
C VAL A 140 -59.11 37.94 -8.23
N GLU A 141 -59.33 38.58 -7.08
CA GLU A 141 -58.59 39.79 -6.65
C GLU A 141 -57.15 39.53 -6.17
N ALA A 142 -56.79 38.27 -5.84
CA ALA A 142 -55.44 37.87 -5.44
C ALA A 142 -54.47 37.63 -6.63
N ILE A 143 -54.95 37.77 -7.87
CA ILE A 143 -54.11 37.74 -9.06
C ILE A 143 -53.57 39.16 -9.27
N ASP A 144 -52.26 39.35 -9.08
CA ASP A 144 -51.58 40.62 -9.27
C ASP A 144 -51.74 41.14 -10.71
N PHE A 145 -52.62 42.12 -10.90
CA PHE A 145 -52.92 42.75 -12.18
C PHE A 145 -51.73 43.54 -12.78
N ALA A 146 -50.63 43.72 -12.05
CA ALA A 146 -49.41 44.33 -12.57
C ALA A 146 -48.57 43.36 -13.42
N THR A 147 -48.65 42.05 -13.18
CA THR A 147 -47.98 41.03 -14.03
C THR A 147 -48.85 40.55 -15.19
N LEU A 148 -50.15 40.85 -15.19
CA LEU A 148 -51.06 40.57 -16.31
C LEU A 148 -50.99 41.63 -17.43
N HIS A 149 -50.54 42.85 -17.14
CA HIS A 149 -50.41 43.92 -18.15
C HIS A 149 -49.19 43.79 -19.09
N LEU A 150 -48.29 42.81 -18.86
CA LEU A 150 -47.26 42.42 -19.84
C LEU A 150 -47.63 41.14 -20.62
N GLN A 151 -48.74 40.48 -20.30
CA GLN A 151 -49.27 39.33 -21.02
C GLN A 151 -50.60 39.58 -21.74
N VAL A 152 -51.17 40.79 -21.64
CA VAL A 152 -52.36 41.22 -22.41
C VAL A 152 -52.18 42.59 -23.07
N GLN A 153 -50.97 42.94 -23.52
CA GLN A 153 -50.94 43.35 -24.91
C GLN A 153 -50.93 42.04 -25.69
N LYS A 154 -52.04 41.70 -26.37
CA LYS A 154 -51.81 41.10 -27.69
C LYS A 154 -50.82 42.05 -28.34
N ALA A 155 -49.61 41.58 -28.62
CA ALA A 155 -48.77 42.26 -29.59
C ALA A 155 -49.74 42.60 -30.73
N GLN A 156 -50.00 43.89 -30.94
CA GLN A 156 -50.62 44.28 -32.20
C GLN A 156 -49.73 43.59 -33.23
N PRO A 157 -50.27 42.73 -34.11
CA PRO A 157 -49.46 42.18 -35.19
C PRO A 157 -48.72 43.36 -35.79
N ALA A 158 -47.40 43.23 -35.99
CA ALA A 158 -46.55 44.30 -36.49
C ALA A 158 -47.15 44.77 -37.81
N SER A 159 -48.00 45.80 -37.73
CA SER A 159 -48.92 46.12 -38.81
C SER A 159 -48.28 47.20 -39.65
N GLN A 160 -47.83 46.86 -40.85
CA GLN A 160 -47.25 47.84 -41.75
C GLN A 160 -48.37 48.56 -42.52
N VAL A 161 -48.32 49.90 -42.57
CA VAL A 161 -49.22 50.72 -43.40
C VAL A 161 -48.55 51.03 -44.73
N ILE A 162 -49.22 50.72 -45.84
CA ILE A 162 -48.75 50.98 -47.22
C ILE A 162 -49.71 51.96 -47.90
N ILE A 163 -49.20 53.02 -48.55
CA ILE A 163 -50.02 53.99 -49.30
C ILE A 163 -49.63 53.91 -50.79
N LEU A 164 -50.61 53.68 -51.65
CA LEU A 164 -50.45 53.58 -53.10
C LEU A 164 -51.16 54.73 -53.81
N ASN A 165 -50.48 55.32 -54.80
CA ASN A 165 -51.08 56.31 -55.71
C ASN A 165 -51.69 55.60 -56.93
N PRO A 166 -52.73 56.15 -57.58
CA PRO A 166 -53.30 55.53 -58.77
C PRO A 166 -52.28 55.48 -59.90
N VAL A 167 -52.22 54.35 -60.60
CA VAL A 167 -51.44 54.16 -61.83
C VAL A 167 -52.16 54.69 -63.06
N ALA A 168 -53.46 54.93 -62.98
CA ALA A 168 -54.26 55.61 -64.00
C ALA A 168 -55.50 56.27 -63.38
N ASP A 169 -55.85 57.47 -63.82
CA ASP A 169 -57.14 58.09 -63.53
C ASP A 169 -57.64 59.02 -64.65
N THR A 170 -58.95 59.04 -64.85
CA THR A 170 -59.56 59.85 -65.91
C THR A 170 -61.03 59.99 -65.66
N TYR A 171 -61.68 60.92 -66.35
CA TYR A 171 -63.13 60.90 -66.47
C TYR A 171 -63.52 60.88 -67.95
N VAL A 172 -64.74 60.44 -68.23
CA VAL A 172 -65.30 60.39 -69.59
C VAL A 172 -66.56 61.24 -69.64
N MET A 173 -66.89 61.79 -70.80
CA MET A 173 -68.08 62.65 -70.97
C MET A 173 -68.90 62.24 -72.20
N GLY A 174 -70.21 62.09 -72.04
CA GLY A 174 -71.09 61.58 -73.09
C GLY A 174 -71.38 62.56 -74.24
N GLY A 175 -72.16 62.07 -75.20
CA GLY A 175 -72.68 62.81 -76.35
C GLY A 175 -71.63 63.46 -77.25
N VAL A 176 -71.70 64.78 -77.50
CA VAL A 176 -70.76 65.46 -78.41
C VAL A 176 -69.28 65.33 -78.02
N ASN A 177 -68.99 65.07 -76.75
CA ASN A 177 -67.64 64.86 -76.24
C ASN A 177 -67.27 63.38 -76.07
N ALA A 178 -68.10 62.46 -76.57
CA ALA A 178 -67.96 61.03 -76.29
C ALA A 178 -66.64 60.42 -76.76
N SER A 179 -65.97 61.04 -77.74
CA SER A 179 -64.67 60.61 -78.27
C SER A 179 -63.48 61.39 -77.69
N THR A 180 -63.70 62.30 -76.74
CA THR A 180 -62.64 63.08 -76.08
C THR A 180 -62.12 62.34 -74.85
N ASN A 181 -60.80 62.20 -74.73
CA ASN A 181 -60.13 61.70 -73.54
C ASN A 181 -59.80 62.85 -72.56
N TYR A 182 -59.95 62.59 -71.26
CA TYR A 182 -59.65 63.57 -70.20
C TYR A 182 -58.58 63.09 -69.20
N GLY A 183 -57.72 62.15 -69.60
CA GLY A 183 -56.70 61.54 -68.71
C GLY A 183 -55.55 62.46 -68.29
N THR A 184 -55.54 63.72 -68.75
CA THR A 184 -54.59 64.74 -68.29
C THR A 184 -55.28 65.88 -67.53
N ALA A 185 -56.57 65.75 -67.23
CA ALA A 185 -57.30 66.75 -66.48
C ALA A 185 -56.81 66.76 -65.03
N THR A 186 -56.74 67.94 -64.39
CA THR A 186 -56.30 68.08 -63.00
C THR A 186 -57.39 67.74 -61.97
N THR A 187 -58.58 67.38 -62.46
CA THR A 187 -59.76 67.01 -61.67
C THR A 187 -60.52 65.88 -62.36
N LEU A 188 -61.03 64.95 -61.56
CA LEU A 188 -61.91 63.87 -61.97
C LEU A 188 -63.36 64.30 -61.76
N VAL A 189 -64.20 64.18 -62.77
CA VAL A 189 -65.55 64.76 -62.75
C VAL A 189 -66.61 63.67 -62.83
N THR A 190 -67.64 63.81 -62.02
CA THR A 190 -68.83 62.94 -62.05
C THR A 190 -70.09 63.78 -62.18
N LYS A 191 -71.02 63.34 -63.02
CA LYS A 191 -72.34 63.95 -63.20
C LYS A 191 -73.25 62.95 -63.90
N ASP A 192 -74.47 62.83 -63.41
CA ASP A 192 -75.56 62.18 -64.15
C ASP A 192 -76.55 63.29 -64.54
N ASP A 193 -76.94 63.36 -65.81
CA ASP A 193 -77.80 64.38 -66.37
C ASP A 193 -78.84 63.76 -67.30
N THR A 194 -80.06 64.29 -67.29
CA THR A 194 -81.09 63.90 -68.27
C THR A 194 -80.67 64.04 -69.73
N SER A 195 -79.66 64.87 -70.02
CA SER A 195 -79.00 64.94 -71.33
C SER A 195 -77.72 64.12 -71.35
N ALA A 196 -77.70 63.08 -72.19
CA ALA A 196 -76.54 62.22 -72.41
C ALA A 196 -75.26 62.97 -72.85
N ASP A 197 -75.35 64.22 -73.32
CA ASP A 197 -74.19 65.08 -73.64
C ASP A 197 -73.37 65.48 -72.41
N PHE A 198 -73.92 65.38 -71.20
CA PHE A 198 -73.29 65.87 -69.97
C PHE A 198 -73.04 64.82 -68.90
N ASP A 199 -73.34 63.55 -69.20
CA ASP A 199 -73.02 62.42 -68.33
C ASP A 199 -71.52 62.26 -68.19
N ARG A 200 -71.04 62.17 -66.96
CA ARG A 200 -69.62 62.05 -66.61
C ARG A 200 -69.39 60.97 -65.57
N GLU A 201 -68.45 60.10 -65.88
CA GLU A 201 -68.02 59.01 -65.02
C GLU A 201 -66.51 59.09 -64.83
N THR A 202 -66.05 58.86 -63.60
CA THR A 202 -64.63 58.85 -63.25
C THR A 202 -64.13 57.42 -63.11
N PHE A 203 -62.90 57.14 -63.55
CA PHE A 203 -62.23 55.85 -63.43
C PHE A 203 -60.87 56.01 -62.77
N LEU A 204 -60.50 55.07 -61.90
CA LEU A 204 -59.27 55.04 -61.10
C LEU A 204 -58.70 53.62 -61.08
N ARG A 205 -57.38 53.45 -61.21
CA ARG A 205 -56.69 52.15 -61.09
C ARG A 205 -55.46 52.21 -60.19
N TRP A 206 -55.23 51.17 -59.38
CA TRP A 206 -54.01 50.96 -58.57
C TRP A 206 -53.32 49.63 -58.93
N ASP A 207 -51.99 49.56 -58.76
CA ASP A 207 -51.17 48.35 -58.90
C ASP A 207 -50.80 47.81 -57.52
N LEU A 208 -51.16 46.54 -57.26
CA LEU A 208 -50.99 45.84 -55.98
C LEU A 208 -49.86 44.80 -56.01
N SER A 209 -49.15 44.61 -57.12
CA SER A 209 -48.17 43.53 -57.31
C SER A 209 -47.00 43.56 -56.31
N GLY A 210 -46.74 44.72 -55.70
CA GLY A 210 -45.74 44.92 -54.65
C GLY A 210 -46.23 44.66 -53.21
N VAL A 211 -47.48 44.24 -53.01
CA VAL A 211 -48.08 44.06 -51.68
C VAL A 211 -47.98 42.60 -51.23
N SER A 212 -47.15 42.33 -50.21
CA SER A 212 -46.98 40.99 -49.63
C SER A 212 -47.39 40.97 -48.15
N GLY A 213 -48.16 39.97 -47.73
CA GLY A 213 -48.63 39.83 -46.35
C GLY A 213 -50.16 39.84 -46.25
N LYS A 214 -50.71 39.45 -45.09
CA LYS A 214 -52.17 39.37 -44.91
C LYS A 214 -52.78 40.77 -44.79
N ILE A 215 -53.70 41.14 -45.69
CA ILE A 215 -54.42 42.42 -45.62
C ILE A 215 -55.32 42.45 -44.38
N ILE A 216 -55.01 43.37 -43.45
CA ILE A 216 -55.81 43.69 -42.26
C ILE A 216 -56.94 44.67 -42.64
N SER A 217 -56.63 45.71 -43.43
CA SER A 217 -57.63 46.66 -43.95
C SER A 217 -57.13 47.39 -45.20
N ALA A 218 -58.08 47.86 -46.03
CA ALA A 218 -57.82 48.72 -47.20
C ALA A 218 -58.91 49.80 -47.40
N LYS A 219 -58.51 51.04 -47.71
CA LYS A 219 -59.39 52.20 -47.92
C LYS A 219 -58.96 53.05 -49.12
N VAL A 220 -59.91 53.62 -49.85
CA VAL A 220 -59.67 54.66 -50.86
C VAL A 220 -59.99 56.03 -50.27
N ARG A 221 -59.11 57.01 -50.51
CA ARG A 221 -59.27 58.42 -50.13
C ARG A 221 -59.34 59.31 -51.38
N LEU A 222 -60.41 60.09 -51.52
CA LEU A 222 -60.61 61.03 -52.65
C LEU A 222 -60.87 62.45 -52.12
N ALA A 223 -60.11 63.45 -52.58
CA ALA A 223 -60.32 64.84 -52.18
C ALA A 223 -61.34 65.55 -53.07
N GLY A 224 -62.46 66.02 -52.50
CA GLY A 224 -63.45 66.83 -53.21
C GLY A 224 -62.92 68.23 -53.51
N VAL A 225 -62.91 68.63 -54.78
CA VAL A 225 -62.42 69.94 -55.25
C VAL A 225 -63.57 70.94 -55.34
N THR A 226 -64.66 70.59 -56.04
CA THR A 226 -65.88 71.42 -56.15
C THR A 226 -67.14 70.57 -56.22
N THR A 227 -68.25 71.15 -55.75
CA THR A 227 -69.61 70.59 -55.89
C THR A 227 -70.52 71.69 -56.45
N GLY A 228 -71.29 71.41 -57.50
CA GLY A 228 -72.14 72.41 -58.14
C GLY A 228 -73.37 72.82 -57.32
N GLN A 229 -73.77 71.99 -56.35
CA GLN A 229 -74.78 72.30 -55.32
C GLN A 229 -74.63 71.36 -54.11
N THR A 230 -75.32 71.66 -53.01
CA THR A 230 -75.42 70.78 -51.83
C THR A 230 -76.37 69.61 -52.09
N GLY A 231 -76.02 68.42 -51.61
CA GLY A 231 -76.88 67.23 -51.71
C GLY A 231 -76.66 66.36 -52.94
N ASN A 232 -75.70 66.70 -53.82
CA ASN A 232 -75.21 65.74 -54.81
C ASN A 232 -74.63 64.54 -54.07
N GLU A 233 -75.00 63.32 -54.46
CA GLU A 233 -74.42 62.09 -53.91
C GLU A 233 -73.54 61.41 -54.95
N SER A 234 -72.39 60.90 -54.48
CA SER A 234 -71.48 60.11 -55.29
C SER A 234 -71.41 58.69 -54.77
N CYS A 235 -71.08 57.76 -55.65
CA CYS A 235 -70.85 56.37 -55.29
C CYS A 235 -69.60 55.80 -55.96
N ALA A 236 -69.11 54.70 -55.41
CA ALA A 236 -68.04 53.90 -55.99
C ALA A 236 -68.58 52.53 -56.41
N THR A 237 -68.19 52.11 -57.61
CA THR A 237 -68.47 50.79 -58.17
C THR A 237 -67.18 50.10 -58.57
N PHE A 238 -67.21 48.76 -58.61
CA PHE A 238 -66.08 47.96 -59.08
C PHE A 238 -66.04 47.92 -60.61
N VAL A 239 -64.86 48.01 -61.22
CA VAL A 239 -64.68 47.92 -62.67
C VAL A 239 -63.91 46.64 -62.97
N SER A 240 -64.56 45.68 -63.62
CA SER A 240 -64.01 44.33 -63.81
C SER A 240 -63.00 44.20 -64.96
N SER A 241 -62.66 45.29 -65.64
CA SER A 241 -61.76 45.28 -66.80
C SER A 241 -60.64 46.28 -66.60
N ASP A 242 -59.40 45.81 -66.55
CA ASP A 242 -58.21 46.62 -66.38
C ASP A 242 -57.53 47.01 -67.70
N THR A 243 -58.20 46.77 -68.83
CA THR A 243 -57.63 47.03 -70.18
C THR A 243 -57.72 48.49 -70.63
N TRP A 244 -58.38 49.37 -69.87
CA TRP A 244 -58.52 50.78 -70.23
C TRP A 244 -57.20 51.54 -70.05
N GLY A 245 -56.89 52.40 -71.03
CA GLY A 245 -55.74 53.29 -70.99
C GLY A 245 -56.14 54.70 -70.57
N GLU A 246 -55.41 55.28 -69.63
CA GLU A 246 -55.67 56.62 -69.08
C GLU A 246 -55.79 57.70 -70.16
N THR A 247 -54.91 57.69 -71.14
CA THR A 247 -54.83 58.67 -72.24
C THR A 247 -55.59 58.27 -73.49
N THR A 248 -56.26 57.10 -73.48
CA THR A 248 -56.97 56.56 -74.65
C THR A 248 -58.45 56.35 -74.42
N VAL A 249 -58.90 56.11 -73.18
CA VAL A 249 -60.31 55.86 -72.87
C VAL A 249 -61.16 57.12 -73.04
N ASN A 250 -62.34 56.97 -73.61
CA ASN A 250 -63.34 57.99 -73.83
C ASN A 250 -64.71 57.41 -73.49
N TYR A 251 -65.79 58.16 -73.65
CA TYR A 251 -67.11 57.69 -73.22
C TYR A 251 -67.63 56.51 -74.05
N THR A 252 -67.21 56.38 -75.31
CA THR A 252 -67.67 55.30 -76.20
C THR A 252 -67.02 53.94 -75.92
N ASP A 253 -65.80 53.93 -75.38
CA ASP A 253 -65.02 52.72 -75.09
C ASP A 253 -64.72 52.52 -73.59
N LYS A 254 -65.39 53.28 -72.72
CA LYS A 254 -65.27 53.16 -71.26
C LYS A 254 -65.62 51.75 -70.80
N PRO A 255 -64.91 51.21 -69.79
CA PRO A 255 -65.29 49.94 -69.20
C PRO A 255 -66.64 50.05 -68.48
N ALA A 256 -67.34 48.93 -68.36
CA ALA A 256 -68.62 48.90 -67.65
C ALA A 256 -68.40 49.11 -66.15
N SER A 257 -69.15 50.04 -65.57
CA SER A 257 -69.25 50.23 -64.12
C SER A 257 -70.10 49.10 -63.52
N GLY A 258 -69.61 48.47 -62.45
CA GLY A 258 -70.26 47.33 -61.80
C GLY A 258 -71.24 47.73 -60.70
N GLU A 259 -71.46 46.80 -59.76
CA GLU A 259 -72.33 47.02 -58.60
C GLU A 259 -71.74 48.07 -57.64
N LEU A 260 -72.60 48.92 -57.08
CA LEU A 260 -72.26 49.92 -56.08
C LEU A 260 -71.89 49.25 -54.75
N PHE A 261 -70.75 49.63 -54.17
CA PHE A 261 -70.34 49.13 -52.85
C PHE A 261 -70.07 50.24 -51.80
N ALA A 262 -70.00 51.51 -52.22
CA ALA A 262 -69.91 52.66 -51.32
C ALA A 262 -70.67 53.87 -51.89
N GLN A 263 -71.31 54.65 -51.02
CA GLN A 263 -72.04 55.87 -51.36
C GLN A 263 -71.78 56.94 -50.30
N TRP A 264 -71.65 58.21 -50.71
CA TRP A 264 -71.38 59.33 -49.81
C TRP A 264 -71.89 60.67 -50.37
N LEU A 265 -71.97 61.67 -49.49
CA LEU A 265 -72.27 63.07 -49.82
C LEU A 265 -70.95 63.86 -49.96
N PRO A 266 -70.49 64.19 -51.18
CA PRO A 266 -69.30 65.03 -51.39
C PRO A 266 -69.44 66.45 -50.81
N VAL A 267 -68.36 66.94 -50.22
CA VAL A 267 -68.22 68.31 -49.69
C VAL A 267 -66.99 68.97 -50.31
N ALA A 268 -67.14 70.16 -50.90
CA ALA A 268 -66.03 70.88 -51.51
C ALA A 268 -64.92 71.18 -50.48
N GLY A 269 -63.67 70.84 -50.82
CA GLY A 269 -62.49 71.02 -49.98
C GLY A 269 -62.23 69.93 -48.94
N GLN A 270 -63.08 68.89 -48.85
CA GLN A 270 -62.92 67.78 -47.89
C GLN A 270 -62.67 66.45 -48.62
N ALA A 271 -61.88 65.57 -48.00
CA ALA A 271 -61.65 64.23 -48.52
C ALA A 271 -62.68 63.25 -47.97
N VAL A 272 -63.13 62.33 -48.82
CA VAL A 272 -63.90 61.15 -48.41
C VAL A 272 -62.97 59.95 -48.30
N GLU A 273 -63.23 59.09 -47.32
CA GLU A 273 -62.62 57.77 -47.21
C GLU A 273 -63.71 56.70 -47.21
N PHE A 274 -63.54 55.68 -48.02
CA PHE A 274 -64.41 54.51 -48.03
C PHE A 274 -63.60 53.22 -48.11
N THR A 275 -64.17 52.14 -47.58
CA THR A 275 -63.47 50.86 -47.44
C THR A 275 -63.53 50.08 -48.75
N VAL A 276 -62.39 49.53 -49.17
CA VAL A 276 -62.24 48.68 -50.35
C VAL A 276 -61.58 47.33 -50.02
N THR A 277 -61.59 46.93 -48.75
CA THR A 277 -60.86 45.72 -48.28
C THR A 277 -61.25 44.44 -49.02
N PRO A 278 -62.54 44.14 -49.25
CA PRO A 278 -62.92 42.96 -50.04
C PRO A 278 -62.41 43.04 -51.48
N GLN A 279 -62.51 44.22 -52.12
CA GLN A 279 -62.05 44.42 -53.50
C GLN A 279 -60.54 44.23 -53.62
N VAL A 280 -59.75 44.76 -52.68
CA VAL A 280 -58.29 44.58 -52.66
C VAL A 280 -57.91 43.12 -52.44
N VAL A 281 -58.58 42.41 -51.53
CA VAL A 281 -58.31 40.99 -51.28
C VAL A 281 -58.65 40.13 -52.50
N ASP A 282 -59.79 40.40 -53.15
CA ASP A 282 -60.18 39.68 -54.36
C ASP A 282 -59.23 39.98 -55.53
N THR A 283 -58.81 41.24 -55.73
CA THR A 283 -57.83 41.62 -56.75
C THR A 283 -56.46 40.97 -56.52
N LEU A 284 -56.00 40.83 -55.27
CA LEU A 284 -54.75 40.13 -54.91
C LEU A 284 -54.79 38.61 -55.14
N LEU A 285 -55.97 38.05 -55.37
CA LEU A 285 -56.13 36.66 -55.81
C LEU A 285 -56.18 36.54 -57.35
N GLY A 286 -56.23 37.68 -58.05
CA GLY A 286 -56.41 37.80 -59.48
C GLY A 286 -55.17 38.36 -60.18
N ASP A 287 -55.32 39.54 -60.78
CA ASP A 287 -54.34 40.19 -61.65
C ASP A 287 -53.59 41.36 -60.99
N ASP A 288 -53.80 41.56 -59.69
CA ASP A 288 -53.18 42.60 -58.88
C ASP A 288 -53.47 44.05 -59.34
N LEU A 289 -54.45 44.28 -60.23
CA LEU A 289 -54.86 45.62 -60.68
C LEU A 289 -56.26 45.95 -60.16
N LEU A 290 -56.38 46.98 -59.31
CA LEU A 290 -57.65 47.41 -58.76
C LEU A 290 -58.21 48.58 -59.58
N SER A 291 -59.21 48.34 -60.44
CA SER A 291 -59.97 49.39 -61.13
C SER A 291 -61.32 49.70 -60.47
N LEU A 292 -61.62 50.98 -60.26
CA LEU A 292 -62.87 51.49 -59.70
C LEU A 292 -63.47 52.58 -60.59
N SER A 293 -64.78 52.76 -60.54
CA SER A 293 -65.44 53.94 -61.09
C SER A 293 -66.21 54.73 -60.02
N ILE A 294 -66.23 56.05 -60.20
CA ILE A 294 -66.96 56.99 -59.35
C ILE A 294 -68.05 57.64 -60.18
N LEU A 295 -69.28 57.59 -59.67
CA LEU A 295 -70.49 57.99 -60.39
C LEU A 295 -71.34 58.93 -59.52
N SER A 296 -72.24 59.69 -60.15
CA SER A 296 -73.38 60.30 -59.47
C SER A 296 -74.47 59.24 -59.29
N THR A 297 -75.16 59.22 -58.15
CA THR A 297 -76.22 58.20 -57.90
C THR A 297 -77.58 58.56 -58.48
N ASP A 298 -77.78 59.82 -58.86
CA ASP A 298 -79.02 60.31 -59.47
C ASP A 298 -78.71 61.54 -60.36
N SER A 299 -79.68 61.93 -61.19
CA SER A 299 -79.61 63.12 -62.03
C SER A 299 -80.04 64.36 -61.25
N TYR A 300 -79.07 65.13 -60.78
CA TYR A 300 -79.30 66.36 -59.99
C TYR A 300 -79.44 67.65 -60.83
N GLY A 301 -79.70 67.51 -62.14
CA GLY A 301 -79.88 68.61 -63.08
C GLY A 301 -78.57 69.32 -63.45
N ALA A 302 -78.68 70.51 -64.07
CA ALA A 302 -77.53 71.21 -64.66
C ALA A 302 -76.36 71.46 -63.68
N ASN A 303 -76.65 71.66 -62.39
CA ASN A 303 -75.69 71.91 -61.31
C ASN A 303 -75.20 70.63 -60.59
N GLY A 304 -75.57 69.44 -61.06
CA GLY A 304 -75.21 68.14 -60.47
C GLY A 304 -73.73 67.72 -60.56
N ILE A 305 -72.84 68.63 -60.96
CA ILE A 305 -71.41 68.33 -61.14
C ILE A 305 -70.69 68.17 -59.80
N VAL A 306 -69.87 67.12 -59.68
CA VAL A 306 -68.91 66.94 -58.58
C VAL A 306 -67.53 66.73 -59.18
N SER A 307 -66.52 67.43 -58.67
CA SER A 307 -65.13 67.28 -59.10
C SER A 307 -64.26 66.83 -57.92
N TYR A 308 -63.49 65.77 -58.12
CA TYR A 308 -62.44 65.29 -57.23
C TYR A 308 -61.07 65.66 -57.80
N ALA A 309 -60.04 65.68 -56.97
CA ALA A 309 -58.67 65.87 -57.44
C ALA A 309 -58.21 64.63 -58.21
N SER A 310 -57.59 64.82 -59.38
CA SER A 310 -56.95 63.74 -60.13
C SER A 310 -55.50 63.51 -59.66
N ARG A 311 -54.82 62.54 -60.26
CA ARG A 311 -53.39 62.29 -60.10
C ARG A 311 -52.54 63.44 -60.64
N GLU A 312 -53.02 64.18 -61.62
CA GLU A 312 -52.38 65.39 -62.17
C GLU A 312 -52.62 66.63 -61.30
N ASN A 313 -53.39 66.52 -60.21
CA ASN A 313 -53.61 67.65 -59.31
C ASN A 313 -52.29 68.17 -58.74
N ALA A 314 -52.14 69.50 -58.71
CA ALA A 314 -50.93 70.17 -58.24
C ALA A 314 -50.63 69.89 -56.76
N THR A 315 -51.68 69.68 -55.94
CA THR A 315 -51.53 69.36 -54.52
C THR A 315 -51.46 67.84 -54.32
N VAL A 316 -50.25 67.31 -54.11
CA VAL A 316 -50.00 65.86 -53.97
C VAL A 316 -50.85 65.21 -52.86
N ALA A 317 -51.07 65.90 -51.74
CA ALA A 317 -51.87 65.39 -50.62
C ALA A 317 -53.37 65.23 -50.93
N ASN A 318 -53.84 65.85 -52.02
CA ASN A 318 -55.23 65.76 -52.48
C ASN A 318 -55.42 64.70 -53.57
N ARG A 319 -54.33 64.16 -54.15
CA ARG A 319 -54.42 63.11 -55.16
C ARG A 319 -55.10 61.86 -54.57
N PRO A 320 -55.77 61.04 -55.39
CA PRO A 320 -56.38 59.80 -54.93
C PRO A 320 -55.35 58.88 -54.26
N GLN A 321 -55.74 58.20 -53.17
CA GLN A 321 -54.87 57.25 -52.45
C GLN A 321 -55.60 55.95 -52.15
N LEU A 322 -54.88 54.83 -52.23
CA LEU A 322 -55.27 53.54 -51.66
C LEU A 322 -54.37 53.24 -50.45
N ILE A 323 -54.97 53.06 -49.28
CA ILE A 323 -54.26 52.90 -48.00
C ILE A 323 -54.50 51.46 -47.49
N LEU A 324 -53.43 50.69 -47.26
CA LEU A 324 -53.43 49.29 -46.84
C LEU A 324 -52.79 49.10 -45.46
N THR A 325 -53.14 48.03 -44.76
CA THR A 325 -52.50 47.57 -43.50
C THR A 325 -52.26 46.06 -43.54
N ILE A 326 -51.05 45.52 -43.24
CA ILE A 326 -50.65 44.08 -43.39
C ILE A 326 -49.92 43.44 -42.17
N ASP A 327 -49.73 42.10 -42.11
CA ASP A 327 -49.12 41.26 -40.99
C ASP A 327 -47.94 40.31 -41.43
N ASP A 328 -46.85 40.11 -40.62
CA ASP A 328 -45.53 39.47 -41.04
C ASP A 328 -44.69 38.49 -40.09
N THR A 329 -45.21 37.79 -39.07
CA THR A 329 -44.41 37.08 -38.00
C THR A 329 -43.41 35.90 -38.35
N VAL A 330 -42.37 35.65 -37.50
CA VAL A 330 -41.22 34.68 -37.64
C VAL A 330 -41.35 33.37 -36.79
N PRO A 331 -40.89 32.17 -37.24
CA PRO A 331 -40.96 30.90 -36.46
C PRO A 331 -39.87 30.76 -35.36
N THR A 332 -40.18 30.01 -34.28
CA THR A 332 -39.25 29.72 -33.16
C THR A 332 -39.27 28.24 -32.73
N ILE A 333 -38.18 27.76 -32.14
CA ILE A 333 -38.04 26.41 -31.56
C ILE A 333 -37.44 26.54 -30.15
N SER A 334 -37.98 25.82 -29.16
CA SER A 334 -37.46 25.81 -27.78
C SER A 334 -36.21 24.95 -27.65
N ASP A 335 -35.34 25.31 -26.70
CA ASP A 335 -34.15 24.53 -26.31
C ASP A 335 -34.50 23.12 -25.81
N VAL A 336 -33.79 22.12 -26.31
CA VAL A 336 -33.77 20.75 -25.78
C VAL A 336 -32.47 20.54 -25.03
N ALA A 337 -32.55 20.13 -23.77
CA ALA A 337 -31.35 19.87 -22.97
C ALA A 337 -30.56 18.66 -23.50
N ASP A 338 -29.23 18.69 -23.31
CA ASP A 338 -28.34 17.54 -23.56
C ASP A 338 -28.85 16.26 -22.88
N GLN A 339 -28.74 15.13 -23.58
CA GLN A 339 -29.24 13.84 -23.14
C GLN A 339 -28.13 12.82 -22.96
N THR A 340 -28.32 11.92 -22.00
CA THR A 340 -27.51 10.70 -21.84
C THR A 340 -28.43 9.49 -21.83
N VAL A 341 -28.13 8.50 -22.65
CA VAL A 341 -28.85 7.21 -22.72
C VAL A 341 -27.83 6.08 -22.74
N ASP A 342 -28.28 4.89 -22.40
CA ASP A 342 -27.51 3.67 -22.60
C ASP A 342 -27.61 3.25 -24.08
N GLU A 343 -26.60 2.57 -24.62
CA GLU A 343 -26.71 1.99 -25.96
C GLU A 343 -27.90 1.03 -26.03
N ASP A 344 -28.41 0.83 -27.25
CA ASP A 344 -29.66 0.11 -27.52
C ASP A 344 -30.93 0.69 -26.86
N THR A 345 -30.82 1.83 -26.18
CA THR A 345 -31.93 2.51 -25.52
C THR A 345 -32.22 3.86 -26.17
N ALA A 346 -33.47 4.08 -26.58
CA ALA A 346 -33.92 5.37 -27.08
C ALA A 346 -34.05 6.40 -25.95
N THR A 347 -33.94 7.69 -26.28
CA THR A 347 -34.30 8.76 -25.33
C THR A 347 -35.76 8.64 -24.89
N ALA A 348 -36.11 9.26 -23.75
CA ALA A 348 -37.51 9.60 -23.51
C ALA A 348 -38.03 10.56 -24.61
N ALA A 349 -39.35 10.72 -24.71
CA ALA A 349 -39.94 11.71 -25.60
C ALA A 349 -39.66 13.13 -25.06
N LEU A 350 -38.66 13.80 -25.63
CA LEU A 350 -38.20 15.11 -25.19
C LEU A 350 -39.15 16.19 -25.71
N PRO A 351 -39.66 17.10 -24.86
CA PRO A 351 -40.58 18.15 -25.29
C PRO A 351 -39.88 19.19 -26.17
N VAL A 352 -40.55 19.60 -27.25
CA VAL A 352 -40.12 20.66 -28.17
C VAL A 352 -41.32 21.58 -28.43
N ILE A 353 -41.20 22.86 -28.06
CA ILE A 353 -42.24 23.87 -28.31
C ILE A 353 -41.89 24.64 -29.58
N ILE A 354 -42.85 24.74 -30.50
CA ILE A 354 -42.72 25.47 -31.75
C ILE A 354 -43.67 26.68 -31.76
N GLY A 355 -43.16 27.87 -32.08
CA GLY A 355 -43.94 29.12 -32.17
C GLY A 355 -44.12 29.64 -33.61
N GLY A 356 -45.17 30.44 -33.87
CA GLY A 356 -45.54 31.02 -35.19
C GLY A 356 -46.82 30.42 -35.82
N ASP A 357 -47.53 31.16 -36.68
CA ASP A 357 -48.93 30.87 -37.11
C ASP A 357 -49.10 30.45 -38.60
N LEU A 358 -48.08 29.86 -39.24
CA LEU A 358 -48.14 29.24 -40.58
C LEU A 358 -47.76 27.75 -40.50
N PRO A 359 -48.13 26.87 -41.47
CA PRO A 359 -47.82 25.43 -41.37
C PRO A 359 -46.31 25.18 -41.22
N GLN A 360 -45.92 24.58 -40.10
CA GLN A 360 -44.51 24.37 -39.74
C GLN A 360 -44.07 22.94 -40.09
N THR A 361 -42.94 22.81 -40.77
CA THR A 361 -42.26 21.51 -40.97
C THR A 361 -41.19 21.33 -39.89
N LEU A 362 -41.06 20.14 -39.30
CA LEU A 362 -40.05 19.82 -38.26
C LEU A 362 -39.19 18.64 -38.70
N SER A 363 -37.87 18.76 -38.60
CA SER A 363 -36.89 17.74 -38.99
C SER A 363 -35.71 17.67 -38.02
N GLY A 364 -34.94 16.57 -38.06
CA GLY A 364 -33.81 16.31 -37.17
C GLY A 364 -32.66 15.61 -37.88
N THR A 365 -31.42 15.97 -37.53
CA THR A 365 -30.19 15.39 -38.10
C THR A 365 -29.13 15.13 -37.03
N SER A 366 -28.31 14.10 -37.22
CA SER A 366 -27.18 13.76 -36.35
C SER A 366 -25.84 14.11 -37.02
N SER A 367 -24.88 14.60 -36.23
CA SER A 367 -23.50 14.80 -36.69
C SER A 367 -22.71 13.50 -36.89
N ASN A 368 -23.21 12.36 -36.38
CA ASN A 368 -22.63 11.04 -36.57
C ASN A 368 -23.72 10.01 -36.93
N PRO A 369 -24.05 9.87 -38.23
CA PRO A 369 -25.07 8.94 -38.71
C PRO A 369 -24.78 7.46 -38.45
N ALA A 370 -23.53 7.10 -38.11
CA ALA A 370 -23.19 5.73 -37.72
C ALA A 370 -23.62 5.42 -36.28
N LEU A 371 -23.57 6.42 -35.39
CA LEU A 371 -24.05 6.32 -33.99
C LEU A 371 -25.57 6.53 -33.90
N VAL A 372 -26.10 7.54 -34.61
CA VAL A 372 -27.55 7.82 -34.68
C VAL A 372 -27.93 8.07 -36.14
N PRO A 373 -28.47 7.07 -36.86
CA PRO A 373 -29.04 7.29 -38.18
C PRO A 373 -30.14 8.36 -38.13
N ASN A 374 -30.16 9.30 -39.07
CA ASN A 374 -31.17 10.38 -39.07
C ASN A 374 -32.62 9.86 -39.06
N ALA A 375 -32.87 8.67 -39.62
CA ALA A 375 -34.18 8.02 -39.60
C ALA A 375 -34.64 7.61 -38.18
N ASN A 376 -33.72 7.52 -37.22
CA ASN A 376 -34.00 7.19 -35.84
C ASN A 376 -34.30 8.42 -34.97
N ILE A 377 -34.36 9.63 -35.56
CA ILE A 377 -34.82 10.86 -34.91
C ILE A 377 -36.29 11.04 -35.27
N VAL A 378 -37.18 10.59 -34.38
CA VAL A 378 -38.61 10.49 -34.63
C VAL A 378 -39.36 11.58 -33.87
N PHE A 379 -40.27 12.28 -34.53
CA PHE A 379 -41.05 13.37 -33.93
C PHE A 379 -42.50 12.96 -33.61
N GLY A 380 -42.97 13.33 -32.43
CA GLY A 380 -44.34 13.14 -31.95
C GLY A 380 -45.05 14.46 -31.57
N GLY A 381 -46.21 14.36 -30.94
CA GLY A 381 -47.04 15.51 -30.53
C GLY A 381 -47.86 16.14 -31.66
N SER A 382 -48.42 17.33 -31.47
CA SER A 382 -49.20 18.06 -32.49
C SER A 382 -49.28 19.56 -32.20
N GLY A 383 -49.39 20.38 -33.24
CA GLY A 383 -49.39 21.84 -33.08
C GLY A 383 -48.08 22.35 -32.50
N ALA A 384 -48.14 23.34 -31.62
CA ALA A 384 -46.97 23.92 -30.95
C ALA A 384 -46.26 22.95 -29.99
N ASN A 385 -46.96 21.94 -29.47
CA ASN A 385 -46.40 20.97 -28.51
C ASN A 385 -45.94 19.71 -29.23
N ARG A 386 -44.67 19.66 -29.61
CA ARG A 386 -44.03 18.52 -30.27
C ARG A 386 -43.13 17.77 -29.31
N THR A 387 -42.72 16.57 -29.69
CA THR A 387 -41.68 15.82 -28.99
C THR A 387 -40.68 15.24 -29.97
N VAL A 388 -39.45 14.98 -29.52
CA VAL A 388 -38.44 14.24 -30.27
C VAL A 388 -37.97 13.02 -29.48
N THR A 389 -37.87 11.87 -30.14
CA THR A 389 -37.29 10.64 -29.60
C THR A 389 -36.11 10.25 -30.48
N VAL A 390 -34.95 10.03 -29.89
CA VAL A 390 -33.72 9.68 -30.61
C VAL A 390 -33.28 8.28 -30.22
N SER A 391 -33.11 7.38 -31.19
CA SER A 391 -32.64 6.01 -30.96
C SER A 391 -31.25 5.78 -31.57
N PRO A 392 -30.21 5.46 -30.77
CA PRO A 392 -28.92 5.04 -31.30
C PRO A 392 -29.04 3.80 -32.21
N ALA A 393 -28.07 3.62 -33.12
CA ALA A 393 -27.89 2.35 -33.81
C ALA A 393 -27.45 1.27 -32.81
N ALA A 394 -27.83 0.02 -33.09
CA ALA A 394 -27.55 -1.08 -32.17
C ALA A 394 -26.04 -1.27 -31.91
N HIS A 395 -25.66 -1.52 -30.66
CA HIS A 395 -24.28 -1.72 -30.19
C HIS A 395 -23.32 -0.58 -30.58
N GLN A 396 -23.82 0.65 -30.65
CA GLN A 396 -23.03 1.84 -30.88
C GLN A 396 -23.11 2.77 -29.67
N SER A 397 -21.94 3.22 -29.22
CA SER A 397 -21.79 4.17 -28.12
C SER A 397 -20.87 5.33 -28.51
N GLY A 398 -20.95 6.43 -27.76
CA GLY A 398 -20.19 7.66 -28.03
C GLY A 398 -21.07 8.91 -27.98
N THR A 399 -20.57 10.02 -28.49
CA THR A 399 -21.25 11.32 -28.44
C THR A 399 -21.57 11.84 -29.83
N THR A 400 -22.78 12.38 -30.03
CA THR A 400 -23.17 13.08 -31.27
C THR A 400 -24.04 14.29 -30.95
N THR A 401 -24.02 15.29 -31.83
CA THR A 401 -24.92 16.44 -31.74
C THR A 401 -26.14 16.18 -32.62
N ILE A 402 -27.33 16.37 -32.04
CA ILE A 402 -28.61 16.31 -32.72
C ILE A 402 -29.07 17.74 -33.02
N THR A 403 -29.34 18.04 -34.28
CA THR A 403 -29.85 19.33 -34.74
C THR A 403 -31.30 19.20 -35.17
N LEU A 404 -32.18 19.94 -34.52
CA LEU A 404 -33.60 20.06 -34.84
C LEU A 404 -33.83 21.32 -35.68
N THR A 405 -34.73 21.26 -36.66
CA THR A 405 -35.01 22.39 -37.57
C THR A 405 -36.49 22.51 -37.85
N THR A 406 -37.06 23.71 -37.63
CA THR A 406 -38.42 24.08 -38.02
C THR A 406 -38.43 25.14 -39.14
N SER A 407 -39.43 25.12 -40.03
CA SER A 407 -39.57 26.11 -41.12
C SER A 407 -41.02 26.43 -41.47
N ASN A 408 -41.29 27.69 -41.84
CA ASN A 408 -42.58 28.16 -42.38
C ASN A 408 -42.60 28.28 -43.93
N GLY A 409 -41.61 27.69 -44.62
CA GLY A 409 -41.50 27.71 -46.09
C GLY A 409 -40.56 28.79 -46.65
N THR A 410 -40.25 29.83 -45.88
CA THR A 410 -39.34 30.93 -46.28
C THR A 410 -38.27 31.23 -45.24
N ILE A 411 -38.54 30.97 -43.96
CA ILE A 411 -37.64 31.22 -42.82
C ILE A 411 -37.50 29.91 -42.02
N VAL A 412 -36.30 29.66 -41.49
CA VAL A 412 -35.95 28.48 -40.67
C VAL A 412 -35.52 28.90 -39.27
N ALA A 413 -35.80 28.06 -38.27
CA ALA A 413 -35.25 28.15 -36.92
C ALA A 413 -34.68 26.79 -36.49
N THR A 414 -33.57 26.77 -35.77
CA THR A 414 -32.86 25.55 -35.37
C THR A 414 -32.57 25.52 -33.89
N ASP A 415 -32.57 24.32 -33.33
CA ASP A 415 -32.08 24.03 -31.98
C ASP A 415 -31.11 22.84 -32.02
N THR A 416 -30.18 22.74 -31.08
CA THR A 416 -29.20 21.64 -31.02
C THR A 416 -28.97 21.15 -29.62
N PHE A 417 -28.86 19.84 -29.45
CA PHE A 417 -28.47 19.22 -28.19
C PHE A 417 -27.49 18.06 -28.40
N THR A 418 -26.67 17.78 -27.40
CA THR A 418 -25.73 16.66 -27.40
C THR A 418 -26.41 15.40 -26.89
N LEU A 419 -26.30 14.30 -27.63
CA LEU A 419 -26.63 12.96 -27.17
C LEU A 419 -25.34 12.21 -26.81
N THR A 420 -25.22 11.80 -25.55
CA THR A 420 -24.20 10.86 -25.08
C THR A 420 -24.83 9.48 -24.95
N VAL A 421 -24.34 8.52 -25.73
CA VAL A 421 -24.73 7.11 -25.66
C VAL A 421 -23.66 6.37 -24.88
N THR A 422 -24.00 5.87 -23.69
CA THR A 422 -23.07 5.14 -22.83
C THR A 422 -23.03 3.67 -23.25
N ALA A 423 -21.82 3.12 -23.38
CA ALA A 423 -21.65 1.71 -23.71
C ALA A 423 -22.14 0.83 -22.55
N VAL A 424 -22.84 -0.25 -22.87
CA VAL A 424 -23.32 -1.27 -21.93
C VAL A 424 -22.51 -2.55 -22.19
N SER A 425 -22.23 -3.31 -21.14
CA SER A 425 -21.43 -4.54 -21.30
C SER A 425 -22.28 -5.66 -21.91
N ASP A 426 -21.90 -6.10 -23.11
CA ASP A 426 -22.50 -7.27 -23.77
C ASP A 426 -21.60 -8.53 -23.72
N ALA A 427 -22.23 -9.69 -23.60
CA ALA A 427 -21.54 -10.98 -23.66
C ALA A 427 -21.32 -11.43 -25.12
N ALA A 428 -20.12 -11.21 -25.65
CA ALA A 428 -19.76 -11.66 -27.00
C ALA A 428 -19.32 -13.13 -26.99
N ILE A 429 -20.23 -14.03 -27.36
CA ILE A 429 -19.93 -15.47 -27.43
C ILE A 429 -19.24 -15.80 -28.76
N LYS A 430 -18.10 -16.50 -28.69
CA LYS A 430 -17.35 -16.96 -29.87
C LYS A 430 -18.18 -17.97 -30.68
N SER A 431 -18.36 -17.70 -31.97
CA SER A 431 -19.04 -18.59 -32.93
C SER A 431 -18.23 -19.87 -33.21
N ALA A 432 -18.93 -20.92 -33.62
CA ALA A 432 -18.36 -22.16 -34.15
C ALA A 432 -17.60 -21.96 -35.48
N THR A 433 -17.78 -20.82 -36.15
CA THR A 433 -17.10 -20.46 -37.43
C THR A 433 -16.27 -19.18 -37.29
N GLY A 434 -15.28 -18.99 -38.16
CA GLY A 434 -14.40 -17.81 -38.20
C GLY A 434 -13.24 -17.82 -37.19
N SER A 435 -12.01 -17.70 -37.68
CA SER A 435 -10.77 -17.71 -36.88
C SER A 435 -10.17 -16.33 -36.61
N ALA A 436 -10.61 -15.29 -37.32
CA ALA A 436 -10.15 -13.91 -37.15
C ALA A 436 -11.08 -13.14 -36.20
N LEU A 437 -10.59 -12.78 -35.02
CA LEU A 437 -11.40 -12.25 -33.90
C LEU A 437 -11.87 -10.80 -34.11
N ASN A 438 -11.27 -10.07 -35.05
CA ASN A 438 -11.67 -8.73 -35.47
C ASN A 438 -12.83 -8.68 -36.48
N LEU A 439 -13.39 -9.84 -36.88
CA LEU A 439 -14.51 -9.89 -37.81
C LEU A 439 -15.80 -10.28 -37.08
N ALA A 440 -16.90 -9.58 -37.35
CA ALA A 440 -18.23 -9.85 -36.80
C ALA A 440 -18.64 -11.33 -36.93
N SER A 441 -18.31 -11.95 -38.07
CA SER A 441 -18.57 -13.37 -38.36
C SER A 441 -17.92 -14.37 -37.40
N ALA A 442 -16.96 -13.95 -36.58
CA ALA A 442 -16.32 -14.79 -35.56
C ALA A 442 -17.17 -14.92 -34.28
N TRP A 443 -18.25 -14.17 -34.14
CA TRP A 443 -19.07 -14.05 -32.93
C TRP A 443 -20.54 -14.40 -33.21
N VAL A 444 -21.22 -15.02 -32.24
CA VAL A 444 -22.59 -15.53 -32.41
C VAL A 444 -23.59 -14.40 -32.69
N ALA A 445 -23.48 -13.29 -31.98
CA ALA A 445 -24.32 -12.11 -32.14
C ALA A 445 -23.90 -11.22 -33.34
N ASN A 446 -22.90 -11.66 -34.13
CA ASN A 446 -22.41 -10.98 -35.32
C ASN A 446 -21.96 -9.51 -35.09
N PHE A 447 -21.30 -9.26 -33.96
CA PHE A 447 -20.56 -8.03 -33.68
C PHE A 447 -19.18 -8.37 -33.14
N VAL A 448 -18.23 -7.44 -33.22
CA VAL A 448 -16.88 -7.63 -32.65
C VAL A 448 -16.88 -7.03 -31.25
N PRO A 449 -16.54 -7.78 -30.19
CA PRO A 449 -16.47 -7.23 -28.84
C PRO A 449 -15.50 -6.07 -28.77
N VAL A 450 -15.95 -5.00 -28.12
CA VAL A 450 -15.18 -3.81 -27.75
C VAL A 450 -15.18 -3.67 -26.23
N ASN A 451 -14.60 -2.61 -25.64
CA ASN A 451 -14.75 -2.35 -24.21
C ASN A 451 -16.04 -1.53 -24.03
N PRO A 452 -17.04 -1.97 -23.23
CA PRO A 452 -16.98 -2.89 -22.09
C PRO A 452 -17.48 -4.34 -22.29
N ASP A 453 -17.42 -4.89 -23.51
CA ASP A 453 -17.84 -6.27 -23.78
C ASP A 453 -16.84 -7.33 -23.31
N THR A 454 -17.36 -8.50 -22.96
CA THR A 454 -16.54 -9.65 -22.58
C THR A 454 -16.62 -10.79 -23.59
N ALA A 455 -15.44 -11.16 -24.08
CA ALA A 455 -15.28 -12.23 -25.04
C ALA A 455 -15.36 -13.60 -24.34
N THR A 456 -16.31 -14.45 -24.76
CA THR A 456 -16.62 -15.71 -24.09
C THR A 456 -16.46 -16.93 -25.00
N TRP A 457 -15.76 -17.96 -24.52
CA TRP A 457 -15.63 -19.28 -25.15
C TRP A 457 -16.37 -20.34 -24.33
N ASN A 458 -17.19 -21.15 -25.00
CA ASN A 458 -17.96 -22.25 -24.43
C ASN A 458 -17.94 -23.49 -25.35
N ALA A 459 -18.71 -24.52 -25.03
CA ALA A 459 -18.79 -25.78 -25.79
C ALA A 459 -19.14 -25.59 -27.29
N THR A 460 -19.75 -24.48 -27.68
CA THR A 460 -20.11 -24.19 -29.08
C THR A 460 -19.03 -23.45 -29.88
N SER A 461 -17.94 -23.05 -29.23
CA SER A 461 -16.87 -22.26 -29.85
C SER A 461 -15.91 -23.12 -30.71
N LEU A 462 -15.33 -22.50 -31.73
CA LEU A 462 -14.36 -23.11 -32.67
C LEU A 462 -13.16 -23.75 -31.95
N THR A 463 -12.66 -24.87 -32.49
CA THR A 463 -11.47 -25.57 -32.01
C THR A 463 -10.22 -25.16 -32.79
N GLY A 464 -9.13 -24.81 -32.09
CA GLY A 464 -7.82 -24.55 -32.70
C GLY A 464 -7.36 -23.08 -32.70
N ALA A 465 -6.29 -22.81 -33.46
CA ALA A 465 -5.60 -21.52 -33.48
C ALA A 465 -6.44 -20.40 -34.11
N MET A 466 -6.57 -19.28 -33.41
CA MET A 466 -7.25 -18.05 -33.85
C MET A 466 -6.26 -16.91 -34.02
N THR A 467 -6.63 -15.86 -34.75
CA THR A 467 -5.84 -14.64 -34.91
C THR A 467 -6.61 -13.41 -34.43
N LEU A 468 -5.96 -12.44 -33.81
CA LEU A 468 -6.63 -11.17 -33.46
C LEU A 468 -7.08 -10.41 -34.71
N GLY A 469 -6.22 -10.31 -35.73
CA GLY A 469 -6.50 -9.69 -37.02
C GLY A 469 -6.52 -8.15 -37.02
N ALA A 470 -6.75 -7.50 -35.89
CA ALA A 470 -6.57 -6.06 -35.63
C ALA A 470 -6.17 -5.84 -34.16
N ASN A 471 -5.83 -4.60 -33.78
CA ASN A 471 -5.74 -4.25 -32.36
C ASN A 471 -7.16 -4.25 -31.79
N LEU A 472 -7.38 -4.99 -30.69
CA LEU A 472 -8.70 -5.16 -30.06
C LEU A 472 -8.65 -4.68 -28.61
N SER A 473 -9.80 -4.27 -28.08
CA SER A 473 -9.95 -3.85 -26.68
C SER A 473 -11.22 -4.49 -26.12
N TRP A 474 -11.12 -5.28 -25.05
CA TRP A 474 -12.25 -5.97 -24.42
C TRP A 474 -12.31 -5.64 -22.92
N ALA A 475 -13.47 -5.74 -22.28
CA ALA A 475 -13.56 -5.70 -20.82
C ALA A 475 -12.86 -6.90 -20.18
N GLY A 476 -13.01 -8.09 -20.78
CA GLY A 476 -12.34 -9.30 -20.34
C GLY A 476 -12.51 -10.49 -21.27
N LEU A 477 -12.02 -11.64 -20.80
CA LEU A 477 -12.05 -12.92 -21.50
C LEU A 477 -12.50 -14.03 -20.55
N ILE A 478 -13.50 -14.81 -20.94
CA ILE A 478 -13.99 -15.96 -20.19
C ILE A 478 -13.84 -17.24 -21.02
N VAL A 479 -13.25 -18.28 -20.42
CA VAL A 479 -13.19 -19.64 -20.99
C VAL A 479 -13.92 -20.61 -20.07
N ASN A 480 -15.05 -21.14 -20.55
CA ASN A 480 -15.89 -22.10 -19.81
C ASN A 480 -15.55 -23.54 -20.20
N ASP A 481 -16.07 -24.06 -21.30
CA ASP A 481 -15.97 -25.48 -21.64
C ASP A 481 -15.74 -25.75 -23.14
N PRO A 482 -14.81 -25.05 -23.81
CA PRO A 482 -14.54 -25.30 -25.22
C PRO A 482 -13.99 -26.72 -25.45
N ALA A 483 -14.28 -27.27 -26.62
CA ALA A 483 -13.97 -28.67 -26.94
C ALA A 483 -12.46 -28.98 -27.10
N ALA A 484 -11.59 -27.96 -27.22
CA ALA A 484 -10.14 -28.12 -27.38
C ALA A 484 -9.38 -26.90 -26.84
N ALA A 485 -8.07 -27.07 -26.59
CA ALA A 485 -7.19 -25.99 -26.15
C ALA A 485 -7.20 -24.80 -27.11
N LEU A 486 -7.12 -23.60 -26.54
CA LEU A 486 -7.23 -22.34 -27.28
C LEU A 486 -5.86 -21.70 -27.47
N THR A 487 -5.58 -21.21 -28.68
CA THR A 487 -4.36 -20.46 -28.97
C THR A 487 -4.68 -19.22 -29.80
N PHE A 488 -4.32 -18.04 -29.30
CA PHE A 488 -4.53 -16.78 -30.00
C PHE A 488 -3.19 -16.28 -30.52
N ASN A 489 -3.05 -16.15 -31.84
CA ASN A 489 -1.83 -15.73 -32.51
C ASN A 489 -1.95 -14.31 -33.06
N GLY A 490 -0.82 -13.62 -33.20
CA GLY A 490 -0.75 -12.38 -33.96
C GLY A 490 0.30 -11.42 -33.41
N THR A 491 0.59 -10.37 -34.17
CA THR A 491 1.45 -9.25 -33.72
C THR A 491 0.63 -8.08 -33.20
N GLN A 492 -0.69 -8.10 -33.39
CA GLN A 492 -1.62 -7.07 -32.93
C GLN A 492 -1.82 -7.16 -31.42
N THR A 493 -2.20 -6.04 -30.81
CA THR A 493 -2.36 -5.96 -29.36
C THR A 493 -3.80 -6.21 -28.93
N LEU A 494 -3.97 -6.97 -27.84
CA LEU A 494 -5.22 -7.04 -27.10
C LEU A 494 -5.11 -6.19 -25.83
N THR A 495 -5.95 -5.17 -25.70
CA THR A 495 -6.10 -4.39 -24.47
C THR A 495 -7.22 -4.98 -23.63
N LEU A 496 -6.96 -5.29 -22.37
CA LEU A 496 -7.95 -5.85 -21.43
C LEU A 496 -8.37 -4.80 -20.38
N GLY A 497 -9.68 -4.69 -20.17
CA GLY A 497 -10.32 -3.90 -19.13
C GLY A 497 -10.45 -4.67 -17.80
N SER A 498 -11.29 -4.18 -16.89
CA SER A 498 -11.28 -4.61 -15.48
C SER A 498 -11.70 -6.07 -15.20
N GLU A 499 -12.33 -6.76 -16.15
CA GLU A 499 -12.78 -8.15 -15.93
C GLU A 499 -11.66 -9.19 -16.09
N GLY A 500 -10.58 -8.81 -16.78
CA GLY A 500 -9.39 -9.64 -16.92
C GLY A 500 -9.63 -10.95 -17.66
N ILE A 501 -9.06 -12.05 -17.15
CA ILE A 501 -9.12 -13.36 -17.81
C ILE A 501 -9.62 -14.40 -16.81
N ASN A 502 -10.72 -15.08 -17.11
CA ASN A 502 -11.31 -16.08 -16.24
C ASN A 502 -11.34 -17.46 -16.91
N LEU A 503 -10.52 -18.38 -16.40
CA LEU A 503 -10.46 -19.80 -16.74
C LEU A 503 -10.91 -20.69 -15.56
N SER A 504 -11.68 -20.16 -14.61
CA SER A 504 -12.10 -20.95 -13.44
C SER A 504 -13.00 -22.14 -13.80
N ALA A 505 -13.81 -22.01 -14.85
CA ALA A 505 -14.62 -23.09 -15.40
C ALA A 505 -13.93 -23.87 -16.53
N ALA A 506 -12.76 -23.39 -17.03
CA ALA A 506 -12.07 -23.92 -18.19
C ALA A 506 -11.78 -25.42 -18.09
N THR A 507 -12.18 -26.17 -19.12
CA THR A 507 -11.81 -27.58 -19.30
C THR A 507 -10.51 -27.76 -20.11
N VAL A 508 -9.87 -26.68 -20.56
CA VAL A 508 -8.68 -26.69 -21.42
C VAL A 508 -7.71 -25.56 -21.08
N ASN A 509 -6.51 -25.59 -21.65
CA ASN A 509 -5.51 -24.51 -21.52
C ASN A 509 -5.73 -23.39 -22.54
N LEU A 510 -5.24 -22.19 -22.22
CA LEU A 510 -5.23 -21.02 -23.11
C LEU A 510 -3.79 -20.54 -23.35
N THR A 511 -3.45 -20.26 -24.59
CA THR A 511 -2.17 -19.68 -24.99
C THR A 511 -2.38 -18.37 -25.73
N LEU A 512 -1.75 -17.30 -25.27
CA LEU A 512 -1.76 -15.98 -25.87
C LEU A 512 -0.39 -15.71 -26.53
N ASN A 513 -0.32 -15.93 -27.84
CA ASN A 513 0.84 -15.64 -28.70
C ASN A 513 0.67 -14.28 -29.39
N HIS A 514 0.21 -13.26 -28.66
CA HIS A 514 0.10 -11.88 -29.12
C HIS A 514 0.35 -10.90 -27.96
N PRO A 515 0.80 -9.66 -28.22
CA PRO A 515 0.95 -8.66 -27.17
C PRO A 515 -0.38 -8.39 -26.41
N VAL A 516 -0.28 -8.18 -25.10
CA VAL A 516 -1.39 -7.80 -24.22
C VAL A 516 -1.07 -6.48 -23.52
N ILE A 517 -2.03 -5.56 -23.48
CA ILE A 517 -1.97 -4.35 -22.65
C ILE A 517 -2.96 -4.51 -21.49
N LEU A 518 -2.48 -4.28 -20.27
CA LEU A 518 -3.32 -4.15 -19.08
C LEU A 518 -3.92 -2.72 -19.09
N GLY A 519 -5.13 -2.58 -19.62
CA GLY A 519 -5.84 -1.30 -19.71
C GLY A 519 -6.31 -0.82 -18.33
N GLU A 520 -6.82 -1.75 -17.54
CA GLU A 520 -7.16 -1.57 -16.12
C GLU A 520 -6.48 -2.65 -15.25
N ASP A 521 -6.63 -2.57 -13.92
CA ASP A 521 -6.13 -3.59 -13.00
C ASP A 521 -6.73 -4.97 -13.35
N GLN A 522 -5.87 -5.96 -13.55
CA GLN A 522 -6.25 -7.27 -14.07
C GLN A 522 -6.34 -8.31 -12.97
N THR A 523 -7.35 -9.18 -13.06
CA THR A 523 -7.36 -10.48 -12.38
C THR A 523 -7.41 -11.61 -13.41
N TRP A 524 -6.40 -12.47 -13.40
CA TRP A 524 -6.30 -13.64 -14.26
C TRP A 524 -6.52 -14.90 -13.40
N ASN A 525 -7.75 -15.40 -13.41
CA ASN A 525 -8.20 -16.53 -12.60
C ASN A 525 -8.01 -17.85 -13.37
N VAL A 526 -7.01 -18.65 -13.00
CA VAL A 526 -6.68 -19.92 -13.67
C VAL A 526 -7.17 -21.10 -12.85
N GLY A 527 -8.12 -21.87 -13.40
CA GLY A 527 -8.71 -23.04 -12.73
C GLY A 527 -7.71 -24.16 -12.39
N PRO A 528 -8.06 -25.08 -11.48
CA PRO A 528 -7.19 -26.17 -11.06
C PRO A 528 -6.70 -27.03 -12.23
N GLY A 529 -5.39 -27.32 -12.26
CA GLY A 529 -4.79 -28.15 -13.31
C GLY A 529 -4.85 -27.54 -14.72
N ARG A 530 -5.18 -26.26 -14.86
CA ARG A 530 -5.13 -25.49 -16.13
C ARG A 530 -3.89 -24.62 -16.19
N THR A 531 -3.51 -24.27 -17.42
CA THR A 531 -2.41 -23.35 -17.71
C THR A 531 -2.90 -22.22 -18.63
N LEU A 532 -2.61 -20.99 -18.23
CA LEU A 532 -2.65 -19.81 -19.10
C LEU A 532 -1.20 -19.45 -19.45
N SER A 533 -0.84 -19.49 -20.73
CA SER A 533 0.50 -19.12 -21.21
C SER A 533 0.44 -17.81 -21.98
N ALA A 534 1.03 -16.75 -21.43
CA ALA A 534 1.25 -15.48 -22.14
C ALA A 534 2.66 -15.50 -22.75
N ALA A 535 2.72 -15.91 -24.01
CA ALA A 535 3.97 -16.15 -24.73
C ALA A 535 4.55 -14.90 -25.41
N SER A 536 3.76 -13.84 -25.48
CA SER A 536 4.13 -12.53 -26.03
C SER A 536 4.11 -11.45 -24.93
N ARG A 537 4.55 -10.24 -25.29
CA ARG A 537 4.75 -9.14 -24.33
C ARG A 537 3.46 -8.75 -23.60
N ILE A 538 3.55 -8.58 -22.29
CA ILE A 538 2.53 -7.92 -21.46
C ILE A 538 3.04 -6.52 -21.08
N SER A 539 2.22 -5.49 -21.28
CA SER A 539 2.56 -4.08 -21.05
C SER A 539 1.39 -3.30 -20.41
N GLY A 540 1.61 -2.04 -20.03
CA GLY A 540 0.61 -1.19 -19.37
C GLY A 540 1.04 -0.74 -17.97
N SER A 541 0.28 0.16 -17.33
CA SER A 541 0.64 0.72 -16.01
C SER A 541 -0.04 0.05 -14.82
N ARG A 542 -0.86 -0.97 -15.09
CA ARG A 542 -1.82 -1.55 -14.15
C ARG A 542 -1.31 -2.81 -13.46
N THR A 543 -1.98 -3.18 -12.37
CA THR A 543 -1.69 -4.36 -11.56
C THR A 543 -2.05 -5.64 -12.32
N LEU A 544 -1.23 -6.68 -12.16
CA LEU A 544 -1.56 -8.03 -12.61
C LEU A 544 -1.77 -8.94 -11.39
N THR A 545 -3.00 -9.42 -11.19
CA THR A 545 -3.34 -10.37 -10.13
C THR A 545 -3.53 -11.77 -10.68
N LYS A 546 -2.65 -12.70 -10.31
CA LYS A 546 -2.83 -14.13 -10.55
C LYS A 546 -3.77 -14.73 -9.49
N ALA A 547 -4.92 -15.24 -9.92
CA ALA A 547 -5.90 -15.94 -9.09
C ALA A 547 -6.12 -17.39 -9.58
N GLY A 548 -6.90 -18.17 -8.81
CA GLY A 548 -7.15 -19.59 -9.08
C GLY A 548 -5.93 -20.48 -8.84
N THR A 549 -6.14 -21.78 -8.60
CA THR A 549 -5.08 -22.72 -8.18
C THR A 549 -4.22 -23.25 -9.34
N GLY A 550 -4.56 -22.96 -10.59
CA GLY A 550 -3.76 -23.34 -11.77
C GLY A 550 -2.52 -22.47 -11.98
N THR A 551 -1.89 -22.61 -13.15
CA THR A 551 -0.61 -21.99 -13.49
C THR A 551 -0.78 -20.87 -14.53
N LEU A 552 -0.19 -19.70 -14.25
CA LEU A 552 0.05 -18.66 -15.25
C LEU A 552 1.52 -18.66 -15.62
N VAL A 553 1.84 -18.80 -16.89
CA VAL A 553 3.21 -18.75 -17.42
C VAL A 553 3.41 -17.46 -18.19
N LEU A 554 4.41 -16.65 -17.81
CA LEU A 554 4.83 -15.45 -18.54
C LEU A 554 6.18 -15.71 -19.20
N SER A 555 6.19 -15.89 -20.52
CA SER A 555 7.42 -16.19 -21.28
C SER A 555 7.79 -15.13 -22.32
N GLY A 556 6.87 -14.22 -22.65
CA GLY A 556 7.09 -13.14 -23.63
C GLY A 556 7.61 -11.82 -23.04
N LEU A 557 8.11 -11.82 -21.81
CA LEU A 557 8.57 -10.62 -21.11
C LEU A 557 9.97 -10.18 -21.59
N ASN A 558 10.27 -8.89 -21.47
CA ASN A 558 11.58 -8.32 -21.82
C ASN A 558 12.47 -8.13 -20.59
N ALA A 559 13.78 -8.09 -20.79
CA ALA A 559 14.74 -7.79 -19.73
C ALA A 559 14.56 -6.38 -19.11
N THR A 560 14.12 -5.39 -19.91
CA THR A 560 13.99 -3.99 -19.46
C THR A 560 12.63 -3.70 -18.84
N ALA A 561 12.61 -3.15 -17.62
CA ALA A 561 11.39 -2.82 -16.88
C ALA A 561 10.41 -1.92 -17.63
N ALA A 562 10.89 -0.89 -18.32
CA ALA A 562 10.06 0.05 -19.08
C ALA A 562 9.30 -0.61 -20.26
N SER A 563 9.72 -1.81 -20.66
CA SER A 563 9.09 -2.56 -21.76
C SER A 563 8.05 -3.58 -21.28
N ASN A 564 7.94 -3.81 -19.97
CA ASN A 564 6.94 -4.67 -19.36
C ASN A 564 5.85 -3.82 -18.70
N TYR A 565 4.84 -4.45 -18.10
CA TYR A 565 3.87 -3.72 -17.29
C TYR A 565 4.52 -3.16 -16.03
N THR A 566 4.10 -1.97 -15.59
CA THR A 566 4.74 -1.23 -14.50
C THR A 566 3.99 -1.31 -13.17
N GLY A 567 2.75 -1.82 -13.15
CA GLY A 567 1.99 -2.02 -11.93
C GLY A 567 2.47 -3.21 -11.11
N THR A 568 1.91 -3.38 -9.92
CA THR A 568 2.29 -4.46 -8.98
C THR A 568 1.90 -5.82 -9.54
N THR A 569 2.76 -6.82 -9.32
CA THR A 569 2.41 -8.23 -9.55
C THR A 569 1.88 -8.82 -8.26
N THR A 570 0.62 -9.26 -8.26
CA THR A 570 -0.03 -9.89 -7.09
C THR A 570 -0.27 -11.37 -7.36
N ILE A 571 0.22 -12.24 -6.48
CA ILE A 571 -0.06 -13.68 -6.51
C ILE A 571 -1.07 -13.98 -5.40
N ASN A 572 -2.28 -14.35 -5.81
CA ASN A 572 -3.43 -14.59 -4.93
C ASN A 572 -4.06 -15.98 -5.13
N ALA A 573 -3.31 -16.94 -5.68
CA ALA A 573 -3.51 -18.40 -5.66
C ALA A 573 -2.66 -19.06 -6.75
N GLY A 574 -2.37 -20.36 -6.57
CA GLY A 574 -1.71 -21.19 -7.58
C GLY A 574 -0.30 -20.70 -7.91
N THR A 575 0.16 -20.98 -9.13
CA THR A 575 1.53 -20.69 -9.57
C THR A 575 1.58 -19.58 -10.60
N LEU A 576 2.42 -18.57 -10.38
CA LEU A 576 2.94 -17.68 -11.41
C LEU A 576 4.35 -18.16 -11.77
N ALA A 577 4.55 -18.65 -12.99
CA ALA A 577 5.84 -19.05 -13.51
C ALA A 577 6.38 -17.99 -14.46
N ILE A 578 7.62 -17.55 -14.24
CA ILE A 578 8.33 -16.64 -15.14
C ILE A 578 9.37 -17.48 -15.90
N SER A 579 9.23 -17.54 -17.22
CA SER A 579 10.10 -18.31 -18.10
C SER A 579 10.57 -17.46 -19.29
N ALA A 580 10.94 -16.22 -18.99
CA ALA A 580 11.50 -15.26 -19.94
C ALA A 580 13.00 -15.07 -19.67
N ASN A 581 13.71 -14.35 -20.53
CA ASN A 581 15.14 -14.07 -20.33
C ASN A 581 15.31 -12.86 -19.39
N ASP A 582 15.44 -13.15 -18.09
CA ASP A 582 15.75 -12.20 -17.01
C ASP A 582 14.91 -10.92 -16.97
N PRO A 583 13.57 -11.02 -16.88
CA PRO A 583 12.71 -9.84 -16.90
C PRO A 583 12.87 -8.97 -15.65
N SER A 584 12.67 -7.66 -15.87
CA SER A 584 12.59 -6.66 -14.81
C SER A 584 11.21 -5.99 -14.81
N PHE A 585 10.73 -5.59 -13.64
CA PHE A 585 9.46 -4.92 -13.43
C PHE A 585 9.64 -3.64 -12.62
N THR A 586 8.92 -2.57 -12.97
CA THR A 586 8.90 -1.34 -12.17
C THR A 586 8.07 -1.51 -10.89
N GLY A 587 6.98 -2.27 -10.96
CA GLY A 587 6.08 -2.51 -9.84
C GLY A 587 6.66 -3.45 -8.77
N GLY A 588 5.94 -3.56 -7.65
CA GLY A 588 6.29 -4.48 -6.57
C GLY A 588 5.83 -5.91 -6.81
N LEU A 589 6.18 -6.80 -5.89
CA LEU A 589 5.71 -8.19 -5.83
C LEU A 589 4.89 -8.39 -4.55
N THR A 590 3.64 -8.84 -4.69
CA THR A 590 2.74 -9.02 -3.55
C THR A 590 2.19 -10.44 -3.49
N PHE A 591 2.19 -11.03 -2.29
CA PHE A 591 1.47 -12.28 -2.00
C PHE A 591 0.22 -11.98 -1.16
N GLY A 592 -0.93 -12.41 -1.68
CA GLY A 592 -2.26 -12.09 -1.17
C GLY A 592 -2.81 -10.77 -1.70
N SER A 593 -4.07 -10.74 -2.16
CA SER A 593 -4.71 -9.52 -2.70
C SER A 593 -5.19 -8.55 -1.62
N ALA A 594 -5.41 -9.04 -0.41
CA ALA A 594 -5.85 -8.25 0.74
C ALA A 594 -5.02 -8.60 1.98
N ASN A 595 -5.03 -7.69 2.95
CA ASN A 595 -4.46 -7.95 4.27
C ASN A 595 -5.18 -9.14 4.91
N ALA A 596 -4.42 -10.01 5.58
CA ALA A 596 -4.91 -11.25 6.16
C ALA A 596 -5.39 -12.31 5.17
N SER A 597 -5.02 -12.22 3.89
CA SER A 597 -5.49 -13.19 2.89
C SER A 597 -5.19 -14.62 3.34
N ALA A 598 -6.20 -15.47 3.43
CA ALA A 598 -6.02 -16.90 3.70
C ALA A 598 -5.44 -17.63 2.49
N ILE A 599 -5.29 -16.96 1.34
CA ILE A 599 -4.89 -17.58 0.09
C ILE A 599 -3.38 -17.39 -0.11
N VAL A 600 -2.68 -18.51 -0.24
CA VAL A 600 -1.25 -18.54 -0.54
C VAL A 600 -1.01 -18.82 -2.02
N GLY A 601 0.15 -18.38 -2.52
CA GLY A 601 0.56 -18.62 -3.90
C GLY A 601 2.04 -18.94 -4.03
N THR A 602 2.40 -19.32 -5.26
CA THR A 602 3.75 -19.71 -5.64
C THR A 602 4.26 -18.82 -6.76
N LEU A 603 5.48 -18.31 -6.61
CA LEU A 603 6.28 -17.76 -7.70
C LEU A 603 7.31 -18.82 -8.12
N ASP A 604 7.32 -19.18 -9.39
CA ASP A 604 8.26 -20.15 -9.96
C ASP A 604 9.23 -19.44 -10.92
N LEU A 605 10.50 -19.41 -10.51
CA LEU A 605 11.67 -18.87 -11.21
C LEU A 605 12.69 -19.98 -11.47
N SER A 606 12.22 -21.21 -11.72
CA SER A 606 13.09 -22.36 -11.97
C SER A 606 14.00 -22.21 -13.20
N THR A 607 13.70 -21.29 -14.11
CA THR A 607 14.42 -21.10 -15.38
C THR A 607 14.68 -19.62 -15.73
N SER A 608 14.57 -18.69 -14.78
CA SER A 608 14.70 -17.26 -15.07
C SER A 608 15.07 -16.48 -13.83
N SER A 609 16.02 -15.55 -13.94
CA SER A 609 16.22 -14.52 -12.93
C SER A 609 15.12 -13.48 -13.08
N THR A 610 14.76 -12.76 -12.02
CA THR A 610 13.70 -11.75 -12.10
C THR A 610 13.96 -10.62 -11.13
N THR A 611 13.74 -9.39 -11.59
CA THR A 611 13.88 -8.18 -10.77
C THR A 611 12.56 -7.45 -10.59
N TYR A 612 12.21 -7.12 -9.34
CA TYR A 612 11.11 -6.21 -9.01
C TYR A 612 11.67 -4.94 -8.38
N ALA A 613 11.44 -3.79 -9.00
CA ALA A 613 11.94 -2.51 -8.50
C ALA A 613 11.11 -1.96 -7.33
N GLY A 614 9.80 -2.23 -7.31
CA GLY A 614 8.93 -1.88 -6.19
C GLY A 614 9.11 -2.79 -4.97
N ALA A 615 8.53 -2.39 -3.84
CA ALA A 615 8.61 -3.15 -2.59
C ALA A 615 7.90 -4.51 -2.72
N ALA A 616 8.47 -5.54 -2.08
CA ALA A 616 7.80 -6.80 -1.91
C ALA A 616 6.93 -6.83 -0.65
N LEU A 617 5.73 -7.41 -0.74
CA LEU A 617 4.78 -7.49 0.36
C LEU A 617 4.20 -8.90 0.50
N VAL A 618 4.25 -9.47 1.69
CA VAL A 618 3.60 -10.75 2.03
C VAL A 618 2.61 -10.52 3.17
N ARG A 619 1.33 -10.52 2.83
CA ARG A 619 0.22 -10.14 3.72
C ARG A 619 -0.80 -11.25 3.94
N THR A 620 -0.44 -12.48 3.61
CA THR A 620 -1.26 -13.68 3.84
C THR A 620 -1.28 -14.08 5.31
N ASN A 621 -2.36 -14.69 5.78
CA ASN A 621 -2.49 -15.25 7.12
C ASN A 621 -2.90 -16.73 7.02
N ASN A 622 -1.91 -17.61 6.83
CA ASN A 622 -2.14 -19.04 6.64
C ASN A 622 -1.06 -19.87 7.37
N VAL A 623 -1.44 -21.08 7.78
CA VAL A 623 -0.49 -22.06 8.32
C VAL A 623 0.56 -22.45 7.27
N ALA A 624 0.16 -22.56 6.00
CA ALA A 624 1.01 -22.77 4.86
C ALA A 624 1.73 -21.46 4.46
N ALA A 625 2.96 -21.58 3.95
CA ALA A 625 3.71 -20.45 3.44
C ALA A 625 3.37 -20.16 1.97
N ASN A 626 3.51 -18.91 1.57
CA ASN A 626 3.76 -18.62 0.16
C ASN A 626 5.12 -19.18 -0.22
N THR A 627 5.27 -19.61 -1.46
CA THR A 627 6.52 -20.22 -1.92
C THR A 627 7.13 -19.45 -3.08
N VAL A 628 8.45 -19.41 -3.10
CA VAL A 628 9.24 -18.99 -4.25
C VAL A 628 10.20 -20.12 -4.57
N LEU A 629 10.25 -20.56 -5.82
CA LEU A 629 11.24 -21.52 -6.32
C LEU A 629 12.23 -20.79 -7.22
N ILE A 630 13.53 -20.89 -6.93
CA ILE A 630 14.60 -20.25 -7.71
C ILE A 630 15.54 -21.31 -8.27
N GLY A 631 15.65 -21.36 -9.60
CA GLY A 631 16.49 -22.32 -10.31
C GLY A 631 17.99 -22.15 -10.00
N SER A 632 18.77 -23.20 -10.28
CA SER A 632 20.23 -23.12 -10.18
C SER A 632 20.78 -22.04 -11.11
N GLY A 633 21.57 -21.11 -10.58
CA GLY A 633 22.11 -19.97 -11.34
C GLY A 633 21.15 -18.78 -11.45
N GLU A 634 19.89 -18.93 -11.04
CA GLU A 634 18.89 -17.87 -11.11
C GLU A 634 18.85 -17.02 -9.84
N THR A 635 18.40 -15.77 -9.98
CA THR A 635 18.27 -14.82 -8.87
C THR A 635 16.93 -14.09 -8.86
N LEU A 636 16.26 -14.08 -7.70
CA LEU A 636 15.19 -13.12 -7.41
C LEU A 636 15.80 -11.86 -6.80
N THR A 637 15.65 -10.71 -7.47
CA THR A 637 16.09 -9.41 -6.96
C THR A 637 14.89 -8.54 -6.60
N LEU A 638 14.83 -8.07 -5.36
CA LEU A 638 13.81 -7.14 -4.85
C LEU A 638 14.50 -5.81 -4.52
N SER A 639 14.35 -4.78 -5.35
CA SER A 639 15.09 -3.52 -5.19
C SER A 639 14.37 -2.48 -4.32
N GLY A 640 13.08 -2.66 -4.06
CA GLY A 640 12.26 -1.75 -3.25
C GLY A 640 12.15 -2.12 -1.77
N GLY A 641 12.92 -3.10 -1.29
CA GLY A 641 12.79 -3.68 0.04
C GLY A 641 11.69 -4.74 0.14
N MET A 642 11.41 -5.18 1.37
CA MET A 642 10.53 -6.33 1.61
C MET A 642 9.82 -6.22 2.96
N THR A 643 8.54 -6.54 2.97
CA THR A 643 7.70 -6.57 4.18
C THR A 643 6.93 -7.89 4.29
N LEU A 644 7.12 -8.61 5.40
CA LEU A 644 6.31 -9.76 5.81
C LEU A 644 5.46 -9.35 7.01
N GLY A 645 4.15 -9.29 6.78
CA GLY A 645 3.17 -8.85 7.75
C GLY A 645 2.27 -7.76 7.17
N TYR A 646 1.72 -6.95 8.06
CA TYR A 646 0.84 -5.83 7.76
C TYR A 646 1.59 -4.63 7.09
N ASP A 647 1.03 -4.01 6.04
CA ASP A 647 1.56 -2.75 5.49
C ASP A 647 1.20 -1.58 6.41
N ALA A 648 2.01 -0.53 6.60
CA ALA A 648 1.75 0.45 7.67
C ALA A 648 0.49 1.36 7.50
N ALA A 649 -0.46 1.04 6.60
CA ALA A 649 -1.50 1.94 6.08
C ALA A 649 -2.90 1.91 6.76
N GLY A 650 -3.09 1.26 7.93
CA GLY A 650 -4.30 1.34 8.76
C GLY A 650 -5.38 0.23 8.72
N GLY A 651 -5.19 -0.92 8.06
CA GLY A 651 -6.10 -2.08 8.08
C GLY A 651 -5.85 -3.11 9.20
N SER A 652 -6.82 -4.00 9.44
CA SER A 652 -6.75 -5.13 10.38
C SER A 652 -6.41 -6.46 9.67
N GLY A 653 -5.65 -7.35 10.32
CA GLY A 653 -5.88 -8.80 10.17
C GLY A 653 -4.73 -9.78 9.84
N ALA A 654 -3.55 -9.39 9.34
CA ALA A 654 -2.52 -10.38 8.98
C ALA A 654 -1.71 -10.85 10.21
N THR A 655 -2.07 -12.01 10.79
CA THR A 655 -1.43 -12.49 12.02
C THR A 655 -0.21 -13.40 11.85
N ASP A 656 -0.07 -14.09 10.71
CA ASP A 656 0.99 -15.08 10.49
C ASP A 656 1.44 -15.13 9.01
N SER A 657 2.20 -14.12 8.58
CA SER A 657 2.75 -14.01 7.22
C SER A 657 3.99 -14.88 7.05
N LYS A 658 3.95 -15.83 6.11
CA LYS A 658 5.04 -16.77 5.85
C LYS A 658 5.46 -16.77 4.39
N LEU A 659 6.76 -16.73 4.16
CA LEU A 659 7.38 -16.92 2.85
C LEU A 659 8.51 -17.94 2.97
N THR A 660 8.45 -18.99 2.15
CA THR A 660 9.52 -19.98 2.01
C THR A 660 10.11 -19.86 0.61
N VAL A 661 11.41 -19.57 0.53
CA VAL A 661 12.14 -19.44 -0.73
C VAL A 661 13.09 -20.64 -0.85
N THR A 662 12.95 -21.37 -1.94
CA THR A 662 13.60 -22.68 -2.15
C THR A 662 14.33 -22.73 -3.49
N GLY A 663 15.14 -23.77 -3.68
CA GLY A 663 15.88 -24.02 -4.91
C GLY A 663 17.35 -23.60 -4.83
N ALA A 664 18.15 -24.02 -5.80
CA ALA A 664 19.59 -23.84 -5.80
C ALA A 664 20.06 -22.43 -6.26
N GLY A 665 19.13 -21.49 -6.41
CA GLY A 665 19.41 -20.11 -6.80
C GLY A 665 19.67 -19.17 -5.61
N SER A 666 19.64 -17.87 -5.91
CA SER A 666 19.92 -16.79 -4.94
C SER A 666 18.74 -15.83 -4.78
N MET A 667 18.65 -15.18 -3.63
CA MET A 667 17.74 -14.07 -3.41
C MET A 667 18.51 -12.84 -2.96
N ALA A 668 18.25 -11.70 -3.60
CA ALA A 668 18.82 -10.41 -3.28
C ALA A 668 17.72 -9.40 -2.89
N VAL A 669 17.88 -8.73 -1.76
CA VAL A 669 16.96 -7.68 -1.30
C VAL A 669 17.71 -6.38 -1.08
N ASN A 670 17.44 -5.40 -1.94
CA ASN A 670 17.99 -4.07 -1.90
C ASN A 670 16.89 -3.05 -1.58
N GLY A 671 17.26 -1.83 -1.21
CA GLY A 671 16.31 -0.73 -0.97
C GLY A 671 16.44 -0.16 0.43
N THR A 672 15.36 0.42 0.96
CA THR A 672 15.43 1.10 2.28
C THR A 672 15.31 0.13 3.45
N THR A 673 14.35 -0.81 3.39
CA THR A 673 13.94 -1.56 4.58
C THR A 673 13.56 -3.01 4.26
N ILE A 674 14.05 -3.94 5.09
CA ILE A 674 13.46 -5.26 5.30
C ILE A 674 12.71 -5.24 6.62
N SER A 675 11.49 -5.76 6.63
CA SER A 675 10.60 -5.74 7.78
C SER A 675 9.87 -7.07 7.92
N ILE A 676 10.22 -7.85 8.95
CA ILE A 676 9.65 -9.16 9.24
C ILE A 676 8.89 -9.07 10.57
N GLY A 677 7.56 -9.12 10.54
CA GLY A 677 6.74 -8.89 11.74
C GLY A 677 6.52 -7.40 12.04
N VAL A 678 5.78 -6.75 11.13
CA VAL A 678 5.29 -5.34 11.07
C VAL A 678 4.79 -4.63 12.33
N ASN A 679 5.08 -3.34 12.51
CA ASN A 679 4.31 -2.40 13.34
C ASN A 679 2.92 -2.07 12.75
N GLN A 680 1.94 -1.88 13.63
CA GLN A 680 0.61 -1.35 13.29
C GLN A 680 0.51 0.15 13.60
N ALA A 681 -0.39 0.84 12.92
CA ALA A 681 -0.60 2.28 13.06
C ALA A 681 -1.18 2.73 14.42
N ALA A 682 -1.77 1.83 15.22
CA ALA A 682 -2.47 2.18 16.47
C ALA A 682 -1.92 1.46 17.70
N GLN A 683 -1.53 2.21 18.76
CA GLN A 683 -1.10 1.65 20.04
C GLN A 683 -2.19 0.76 20.66
N ASN A 684 -1.81 -0.38 21.25
CA ASN A 684 -2.70 -1.32 21.97
C ASN A 684 -3.87 -1.95 21.18
N ALA A 685 -3.83 -1.98 19.84
CA ALA A 685 -4.79 -2.77 19.07
C ALA A 685 -4.55 -4.29 19.30
N GLY A 686 -5.62 -5.08 19.46
CA GLY A 686 -5.58 -6.53 19.75
C GLY A 686 -5.10 -7.44 18.62
N TYR A 687 -4.25 -6.95 17.71
CA TYR A 687 -3.76 -7.71 16.56
C TYR A 687 -2.26 -7.98 16.65
N SER A 688 -1.83 -9.13 16.15
CA SER A 688 -0.43 -9.56 16.08
C SER A 688 0.06 -9.56 14.64
N SER A 689 1.35 -9.36 14.42
CA SER A 689 2.00 -9.49 13.11
C SER A 689 3.20 -10.41 13.28
N ARG A 690 3.04 -11.68 12.88
CA ARG A 690 4.10 -12.69 12.96
C ARG A 690 4.62 -12.94 11.55
N GLY A 691 5.85 -12.52 11.27
CA GLY A 691 6.53 -12.76 10.00
C GLY A 691 7.50 -13.92 10.11
N THR A 692 7.47 -14.86 9.16
CA THR A 692 8.51 -15.88 9.00
C THR A 692 9.05 -15.88 7.58
N LEU A 693 10.34 -15.61 7.43
CA LEU A 693 11.10 -15.78 6.19
C LEU A 693 11.99 -17.00 6.33
N ASP A 694 11.78 -18.00 5.48
CA ASP A 694 12.65 -19.16 5.37
C ASP A 694 13.37 -19.13 4.03
N VAL A 695 14.69 -18.90 4.06
CA VAL A 695 15.59 -18.94 2.91
C VAL A 695 16.67 -20.02 3.08
N SER A 696 16.45 -20.97 4.01
CA SER A 696 17.44 -21.97 4.41
C SER A 696 17.90 -22.89 3.28
N ALA A 697 17.05 -23.07 2.26
CA ALA A 697 17.30 -23.92 1.10
C ALA A 697 17.99 -23.23 -0.08
N LEU A 698 18.27 -21.92 -0.01
CA LEU A 698 18.93 -21.18 -1.09
C LEU A 698 20.44 -21.43 -1.15
N ALA A 699 21.04 -21.17 -2.31
CA ALA A 699 22.49 -21.10 -2.45
C ALA A 699 23.06 -19.80 -1.85
N ALA A 700 22.34 -18.68 -1.96
CA ALA A 700 22.72 -17.44 -1.29
C ALA A 700 21.53 -16.53 -0.95
N PHE A 701 21.64 -15.83 0.17
CA PHE A 701 20.75 -14.73 0.55
C PHE A 701 21.57 -13.46 0.81
N ASN A 702 21.34 -12.42 0.01
CA ASN A 702 22.11 -11.17 0.06
C ASN A 702 21.18 -9.98 0.30
N THR A 703 21.54 -9.09 1.21
CA THR A 703 20.79 -7.85 1.44
C THR A 703 21.70 -6.63 1.40
N ASN A 704 21.20 -5.52 0.87
CA ASN A 704 21.80 -4.20 1.02
C ASN A 704 20.71 -3.16 1.28
N VAL A 705 20.48 -2.89 2.56
CA VAL A 705 19.38 -2.04 3.04
C VAL A 705 19.83 -0.99 4.04
N THR A 706 18.99 0.00 4.32
CA THR A 706 19.23 0.90 5.46
C THR A 706 18.87 0.20 6.76
N THR A 707 17.72 -0.48 6.81
CA THR A 707 17.26 -1.17 8.03
C THR A 707 16.84 -2.61 7.75
N PHE A 708 17.28 -3.53 8.60
CA PHE A 708 16.79 -4.90 8.65
C PHE A 708 16.10 -5.11 9.99
N ASN A 709 14.76 -5.15 9.95
CA ASN A 709 13.91 -5.17 11.14
C ASN A 709 13.22 -6.52 11.29
N MET A 710 13.34 -7.11 12.48
CA MET A 710 12.66 -8.35 12.86
C MET A 710 11.89 -8.11 14.16
N GLY A 711 10.57 -8.13 14.08
CA GLY A 711 9.69 -7.86 15.22
C GLY A 711 9.91 -6.46 15.81
N VAL A 712 9.73 -5.42 14.98
CA VAL A 712 9.95 -4.02 15.36
C VAL A 712 8.63 -3.25 15.31
N GLY A 713 8.25 -2.54 16.38
CA GLY A 713 7.03 -1.71 16.37
C GLY A 713 6.41 -1.34 17.72
N SER A 714 5.40 -0.46 17.69
CA SER A 714 4.67 0.14 18.82
C SER A 714 3.43 -0.61 19.31
N THR A 715 3.23 -1.88 18.94
CA THR A 715 2.06 -2.67 19.36
C THR A 715 2.43 -4.02 19.97
N THR A 716 1.42 -4.70 20.50
CA THR A 716 1.52 -5.76 21.51
C THR A 716 2.25 -7.06 21.09
N THR A 717 2.49 -7.31 19.78
CA THR A 717 2.85 -8.66 19.26
C THR A 717 3.50 -8.67 17.84
N GLY A 718 4.59 -7.91 17.62
CA GLY A 718 5.38 -7.99 16.38
C GLY A 718 6.49 -9.05 16.49
N VAL A 719 6.30 -10.25 15.92
CA VAL A 719 7.31 -11.34 15.94
C VAL A 719 7.94 -11.49 14.56
N GLY A 720 9.27 -11.46 14.48
CA GLY A 720 10.01 -11.70 13.24
C GLY A 720 10.95 -12.90 13.34
N ASN A 721 10.76 -13.90 12.48
CA ASN A 721 11.64 -15.06 12.37
C ASN A 721 12.27 -15.11 10.98
N VAL A 722 13.59 -15.24 10.94
CA VAL A 722 14.35 -15.41 9.69
C VAL A 722 15.24 -16.64 9.85
N LEU A 723 15.12 -17.59 8.92
CA LEU A 723 16.01 -18.74 8.79
C LEU A 723 16.89 -18.51 7.58
N LEU A 724 18.18 -18.25 7.81
CA LEU A 724 19.16 -17.97 6.78
C LEU A 724 19.59 -19.22 6.02
N SER A 725 20.10 -19.03 4.79
CA SER A 725 20.62 -20.09 3.91
C SER A 725 21.66 -20.93 4.62
N ASN A 726 21.61 -22.25 4.44
CA ASN A 726 22.65 -23.16 4.92
C ASN A 726 23.96 -23.11 4.13
N THR A 727 24.05 -22.24 3.12
CA THR A 727 25.20 -22.13 2.20
C THR A 727 25.93 -20.79 2.38
N ALA A 728 25.29 -19.67 2.04
CA ALA A 728 25.93 -18.35 2.11
C ALA A 728 24.91 -17.24 2.40
N ASN A 729 25.25 -16.33 3.33
CA ASN A 729 24.42 -15.20 3.69
C ASN A 729 25.24 -13.92 3.84
N THR A 730 24.75 -12.83 3.27
CA THR A 730 25.27 -11.48 3.53
C THR A 730 24.13 -10.57 3.93
N ILE A 731 24.10 -10.13 5.19
CA ILE A 731 23.22 -9.07 5.67
C ILE A 731 24.02 -7.78 5.71
N GLN A 732 23.79 -6.88 4.77
CA GLN A 732 24.35 -5.53 4.79
C GLN A 732 23.23 -4.53 5.13
N ALA A 733 23.33 -3.89 6.29
CA ALA A 733 22.34 -2.95 6.82
C ALA A 733 23.02 -1.79 7.55
N THR A 734 22.44 -0.59 7.62
CA THR A 734 22.95 0.42 8.57
C THR A 734 22.55 0.04 10.00
N THR A 735 21.32 -0.47 10.16
CA THR A 735 20.83 -0.98 11.44
C THR A 735 20.19 -2.35 11.25
N LEU A 736 20.64 -3.34 12.03
CA LEU A 736 19.99 -4.63 12.21
C LEU A 736 19.29 -4.64 13.57
N THR A 737 18.01 -4.97 13.60
CA THR A 737 17.22 -5.01 14.83
C THR A 737 16.45 -6.30 14.95
N VAL A 738 16.60 -6.98 16.08
CA VAL A 738 15.92 -8.23 16.43
C VAL A 738 15.16 -8.04 17.74
N ALA A 739 13.82 -8.05 17.67
CA ALA A 739 12.89 -7.71 18.74
C ALA A 739 13.09 -6.30 19.31
N ASN A 740 12.44 -5.28 18.73
CA ASN A 740 12.43 -3.92 19.28
C ASN A 740 11.00 -3.36 19.37
N THR A 741 10.48 -3.26 20.58
CA THR A 741 9.08 -2.87 20.80
C THR A 741 8.87 -1.36 20.94
N GLY A 742 9.91 -0.54 20.74
CA GLY A 742 9.79 0.93 20.74
C GLY A 742 9.17 1.53 22.01
N GLY A 743 9.22 0.83 23.15
CA GLY A 743 8.60 1.24 24.40
C GLY A 743 7.16 0.74 24.64
N ASN A 744 6.68 -0.23 23.87
CA ASN A 744 5.34 -0.86 23.98
C ASN A 744 5.47 -2.34 24.35
N ASN A 745 4.41 -2.99 24.81
CA ASN A 745 4.50 -4.39 25.26
C ASN A 745 4.84 -5.33 24.11
N GLY A 746 5.92 -6.10 24.20
CA GLY A 746 6.17 -7.22 23.28
C GLY A 746 5.59 -8.52 23.79
N ASN A 747 5.06 -9.34 22.88
CA ASN A 747 4.78 -10.76 23.11
C ASN A 747 5.31 -11.62 21.94
N GLY A 748 6.03 -12.71 22.29
CA GLY A 748 6.68 -13.64 21.37
C GLY A 748 8.17 -13.37 21.11
N THR A 749 8.92 -14.38 20.66
CA THR A 749 10.37 -14.32 20.41
C THR A 749 10.65 -14.01 18.94
N SER A 750 11.46 -12.98 18.66
CA SER A 750 11.99 -12.75 17.31
C SER A 750 13.38 -13.35 17.20
N THR A 751 13.61 -14.16 16.16
CA THR A 751 14.84 -14.96 16.01
C THR A 751 15.45 -14.80 14.63
N LEU A 752 16.70 -14.34 14.58
CA LEU A 752 17.58 -14.51 13.42
C LEU A 752 18.37 -15.81 13.60
N THR A 753 18.05 -16.81 12.79
CA THR A 753 18.74 -18.10 12.78
C THR A 753 19.77 -18.11 11.66
N LEU A 754 21.05 -18.15 12.03
CA LEU A 754 22.18 -18.30 11.13
C LEU A 754 22.22 -19.72 10.57
N GLY A 755 22.42 -19.84 9.26
CA GLY A 755 22.52 -21.13 8.61
C GLY A 755 23.87 -21.80 8.83
N THR A 756 24.00 -23.06 8.43
CA THR A 756 25.23 -23.87 8.64
C THR A 756 26.40 -23.52 7.73
N GLY A 757 26.23 -22.55 6.83
CA GLY A 757 27.26 -22.10 5.89
C GLY A 757 27.98 -20.85 6.38
N THR A 758 28.40 -20.01 5.43
CA THR A 758 29.03 -18.72 5.75
C THR A 758 27.95 -17.67 6.03
N ASN A 759 28.04 -16.98 7.17
CA ASN A 759 27.15 -15.88 7.52
C ASN A 759 27.97 -14.59 7.67
N VAL A 760 27.60 -13.52 6.98
CA VAL A 760 28.24 -12.21 7.08
C VAL A 760 27.20 -11.20 7.50
N ILE A 761 27.37 -10.58 8.66
CA ILE A 761 26.54 -9.47 9.14
C ILE A 761 27.39 -8.21 9.13
N ARG A 762 27.07 -7.31 8.21
CA ARG A 762 27.68 -5.98 8.08
C ARG A 762 26.66 -4.94 8.48
N ALA A 763 26.74 -4.49 9.72
CA ALA A 763 25.85 -3.46 10.24
C ALA A 763 26.53 -2.50 11.21
N ASP A 764 26.32 -1.21 11.01
CA ASP A 764 26.88 -0.16 11.88
C ASP A 764 26.34 -0.29 13.31
N THR A 765 25.05 -0.66 13.43
CA THR A 765 24.38 -0.91 14.70
C THR A 765 23.58 -2.21 14.66
N ILE A 766 23.78 -3.05 15.69
CA ILE A 766 23.05 -4.30 15.92
C ILE A 766 22.34 -4.20 17.27
N GLU A 767 21.01 -4.27 17.26
CA GLU A 767 20.17 -4.23 18.46
C GLU A 767 19.43 -5.56 18.62
N ILE A 768 19.63 -6.24 19.75
CA ILE A 768 19.01 -7.53 20.07
C ILE A 768 18.24 -7.39 21.38
N GLY A 769 16.92 -7.38 21.31
CA GLY A 769 16.03 -7.21 22.46
C GLY A 769 16.03 -5.77 22.98
N LYS A 770 15.06 -4.96 22.54
CA LYS A 770 14.90 -3.55 22.95
C LYS A 770 13.44 -3.21 23.26
N GLY A 771 13.21 -2.32 24.23
CA GLY A 771 11.88 -1.83 24.57
C GLY A 771 11.24 -2.56 25.76
N LYS A 772 9.90 -2.59 25.82
CA LYS A 772 9.14 -3.22 26.90
C LYS A 772 8.65 -4.61 26.48
N GLY A 773 8.70 -5.59 27.37
CA GLY A 773 8.02 -6.88 27.20
C GLY A 773 8.86 -8.09 27.58
N SER A 774 8.21 -9.25 27.69
CA SER A 774 8.87 -10.55 27.89
C SER A 774 9.40 -11.15 26.59
N SER A 775 9.24 -10.47 25.46
CA SER A 775 9.68 -10.88 24.12
C SER A 775 11.20 -10.88 23.98
N PRO A 776 11.84 -12.06 23.86
CA PRO A 776 13.27 -12.13 23.63
C PRO A 776 13.63 -11.81 22.17
N GLY A 777 14.67 -11.02 21.97
CA GLY A 777 15.41 -10.98 20.71
C GLY A 777 16.53 -12.02 20.74
N MET A 778 16.67 -12.82 19.69
CA MET A 778 17.68 -13.88 19.63
C MET A 778 18.39 -13.89 18.27
N VAL A 779 19.72 -13.86 18.31
CA VAL A 779 20.57 -14.21 17.17
C VAL A 779 21.31 -15.49 17.55
N LYS A 780 21.14 -16.55 16.76
CA LYS A 780 21.77 -17.85 17.03
C LYS A 780 22.04 -18.64 15.76
N PHE A 781 22.94 -19.59 15.81
CA PHE A 781 23.00 -20.66 14.81
C PHE A 781 21.86 -21.66 14.97
N ALA A 782 21.51 -22.34 13.88
CA ALA A 782 20.55 -23.45 13.89
C ALA A 782 21.03 -24.63 14.77
N SER A 783 22.34 -24.88 14.79
CA SER A 783 23.02 -25.81 15.69
C SER A 783 23.79 -25.05 16.76
N GLN A 784 23.91 -25.61 17.96
CA GLN A 784 24.79 -25.10 19.02
C GLN A 784 25.79 -26.16 19.47
N ILE A 785 25.95 -27.21 18.66
CA ILE A 785 26.87 -28.31 18.94
C ILE A 785 28.31 -27.83 18.65
N PRO A 786 29.25 -27.95 19.60
CA PRO A 786 30.66 -27.62 19.41
C PRO A 786 31.25 -28.21 18.12
N GLY A 787 31.91 -27.37 17.32
CA GLY A 787 32.60 -27.79 16.08
C GLY A 787 31.70 -27.91 14.83
N SER A 788 30.48 -27.37 14.87
CA SER A 788 29.59 -27.33 13.71
C SER A 788 30.17 -26.45 12.58
N PRO A 789 29.97 -26.79 11.29
CA PRO A 789 30.72 -26.22 10.15
C PRO A 789 30.40 -24.76 9.78
N GLY A 790 29.36 -24.15 10.35
CA GLY A 790 28.97 -22.77 10.07
C GLY A 790 29.89 -21.73 10.68
N THR A 791 29.99 -20.57 10.01
CA THR A 791 30.78 -19.42 10.46
C THR A 791 29.95 -18.15 10.48
N VAL A 792 30.37 -17.17 11.31
CA VAL A 792 29.80 -15.82 11.27
C VAL A 792 30.89 -14.75 11.34
N THR A 793 30.79 -13.74 10.48
CA THR A 793 31.59 -12.51 10.56
C THR A 793 30.68 -11.32 10.85
N ILE A 794 31.00 -10.53 11.88
CA ILE A 794 30.26 -9.33 12.28
C ILE A 794 31.20 -8.12 12.23
N ALA A 795 30.83 -7.10 11.45
CA ALA A 795 31.54 -5.83 11.30
C ALA A 795 30.55 -4.68 10.95
N ASP A 796 31.04 -3.45 10.80
CA ASP A 796 30.23 -2.32 10.31
C ASP A 796 29.70 -2.55 8.88
N LYS A 797 28.81 -1.67 8.40
CA LYS A 797 28.19 -1.85 7.08
C LYS A 797 29.23 -1.88 5.95
N ALA A 798 30.24 -1.01 6.02
CA ALA A 798 31.32 -0.94 5.05
C ALA A 798 32.24 -2.19 5.10
N GLY A 799 32.32 -2.86 6.25
CA GLY A 799 33.24 -3.96 6.53
C GLY A 799 34.68 -3.49 6.72
N THR A 800 34.86 -2.23 7.14
CA THR A 800 36.17 -1.58 7.35
C THR A 800 36.38 -1.14 8.80
N ALA A 801 35.32 -1.17 9.62
CA ALA A 801 35.35 -0.76 11.02
C ALA A 801 34.45 -1.66 11.88
N ALA A 802 34.41 -1.36 13.17
CA ALA A 802 33.73 -2.16 14.17
C ALA A 802 32.24 -1.80 14.31
N ALA A 803 31.37 -2.80 14.49
CA ALA A 803 29.94 -2.62 14.71
C ALA A 803 29.61 -2.21 16.16
N ASN A 804 28.54 -1.46 16.39
CA ASN A 804 28.01 -1.28 17.74
C ASN A 804 26.96 -2.35 18.05
N ILE A 805 27.19 -3.17 19.08
CA ILE A 805 26.32 -4.29 19.44
C ILE A 805 25.67 -3.99 20.79
N THR A 806 24.34 -4.02 20.81
CA THR A 806 23.53 -3.84 22.02
C THR A 806 22.62 -5.04 22.22
N VAL A 807 22.74 -5.69 23.39
CA VAL A 807 21.97 -6.87 23.77
C VAL A 807 21.18 -6.57 25.03
N ALA A 808 19.85 -6.56 24.94
CA ALA A 808 18.91 -6.11 25.98
C ALA A 808 19.06 -4.62 26.33
N ASN A 809 18.13 -3.78 25.86
CA ASN A 809 18.18 -2.34 26.10
C ASN A 809 16.81 -1.71 26.36
N VAL A 810 16.70 -1.01 27.48
CA VAL A 810 15.60 -0.10 27.80
C VAL A 810 16.20 1.29 27.97
N ASN A 811 15.75 2.24 27.17
CA ASN A 811 16.20 3.63 27.23
C ASN A 811 15.01 4.58 26.92
N GLY A 812 14.30 5.08 27.94
CA GLY A 812 13.12 5.97 27.74
C GLY A 812 12.03 5.95 28.83
N VAL A 813 10.92 6.66 28.57
CA VAL A 813 9.89 7.13 29.54
C VAL A 813 8.68 6.21 29.80
N GLY A 814 8.76 4.93 29.45
CA GLY A 814 7.58 4.07 29.47
C GLY A 814 7.27 3.37 30.81
N THR A 815 5.98 3.22 31.14
CA THR A 815 5.46 2.36 32.24
C THR A 815 5.71 0.87 31.98
N SER A 816 6.17 0.13 33.00
CA SER A 816 6.34 -1.35 33.13
C SER A 816 6.53 -2.19 31.85
N GLY A 817 7.77 -2.66 31.61
CA GLY A 817 8.08 -3.82 30.76
C GLY A 817 9.59 -3.97 30.55
N GLY A 818 10.11 -5.19 30.68
CA GLY A 818 11.56 -5.50 30.58
C GLY A 818 12.08 -5.62 29.14
N ALA A 819 13.36 -5.96 28.96
CA ALA A 819 13.94 -6.32 27.66
C ALA A 819 14.82 -7.56 27.79
N ILE A 820 14.68 -8.52 26.88
CA ILE A 820 15.50 -9.75 26.87
C ILE A 820 16.21 -9.83 25.52
N GLY A 821 17.53 -10.00 25.55
CA GLY A 821 18.36 -10.13 24.35
C GLY A 821 19.38 -11.24 24.49
N THR A 822 19.58 -12.03 23.43
CA THR A 822 20.58 -13.10 23.40
C THR A 822 21.34 -13.10 22.08
N LEU A 823 22.67 -12.97 22.16
CA LEU A 823 23.60 -13.25 21.07
C LEU A 823 24.30 -14.57 21.38
N ASP A 824 23.89 -15.65 20.72
CA ASP A 824 24.39 -17.00 20.98
C ASP A 824 25.21 -17.51 19.79
N LEU A 825 26.52 -17.40 19.90
CA LEU A 825 27.48 -17.79 18.87
C LEU A 825 28.11 -19.16 19.12
N ARG A 826 27.55 -19.95 20.06
CA ARG A 826 28.12 -21.24 20.45
C ARG A 826 28.10 -22.25 19.32
N GLY A 827 29.07 -23.16 19.34
CA GLY A 827 29.15 -24.30 18.42
C GLY A 827 29.90 -24.00 17.13
N HIS A 828 30.26 -22.75 16.87
CA HIS A 828 30.62 -22.25 15.56
C HIS A 828 31.76 -21.22 15.63
N THR A 829 32.55 -21.11 14.56
CA THR A 829 33.63 -20.11 14.52
C THR A 829 33.04 -18.72 14.23
N ALA A 830 33.19 -17.81 15.20
CA ALA A 830 32.74 -16.42 15.07
C ALA A 830 33.93 -15.45 14.98
N THR A 831 33.85 -14.50 14.05
CA THR A 831 34.76 -13.35 13.95
C THR A 831 33.95 -12.09 14.17
N VAL A 832 34.15 -11.42 15.29
CA VAL A 832 33.38 -10.22 15.66
C VAL A 832 34.34 -9.06 15.90
N ASP A 833 34.11 -7.95 15.21
CA ASP A 833 34.74 -6.66 15.50
C ASP A 833 33.66 -5.67 15.96
N ALA A 834 33.69 -5.31 17.25
CA ALA A 834 32.71 -4.40 17.85
C ALA A 834 33.35 -3.14 18.45
N GLY A 835 32.77 -1.97 18.16
CA GLY A 835 33.17 -0.72 18.80
C GLY A 835 32.76 -0.75 20.27
N THR A 836 31.46 -0.71 20.52
CA THR A 836 30.90 -0.97 21.84
C THR A 836 30.10 -2.27 21.84
N LEU A 837 30.40 -3.17 22.77
CA LEU A 837 29.51 -4.25 23.18
C LEU A 837 28.82 -3.85 24.48
N LEU A 838 27.52 -3.59 24.39
CA LEU A 838 26.67 -3.36 25.55
C LEU A 838 25.82 -4.59 25.83
N ILE A 839 26.02 -5.19 27.00
CA ILE A 839 25.19 -6.29 27.49
C ILE A 839 24.34 -5.75 28.63
N SER A 840 23.05 -5.59 28.38
CA SER A 840 22.03 -5.07 29.29
C SER A 840 22.20 -3.60 29.66
N ARG A 841 21.21 -2.79 29.29
CA ARG A 841 21.02 -1.45 29.85
C ARG A 841 19.58 -1.25 30.26
N ASN A 842 19.40 -0.71 31.45
CA ASN A 842 18.11 -0.31 31.98
C ASN A 842 18.12 1.17 32.40
N ASN A 843 17.70 2.02 31.47
CA ASN A 843 17.52 3.45 31.66
C ASN A 843 16.03 3.82 31.54
N GLY A 844 15.15 3.05 32.19
CA GLY A 844 13.70 3.33 32.24
C GLY A 844 13.33 4.46 33.19
N ALA A 845 12.53 5.44 32.75
CA ALA A 845 12.24 6.66 33.51
C ALA A 845 11.08 6.56 34.53
N SER A 846 10.45 5.39 34.70
CA SER A 846 9.29 5.21 35.59
C SER A 846 9.68 4.61 36.94
N SER A 847 9.51 5.34 38.05
CA SER A 847 9.85 4.89 39.41
C SER A 847 8.87 3.89 40.03
N THR A 848 7.69 3.70 39.43
CA THR A 848 6.61 2.85 39.96
C THR A 848 6.60 1.43 39.39
N ALA A 849 7.45 1.13 38.41
CA ALA A 849 7.46 -0.16 37.71
C ALA A 849 8.85 -0.82 37.68
N ALA A 850 8.92 -2.09 38.10
CA ALA A 850 10.13 -2.91 38.11
C ALA A 850 10.49 -3.48 36.70
N SER A 851 10.65 -2.60 35.70
CA SER A 851 11.18 -3.01 34.37
C SER A 851 12.59 -3.58 34.56
N SER A 852 12.83 -4.83 34.17
CA SER A 852 14.15 -5.50 34.28
C SER A 852 14.66 -5.90 32.91
N THR A 853 15.97 -5.81 32.68
CA THR A 853 16.61 -6.22 31.42
C THR A 853 17.51 -7.42 31.63
N ASN A 854 17.54 -8.34 30.66
CA ASN A 854 18.40 -9.53 30.69
C ASN A 854 19.11 -9.68 29.34
N GLY A 855 20.39 -9.33 29.31
CA GLY A 855 21.25 -9.48 28.15
C GLY A 855 22.21 -10.65 28.34
N THR A 856 22.31 -11.54 27.35
CA THR A 856 23.24 -12.67 27.38
C THR A 856 24.04 -12.76 26.09
N VAL A 857 25.35 -12.93 26.21
CA VAL A 857 26.26 -13.22 25.08
C VAL A 857 26.96 -14.54 25.35
N HIS A 858 26.96 -15.43 24.35
CA HIS A 858 27.75 -16.66 24.37
C HIS A 858 28.73 -16.69 23.21
N PHE A 859 29.98 -17.05 23.49
CA PHE A 859 31.05 -17.19 22.52
C PHE A 859 31.98 -18.34 22.93
N ASP A 860 32.29 -19.26 22.03
CA ASP A 860 33.13 -20.43 22.33
C ASP A 860 34.16 -20.80 21.26
N ALA A 861 34.18 -20.17 20.09
CA ALA A 861 35.21 -20.39 19.08
C ALA A 861 35.41 -19.16 18.16
N GLY A 862 36.64 -18.94 17.72
CA GLY A 862 37.02 -17.83 16.83
C GLY A 862 37.63 -16.64 17.57
N VAL A 863 37.35 -15.42 17.11
CA VAL A 863 37.89 -14.16 17.63
C VAL A 863 36.76 -13.16 17.84
N PHE A 864 36.66 -12.60 19.04
CA PHE A 864 35.72 -11.54 19.39
C PHE A 864 36.50 -10.36 19.95
N THR A 865 36.62 -9.28 19.20
CA THR A 865 37.31 -8.06 19.62
C THR A 865 36.30 -6.96 19.92
N VAL A 866 36.45 -6.30 21.06
CA VAL A 866 35.64 -5.13 21.44
C VAL A 866 36.54 -3.98 21.89
N ALA A 867 36.22 -2.75 21.51
CA ALA A 867 36.90 -1.59 22.10
C ALA A 867 36.38 -1.34 23.53
N ILE A 868 35.06 -1.28 23.69
CA ILE A 868 34.39 -1.01 24.96
C ILE A 868 33.41 -2.13 25.30
N LEU A 869 33.56 -2.74 26.48
CA LEU A 869 32.61 -3.69 27.05
C LEU A 869 31.88 -3.06 28.24
N ASN A 870 30.58 -2.87 28.10
CA ASN A 870 29.70 -2.37 29.15
C ASN A 870 28.68 -3.45 29.53
N MET A 871 28.68 -3.86 30.80
CA MET A 871 27.74 -4.86 31.30
C MET A 871 26.83 -4.24 32.36
N ALA A 872 25.54 -4.55 32.29
CA ALA A 872 24.50 -4.20 33.27
C ALA A 872 24.45 -2.71 33.66
N GLN A 873 24.27 -1.81 32.69
CA GLN A 873 24.20 -0.38 32.98
C GLN A 873 22.81 0.03 33.51
N LYS A 874 22.73 0.60 34.73
CA LYS A 874 21.49 1.06 35.37
C LYS A 874 21.59 2.55 35.76
N SER A 875 20.89 3.44 35.05
CA SER A 875 21.05 4.89 35.25
C SER A 875 19.78 5.70 35.54
N ALA A 876 18.58 5.14 35.36
CA ALA A 876 17.32 5.87 35.58
C ALA A 876 16.59 5.48 36.88
N VAL A 877 15.45 6.12 37.15
CA VAL A 877 14.65 5.96 38.38
C VAL A 877 13.82 4.66 38.46
N ALA A 878 13.72 3.86 37.40
CA ALA A 878 13.04 2.55 37.48
C ALA A 878 13.71 1.59 38.46
N THR A 879 12.92 0.77 39.17
CA THR A 879 13.41 -0.08 40.27
C THR A 879 13.84 -1.49 39.84
N GLY A 880 13.58 -1.90 38.60
CA GLY A 880 13.96 -3.24 38.13
C GLY A 880 15.46 -3.37 37.81
N THR A 881 15.89 -4.61 37.60
CA THR A 881 17.31 -4.99 37.54
C THR A 881 17.85 -4.92 36.12
N ALA A 882 19.06 -4.41 35.92
CA ALA A 882 19.83 -4.67 34.70
C ALA A 882 20.68 -5.93 34.92
N THR A 883 20.40 -7.02 34.21
CA THR A 883 21.14 -8.29 34.30
C THR A 883 21.93 -8.53 33.03
N ALA A 884 23.24 -8.74 33.14
CA ALA A 884 24.14 -9.01 32.02
C ALA A 884 24.96 -10.28 32.27
N THR A 885 24.98 -11.18 31.29
CA THR A 885 25.81 -12.39 31.32
C THR A 885 26.69 -12.46 30.08
N LEU A 886 28.00 -12.60 30.28
CA LEU A 886 28.97 -12.92 29.22
C LEU A 886 29.57 -14.30 29.50
N ASN A 887 29.37 -15.23 28.57
CA ASN A 887 29.92 -16.59 28.65
C ASN A 887 30.98 -16.78 27.56
N VAL A 888 32.22 -17.03 27.98
CA VAL A 888 33.36 -17.35 27.11
C VAL A 888 33.75 -18.81 27.32
N GLY A 889 33.41 -19.66 26.36
CA GLY A 889 33.68 -21.11 26.38
C GLY A 889 34.94 -21.54 25.62
N GLY A 890 35.54 -20.65 24.83
CA GLY A 890 36.64 -20.95 23.92
C GLY A 890 36.98 -19.74 23.04
N GLY A 891 37.88 -19.91 22.07
CA GLY A 891 38.35 -18.81 21.20
C GLY A 891 39.14 -17.72 21.95
N SER A 892 39.28 -16.55 21.31
CA SER A 892 39.92 -15.35 21.87
C SER A 892 38.91 -14.21 21.98
N PHE A 893 38.60 -13.77 23.20
CA PHE A 893 37.77 -12.60 23.48
C PHE A 893 38.66 -11.45 23.96
N THR A 894 38.77 -10.37 23.19
CA THR A 894 39.69 -9.25 23.45
C THR A 894 38.93 -7.97 23.79
N VAL A 895 39.31 -7.28 24.88
CA VAL A 895 38.81 -5.95 25.24
C VAL A 895 39.94 -4.93 25.17
N ASN A 896 39.83 -3.92 24.30
CA ASN A 896 40.96 -3.03 24.00
C ASN A 896 41.02 -1.77 24.88
N THR A 897 39.90 -1.16 25.25
CA THR A 897 39.88 0.21 25.81
C THR A 897 39.22 0.31 27.17
N ALA A 898 38.04 -0.28 27.38
CA ALA A 898 37.32 -0.18 28.65
C ALA A 898 36.47 -1.42 28.96
N PHE A 899 36.43 -1.82 30.24
CA PHE A 899 35.65 -2.94 30.73
C PHE A 899 34.93 -2.57 32.04
N THR A 900 33.61 -2.35 31.96
CA THR A 900 32.74 -2.11 33.12
C THR A 900 31.85 -3.33 33.41
N LEU A 901 31.97 -3.90 34.61
CA LEU A 901 31.24 -5.06 35.10
C LEU A 901 30.13 -4.62 36.08
N GLY A 902 29.06 -4.04 35.54
CA GLY A 902 27.96 -3.48 36.33
C GLY A 902 28.19 -2.02 36.72
N SER A 903 27.13 -1.23 36.71
CA SER A 903 27.14 0.15 37.18
C SER A 903 25.71 0.59 37.47
N GLN A 904 25.49 1.14 38.67
CA GLN A 904 24.20 1.68 39.08
C GLN A 904 24.37 3.13 39.56
N THR A 905 23.67 4.05 38.90
CA THR A 905 23.62 5.49 39.26
C THR A 905 22.21 6.00 39.57
N GLY A 906 21.18 5.16 39.36
CA GLY A 906 19.77 5.47 39.61
C GLY A 906 19.16 4.62 40.72
N SER A 907 17.92 4.15 40.52
CA SER A 907 17.26 3.18 41.43
C SER A 907 17.40 1.75 40.92
N GLY A 908 17.05 0.74 41.73
CA GLY A 908 17.11 -0.68 41.36
C GLY A 908 18.49 -1.32 41.54
N ALA A 909 18.77 -2.37 40.80
CA ALA A 909 20.02 -3.13 40.88
C ALA A 909 20.70 -3.33 39.52
N SER A 910 22.02 -3.46 39.54
CA SER A 910 22.83 -3.90 38.41
C SER A 910 23.43 -5.27 38.76
N VAL A 911 23.32 -6.26 37.88
CA VAL A 911 23.87 -7.62 38.07
C VAL A 911 24.68 -7.99 36.85
N ALA A 912 25.99 -8.10 36.99
CA ALA A 912 26.90 -8.42 35.89
C ALA A 912 27.68 -9.69 36.21
N THR A 913 27.58 -10.70 35.33
CA THR A 913 28.29 -11.98 35.48
C THR A 913 29.15 -12.26 34.26
N LEU A 914 30.45 -12.46 34.50
CA LEU A 914 31.42 -12.95 33.53
C LEU A 914 31.75 -14.41 33.86
N ASN A 915 31.52 -15.33 32.91
CA ASN A 915 31.86 -16.73 33.05
C ASN A 915 32.90 -17.14 32.00
N LEU A 916 34.05 -17.63 32.45
CA LEU A 916 35.08 -18.24 31.59
C LEU A 916 35.10 -19.74 31.84
N THR A 917 34.75 -20.51 30.80
CA THR A 917 34.76 -21.99 30.80
C THR A 917 35.72 -22.57 29.75
N GLY A 918 36.40 -21.72 28.98
CA GLY A 918 37.48 -22.09 28.07
C GLY A 918 38.04 -20.87 27.35
N GLY A 919 38.99 -21.08 26.43
CA GLY A 919 39.55 -20.01 25.58
C GLY A 919 40.41 -19.00 26.34
N THR A 920 40.59 -17.82 25.76
CA THR A 920 41.32 -16.70 26.38
C THR A 920 40.47 -15.45 26.37
N LEU A 921 40.22 -14.85 27.54
CA LEU A 921 39.80 -13.46 27.65
C LEU A 921 41.06 -12.60 27.84
N ASN A 922 41.34 -11.75 26.86
CA ASN A 922 42.50 -10.87 26.82
C ASN A 922 42.07 -9.41 26.99
N SER A 923 42.23 -8.85 28.18
CA SER A 923 41.87 -7.46 28.45
C SER A 923 43.10 -6.56 28.46
N PHE A 924 43.03 -5.45 27.73
CA PHE A 924 43.98 -4.33 27.80
C PHE A 924 43.45 -3.19 28.69
N ALA A 925 42.33 -3.40 29.38
CA ALA A 925 41.74 -2.50 30.36
C ALA A 925 41.50 -3.20 31.69
N SER A 926 41.48 -2.44 32.79
CA SER A 926 41.04 -2.95 34.09
C SER A 926 39.56 -3.34 34.05
N ILE A 927 39.21 -4.43 34.72
CA ILE A 927 37.82 -4.85 34.91
C ILE A 927 37.27 -4.10 36.12
N LEU A 928 36.44 -3.09 35.90
CA LEU A 928 35.98 -2.21 36.98
C LEU A 928 34.49 -2.40 37.27
N GLU A 929 34.12 -2.37 38.55
CA GLU A 929 32.73 -2.16 38.93
C GLU A 929 32.43 -0.66 38.95
N GLY A 930 31.37 -0.24 38.26
CA GLY A 930 30.95 1.15 38.16
C GLY A 930 30.17 1.68 39.36
N GLY A 931 30.10 0.95 40.48
CA GLY A 931 29.51 1.35 41.76
C GLY A 931 27.98 1.27 41.86
N GLY A 932 27.43 1.75 42.99
CA GLY A 932 26.00 1.74 43.32
C GLY A 932 25.52 0.41 43.92
N ASN A 933 24.21 0.11 43.82
CA ASN A 933 23.68 -1.22 44.15
C ASN A 933 23.96 -2.20 43.00
N THR A 934 25.22 -2.60 42.88
CA THR A 934 25.71 -3.51 41.86
C THR A 934 26.05 -4.87 42.49
N THR A 935 25.89 -5.94 41.71
CA THR A 935 26.36 -7.29 42.02
C THR A 935 27.24 -7.75 40.87
N SER A 936 28.55 -7.69 41.06
CA SER A 936 29.55 -8.04 40.05
C SER A 936 30.19 -9.40 40.35
N LYS A 937 30.19 -10.30 39.36
CA LYS A 937 30.70 -11.66 39.51
C LYS A 937 31.61 -12.06 38.36
N ILE A 938 32.79 -12.58 38.70
CA ILE A 938 33.69 -13.27 37.77
C ILE A 938 33.81 -14.72 38.21
N THR A 939 33.37 -15.64 37.35
CA THR A 939 33.58 -17.08 37.51
C THR A 939 34.60 -17.54 36.49
N ARG A 940 35.67 -18.18 36.96
CA ARG A 940 36.66 -18.78 36.09
C ARG A 940 36.74 -20.27 36.38
N ASP A 941 36.22 -21.05 35.44
CA ASP A 941 36.16 -22.52 35.48
C ASP A 941 36.66 -23.19 34.18
N GLY A 942 37.29 -22.42 33.29
CA GLY A 942 38.04 -22.90 32.12
C GLY A 942 38.90 -21.77 31.51
N GLY A 943 39.84 -22.08 30.61
CA GLY A 943 40.52 -21.08 29.79
C GLY A 943 41.62 -20.24 30.47
N THR A 944 41.78 -18.99 30.03
CA THR A 944 42.78 -18.01 30.50
C THR A 944 42.13 -16.63 30.66
N LEU A 945 42.31 -16.01 31.82
CA LEU A 945 42.01 -14.59 32.04
C LEU A 945 43.33 -13.80 32.06
N LYS A 946 43.60 -13.05 31.00
CA LYS A 946 44.84 -12.27 30.82
C LYS A 946 44.54 -10.77 30.88
N LEU A 947 45.23 -10.05 31.77
CA LEU A 947 44.96 -8.62 32.04
C LEU A 947 46.04 -7.68 31.48
N ASN A 948 47.16 -8.21 30.98
CA ASN A 948 48.27 -7.42 30.40
C ASN A 948 48.72 -6.24 31.30
N GLY A 949 48.80 -6.45 32.62
CA GLY A 949 49.18 -5.41 33.59
C GLY A 949 48.02 -4.55 34.11
N ASN A 950 46.76 -4.93 33.85
CA ASN A 950 45.59 -4.24 34.36
C ASN A 950 45.00 -4.90 35.62
N ALA A 951 44.12 -4.18 36.31
CA ALA A 951 43.53 -4.60 37.57
C ALA A 951 42.19 -5.32 37.42
N ILE A 952 41.83 -6.11 38.44
CA ILE A 952 40.48 -6.64 38.65
C ILE A 952 39.89 -5.90 39.85
N GLY A 953 38.86 -5.09 39.62
CA GLY A 953 38.29 -4.19 40.61
C GLY A 953 39.19 -2.99 40.94
N GLY A 954 38.62 -2.01 41.62
CA GLY A 954 39.32 -0.82 42.10
C GLY A 954 38.87 -0.47 43.51
N ALA A 955 38.77 0.82 43.82
CA ALA A 955 38.19 1.30 45.08
C ALA A 955 36.74 0.79 45.28
N THR A 956 36.00 0.64 44.19
CA THR A 956 34.81 -0.21 44.11
C THR A 956 35.25 -1.65 43.78
N PRO A 957 35.18 -2.58 44.76
CA PRO A 957 35.62 -3.95 44.56
C PRO A 957 34.66 -4.71 43.64
N ILE A 958 35.15 -5.76 42.97
CA ILE A 958 34.28 -6.81 42.42
C ILE A 958 33.76 -7.67 43.57
N ASP A 959 32.43 -7.87 43.65
CA ASP A 959 31.79 -8.52 44.80
C ASP A 959 32.15 -10.00 44.93
N THR A 960 32.19 -10.73 43.81
CA THR A 960 32.41 -12.18 43.81
C THR A 960 33.46 -12.59 42.80
N LEU A 961 34.57 -13.12 43.30
CA LEU A 961 35.65 -13.71 42.50
C LEU A 961 35.72 -15.23 42.76
N GLU A 962 35.25 -16.03 41.80
CA GLU A 962 35.28 -17.50 41.87
C GLU A 962 36.33 -18.07 40.91
N PHE A 963 37.56 -18.22 41.38
CA PHE A 963 38.66 -18.84 40.62
C PHE A 963 38.73 -20.35 40.89
N LYS A 964 38.08 -21.14 40.02
CA LYS A 964 37.93 -22.59 40.21
C LYS A 964 39.04 -23.42 39.56
N SER A 965 39.49 -23.06 38.37
CA SER A 965 40.50 -23.82 37.58
C SER A 965 41.34 -22.92 36.66
N GLY A 966 42.20 -23.48 35.76
CA GLY A 966 43.02 -22.89 34.67
C GLY A 966 43.71 -21.55 34.91
N THR A 967 43.96 -20.69 33.91
CA THR A 967 44.99 -19.64 34.04
C THR A 967 44.47 -18.24 34.37
N VAL A 968 45.14 -17.56 35.29
CA VAL A 968 45.12 -16.10 35.51
C VAL A 968 46.51 -15.55 35.20
N GLN A 969 46.59 -14.44 34.45
CA GLN A 969 47.85 -13.93 33.93
C GLN A 969 47.93 -12.40 33.94
N ASP A 970 49.11 -11.89 34.32
CA ASP A 970 49.50 -10.47 34.25
C ASP A 970 48.54 -9.53 34.98
N VAL A 971 48.10 -9.88 36.19
CA VAL A 971 47.17 -9.06 36.99
C VAL A 971 47.94 -8.07 37.85
N SER A 972 47.68 -6.77 37.69
CA SER A 972 48.43 -5.76 38.43
C SER A 972 47.93 -5.50 39.85
N GLN A 973 46.62 -5.57 40.06
CA GLN A 973 45.97 -5.40 41.36
C GLN A 973 44.61 -6.11 41.42
N ILE A 974 44.18 -6.54 42.61
CA ILE A 974 42.82 -7.08 42.86
C ILE A 974 42.14 -6.22 43.93
N ASN A 975 40.98 -5.65 43.64
CA ASN A 975 40.14 -4.85 44.54
C ASN A 975 40.96 -3.84 45.37
N ASP A 976 41.83 -3.09 44.69
CA ASP A 976 42.75 -2.10 45.29
C ASP A 976 43.61 -2.64 46.46
N GLY A 977 43.92 -3.94 46.44
CA GLY A 977 44.77 -4.60 47.43
C GLY A 977 44.05 -5.00 48.71
N THR A 978 42.76 -4.64 48.85
CA THR A 978 41.91 -5.05 49.99
C THR A 978 41.61 -6.55 49.98
N SER A 979 41.72 -7.19 48.81
CA SER A 979 41.49 -8.62 48.59
C SER A 979 42.62 -9.23 47.78
N GLY A 980 42.86 -10.52 47.95
CA GLY A 980 43.70 -11.31 47.04
C GLY A 980 42.89 -12.42 46.37
N LEU A 981 43.57 -13.46 45.88
CA LEU A 981 42.94 -14.59 45.22
C LEU A 981 42.62 -15.70 46.23
N THR A 982 41.40 -16.24 46.24
CA THR A 982 41.08 -17.43 47.06
C THR A 982 40.66 -18.61 46.18
N LYS A 983 41.32 -19.75 46.37
CA LYS A 983 41.04 -21.02 45.68
C LYS A 983 40.35 -22.00 46.62
N THR A 984 39.07 -22.32 46.36
CA THR A 984 38.24 -23.13 47.28
C THR A 984 37.71 -24.44 46.68
N THR A 985 37.89 -24.68 45.38
CA THR A 985 37.37 -25.87 44.69
C THR A 985 38.46 -26.93 44.44
N SER A 986 38.11 -28.10 43.91
CA SER A 986 39.06 -29.20 43.66
C SER A 986 39.92 -29.06 42.39
N GLY A 987 39.57 -28.18 41.45
CA GLY A 987 40.28 -28.02 40.17
C GLY A 987 41.70 -27.42 40.31
N THR A 988 42.45 -27.40 39.21
CA THR A 988 43.79 -26.78 39.14
C THR A 988 43.69 -25.35 38.63
N LEU A 989 44.11 -24.36 39.41
CA LEU A 989 44.27 -22.95 39.01
C LEU A 989 45.76 -22.66 38.78
N THR A 990 46.10 -21.98 37.70
CA THR A 990 47.45 -21.56 37.34
C THR A 990 47.54 -20.04 37.42
N ILE A 991 48.52 -19.52 38.15
CA ILE A 991 48.92 -18.12 38.10
C ILE A 991 50.21 -18.05 37.28
N SER A 992 50.21 -17.26 36.21
CA SER A 992 51.33 -17.13 35.27
C SER A 992 51.65 -15.68 34.96
N GLY A 993 52.79 -15.44 34.31
CA GLY A 993 53.22 -14.06 34.00
C GLY A 993 53.61 -13.27 35.24
N THR A 994 53.50 -11.93 35.15
CA THR A 994 53.88 -11.02 36.24
C THR A 994 52.65 -10.51 36.98
N ASN A 995 52.40 -11.01 38.20
CA ASN A 995 51.24 -10.62 38.99
C ASN A 995 51.67 -9.75 40.16
N THR A 996 51.30 -8.47 40.12
CA THR A 996 51.79 -7.47 41.08
C THR A 996 50.82 -7.14 42.20
N TYR A 997 49.68 -7.83 42.28
CA TYR A 997 48.69 -7.57 43.32
C TYR A 997 49.26 -7.89 44.71
N THR A 998 48.89 -7.09 45.70
CA THR A 998 49.47 -7.15 47.05
C THR A 998 48.63 -7.94 48.05
N GLY A 999 47.36 -8.20 47.74
CA GLY A 999 46.47 -9.03 48.56
C GLY A 999 46.91 -10.49 48.66
N THR A 1000 46.52 -11.16 49.74
CA THR A 1000 46.94 -12.55 50.01
C THR A 1000 46.30 -13.55 49.05
N THR A 1001 47.11 -14.41 48.44
CA THR A 1001 46.62 -15.59 47.73
C THR A 1001 46.42 -16.73 48.71
N ILE A 1002 45.20 -17.25 48.82
CA ILE A 1002 44.82 -18.32 49.76
C ILE A 1002 44.41 -19.57 48.97
N VAL A 1003 45.01 -20.71 49.31
CA VAL A 1003 44.63 -22.03 48.78
C VAL A 1003 43.94 -22.82 49.89
N SER A 1004 42.64 -23.09 49.71
CA SER A 1004 41.81 -23.83 50.67
C SER A 1004 41.36 -25.19 50.15
N SER A 1005 41.40 -25.43 48.83
CA SER A 1005 41.23 -26.76 48.23
C SER A 1005 41.83 -26.82 46.81
N GLY A 1006 41.93 -28.02 46.23
CA GLY A 1006 42.43 -28.26 44.88
C GLY A 1006 43.90 -27.91 44.71
N THR A 1007 44.33 -27.61 43.49
CA THR A 1007 45.73 -27.29 43.18
C THR A 1007 45.88 -25.84 42.73
N LEU A 1008 46.85 -25.13 43.30
CA LEU A 1008 47.38 -23.89 42.75
C LEU A 1008 48.76 -24.15 42.13
N VAL A 1009 48.88 -23.94 40.82
CA VAL A 1009 50.16 -23.91 40.11
C VAL A 1009 50.62 -22.47 40.00
N LEU A 1010 51.85 -22.18 40.44
CA LEU A 1010 52.47 -20.88 40.20
C LEU A 1010 53.59 -21.07 39.18
N GLY A 1011 53.42 -20.50 37.99
CA GLY A 1011 54.40 -20.55 36.89
C GLY A 1011 55.05 -19.20 36.57
N GLY A 1012 54.84 -18.18 37.40
CA GLY A 1012 55.33 -16.81 37.20
C GLY A 1012 55.68 -16.12 38.51
N SER A 1013 55.61 -14.79 38.53
CA SER A 1013 55.85 -13.99 39.75
C SER A 1013 54.54 -13.53 40.39
N LEU A 1014 54.57 -13.45 41.72
CA LEU A 1014 53.47 -12.99 42.58
C LEU A 1014 54.01 -12.02 43.63
N THR A 1015 53.54 -10.78 43.66
CA THR A 1015 53.99 -9.81 44.67
C THR A 1015 53.39 -10.09 46.05
N GLY A 1016 52.09 -10.36 46.12
CA GLY A 1016 51.36 -10.59 47.37
C GLY A 1016 51.78 -11.87 48.10
N PRO A 1017 51.43 -12.00 49.39
CA PRO A 1017 51.73 -13.20 50.17
C PRO A 1017 50.91 -14.40 49.68
N LEU A 1018 51.44 -15.61 49.90
CA LEU A 1018 50.81 -16.87 49.52
C LEU A 1018 50.63 -17.75 50.76
N THR A 1019 49.39 -18.14 51.04
CA THR A 1019 49.02 -19.03 52.15
C THR A 1019 48.30 -20.27 51.64
N VAL A 1020 48.71 -21.45 52.10
CA VAL A 1020 48.11 -22.75 51.73
C VAL A 1020 47.51 -23.38 52.99
N ASN A 1021 46.18 -23.34 53.09
CA ASN A 1021 45.39 -23.83 54.23
C ASN A 1021 44.84 -25.24 54.04
N GLY A 1022 44.46 -25.58 52.81
CA GLY A 1022 43.89 -26.85 52.39
C GLY A 1022 44.13 -27.03 50.89
N GLY A 1023 44.56 -28.21 50.43
CA GLY A 1023 44.91 -28.43 49.02
C GLY A 1023 46.42 -28.34 48.73
N THR A 1024 46.79 -28.28 47.45
CA THR A 1024 48.16 -28.43 46.97
C THR A 1024 48.67 -27.15 46.32
N PHE A 1025 49.85 -26.71 46.71
CA PHE A 1025 50.61 -25.69 45.99
C PHE A 1025 51.75 -26.37 45.22
N ALA A 1026 51.82 -26.11 43.91
CA ALA A 1026 52.82 -26.66 43.01
C ALA A 1026 53.55 -25.51 42.29
N PRO A 1027 54.74 -25.07 42.75
CA PRO A 1027 55.59 -24.21 41.95
C PRO A 1027 55.96 -24.93 40.65
N GLN A 1028 55.84 -24.27 39.51
CA GLN A 1028 56.21 -24.83 38.21
C GLN A 1028 57.35 -24.01 37.61
N GLY A 1029 58.51 -24.62 37.45
CA GLY A 1029 59.71 -23.95 36.96
C GLY A 1029 60.42 -23.15 38.06
N LEU A 1030 60.66 -21.85 37.82
CA LEU A 1030 61.27 -20.91 38.78
C LEU A 1030 60.31 -19.78 39.19
N PRO A 1031 59.13 -20.10 39.74
CA PRO A 1031 58.22 -19.06 40.21
C PRO A 1031 58.79 -18.32 41.43
N ALA A 1032 58.30 -17.10 41.65
CA ALA A 1032 58.71 -16.28 42.78
C ALA A 1032 57.52 -15.62 43.47
N THR A 1033 57.56 -15.57 44.81
CA THR A 1033 56.73 -14.66 45.61
C THR A 1033 57.60 -13.52 46.14
N ALA A 1034 57.16 -12.27 46.07
CA ALA A 1034 57.92 -11.16 46.66
C ALA A 1034 57.68 -11.03 48.18
N SER A 1035 56.54 -11.54 48.66
CA SER A 1035 56.11 -11.48 50.06
C SER A 1035 56.15 -12.87 50.73
N ASP A 1036 55.52 -12.98 51.89
CA ASP A 1036 55.53 -14.16 52.76
C ASP A 1036 54.91 -15.39 52.09
N PHE A 1037 55.51 -16.56 52.36
CA PHE A 1037 54.98 -17.87 51.99
C PHE A 1037 54.65 -18.68 53.24
N ALA A 1038 53.41 -19.13 53.38
CA ALA A 1038 52.93 -19.93 54.49
C ALA A 1038 52.26 -21.22 54.02
N LEU A 1039 52.82 -22.36 54.41
CA LEU A 1039 52.23 -23.69 54.23
C LEU A 1039 51.68 -24.18 55.58
N ASN A 1040 50.38 -24.07 55.79
CA ASN A 1040 49.74 -24.51 57.02
C ASN A 1040 49.50 -26.03 57.02
N ALA A 1041 49.16 -26.60 58.18
CA ALA A 1041 49.09 -28.05 58.39
C ALA A 1041 48.14 -28.80 57.42
N GLY A 1042 47.11 -28.15 56.90
CA GLY A 1042 46.19 -28.74 55.92
C GLY A 1042 46.63 -28.61 54.46
N GLY A 1043 47.69 -27.84 54.16
CA GLY A 1043 48.20 -27.61 52.81
C GLY A 1043 49.36 -28.54 52.45
N THR A 1044 49.50 -28.89 51.17
CA THR A 1044 50.61 -29.69 50.63
C THR A 1044 51.48 -28.85 49.71
N PHE A 1045 52.80 -28.96 49.83
CA PHE A 1045 53.74 -28.44 48.85
C PHE A 1045 54.17 -29.57 47.92
N GLN A 1046 53.93 -29.44 46.62
CA GLN A 1046 54.31 -30.44 45.63
C GLN A 1046 55.45 -29.93 44.76
N ALA A 1047 56.54 -30.69 44.64
CA ALA A 1047 57.66 -30.34 43.75
C ALA A 1047 58.00 -31.48 42.80
N ARG A 1048 58.16 -31.19 41.50
CA ARG A 1048 58.64 -32.18 40.53
C ARG A 1048 60.17 -32.17 40.48
N ILE A 1049 60.78 -33.35 40.43
CA ILE A 1049 62.24 -33.52 40.36
C ILE A 1049 62.57 -34.59 39.31
N ASN A 1050 63.02 -34.17 38.13
CA ASN A 1050 63.35 -35.07 37.00
C ASN A 1050 64.81 -34.96 36.56
N GLY A 1051 65.63 -34.16 37.25
CA GLY A 1051 67.03 -33.91 36.91
C GLY A 1051 67.59 -32.76 37.73
N THR A 1052 68.81 -32.31 37.43
CA THR A 1052 69.60 -31.42 38.31
C THR A 1052 69.52 -29.93 37.97
N THR A 1053 68.80 -29.56 36.91
CA THR A 1053 68.70 -28.15 36.47
C THR A 1053 67.41 -27.50 36.98
N ALA A 1054 67.55 -26.51 37.86
CA ALA A 1054 66.41 -25.77 38.43
C ALA A 1054 65.57 -25.12 37.33
N GLY A 1055 64.25 -25.15 37.46
CA GLY A 1055 63.32 -24.55 36.50
C GLY A 1055 63.01 -25.39 35.28
N ALA A 1056 64.01 -26.08 34.74
CA ALA A 1056 63.87 -26.91 33.55
C ALA A 1056 63.58 -28.38 33.88
N GLN A 1057 64.29 -28.93 34.86
CA GLN A 1057 64.22 -30.35 35.23
C GLN A 1057 63.64 -30.57 36.62
N TYR A 1058 63.71 -29.58 37.51
CA TYR A 1058 63.02 -29.63 38.79
C TYR A 1058 62.43 -28.26 39.17
N ASP A 1059 61.36 -28.28 39.97
CA ASP A 1059 60.67 -27.07 40.39
C ASP A 1059 61.34 -26.43 41.62
N GLN A 1060 61.48 -25.10 41.61
CA GLN A 1060 62.02 -24.34 42.75
C GLN A 1060 61.19 -23.07 42.96
N LEU A 1061 60.63 -22.92 44.16
CA LEU A 1061 60.01 -21.66 44.60
C LEU A 1061 61.08 -20.70 45.11
N ALA A 1062 61.10 -19.46 44.62
CA ALA A 1062 61.79 -18.35 45.29
C ALA A 1062 60.81 -17.58 46.20
N ALA A 1063 61.06 -17.53 47.50
CA ALA A 1063 60.22 -16.83 48.47
C ALA A 1063 60.93 -15.59 49.03
N GLY A 1064 60.38 -14.42 48.70
CA GLY A 1064 60.91 -13.10 49.04
C GLY A 1064 60.74 -12.71 50.50
N GLY A 1065 59.65 -13.15 51.15
CA GLY A 1065 59.33 -12.83 52.54
C GLY A 1065 59.68 -13.93 53.55
N SER A 1066 58.99 -13.89 54.69
CA SER A 1066 59.04 -14.95 55.71
C SER A 1066 58.49 -16.25 55.13
N VAL A 1067 59.08 -17.38 55.56
CA VAL A 1067 58.64 -18.72 55.16
C VAL A 1067 58.19 -19.48 56.40
N THR A 1068 56.95 -19.95 56.40
CA THR A 1068 56.39 -20.79 57.48
C THR A 1068 55.94 -22.14 56.91
N LEU A 1069 56.40 -23.24 57.51
CA LEU A 1069 56.09 -24.61 57.09
C LEU A 1069 55.45 -25.41 58.23
N ALA A 1070 54.33 -26.05 57.95
CA ALA A 1070 53.63 -26.96 58.87
C ALA A 1070 52.94 -28.13 58.16
N GLY A 1071 52.71 -28.05 56.84
CA GLY A 1071 52.02 -29.07 56.04
C GLY A 1071 52.95 -30.13 55.43
N PRO A 1072 52.40 -31.17 54.79
CA PRO A 1072 53.17 -32.19 54.06
C PRO A 1072 53.93 -31.65 52.85
N LEU A 1073 55.01 -32.36 52.52
CA LEU A 1073 55.77 -32.26 51.27
C LEU A 1073 55.46 -33.49 50.42
N ASP A 1074 55.14 -33.27 49.16
CA ASP A 1074 54.85 -34.27 48.13
C ASP A 1074 55.86 -34.13 46.99
N LEU A 1075 56.59 -35.19 46.67
CA LEU A 1075 57.57 -35.17 45.59
C LEU A 1075 57.04 -35.98 44.41
N VAL A 1076 57.18 -35.40 43.22
CA VAL A 1076 56.93 -36.10 41.95
C VAL A 1076 58.28 -36.32 41.27
N ALA A 1077 58.93 -37.43 41.60
CA ALA A 1077 60.32 -37.71 41.22
C ALA A 1077 60.42 -38.67 40.02
N GLY A 1078 61.17 -38.27 39.00
CA GLY A 1078 61.43 -39.10 37.83
C GLY A 1078 62.44 -40.24 38.10
N PRO A 1079 62.48 -41.28 37.26
CA PRO A 1079 63.48 -42.35 37.36
C PRO A 1079 64.89 -41.84 37.02
N GLY A 1080 65.92 -42.46 37.61
CA GLY A 1080 67.34 -42.23 37.25
C GLY A 1080 68.05 -41.08 37.97
N LEU A 1081 67.54 -40.63 39.13
CA LEU A 1081 68.23 -39.62 39.95
C LEU A 1081 69.47 -40.24 40.64
N ALA A 1082 70.60 -39.52 40.59
CA ALA A 1082 71.86 -40.02 41.15
C ALA A 1082 71.97 -39.78 42.67
N PRO A 1083 72.30 -40.82 43.48
CA PRO A 1083 72.49 -40.66 44.93
C PRO A 1083 73.55 -39.60 45.27
N GLY A 1084 73.34 -38.87 46.37
CA GLY A 1084 74.18 -37.75 46.81
C GLY A 1084 73.85 -36.40 46.15
N THR A 1085 72.98 -36.36 45.15
CA THR A 1085 72.60 -35.11 44.47
C THR A 1085 71.65 -34.28 45.33
N SER A 1086 71.88 -32.96 45.39
CA SER A 1086 71.05 -32.00 46.12
C SER A 1086 70.16 -31.15 45.20
N PHE A 1087 68.95 -30.86 45.65
CA PHE A 1087 67.91 -30.10 44.95
C PHE A 1087 67.34 -29.05 45.92
N ARG A 1088 67.57 -27.77 45.62
CA ARG A 1088 66.95 -26.68 46.37
C ARG A 1088 65.53 -26.44 45.88
N ILE A 1089 64.52 -26.93 46.59
CA ILE A 1089 63.11 -26.82 46.18
C ILE A 1089 62.44 -25.53 46.67
N LEU A 1090 62.99 -24.90 47.70
CA LEU A 1090 62.55 -23.60 48.20
C LEU A 1090 63.79 -22.76 48.50
N ASN A 1091 63.90 -21.64 47.78
CA ASN A 1091 64.93 -20.61 47.91
C ASN A 1091 64.37 -19.42 48.69
N LYS A 1092 64.76 -19.23 49.96
CA LYS A 1092 64.29 -18.11 50.79
C LYS A 1092 65.26 -16.94 50.63
N THR A 1093 64.86 -15.93 49.88
CA THR A 1093 65.78 -14.84 49.53
C THR A 1093 65.91 -13.74 50.58
N SER A 1094 65.04 -13.71 51.60
CA SER A 1094 65.17 -12.77 52.73
C SER A 1094 65.86 -13.40 53.92
N ALA A 1095 66.58 -12.58 54.68
CA ALA A 1095 67.31 -13.00 55.88
C ALA A 1095 66.42 -13.63 56.96
N GLY A 1096 67.04 -14.44 57.82
CA GLY A 1096 66.38 -15.14 58.93
C GLY A 1096 66.01 -16.59 58.59
N ALA A 1097 65.82 -17.41 59.61
CA ALA A 1097 65.51 -18.84 59.46
C ALA A 1097 64.09 -19.08 58.92
N ILE A 1098 63.89 -20.25 58.31
CA ILE A 1098 62.55 -20.79 58.04
C ILE A 1098 61.86 -21.10 59.38
N SER A 1099 60.59 -20.70 59.53
CA SER A 1099 59.78 -21.00 60.71
C SER A 1099 59.03 -22.32 60.51
N GLY A 1100 59.20 -23.28 61.42
CA GLY A 1100 58.58 -24.60 61.32
C GLY A 1100 59.28 -25.56 60.36
N ILE A 1101 58.63 -26.67 60.04
CA ILE A 1101 59.15 -27.76 59.20
C ILE A 1101 58.01 -28.35 58.36
N PHE A 1102 58.36 -29.08 57.30
CA PHE A 1102 57.38 -29.95 56.65
C PHE A 1102 56.94 -31.04 57.64
N PHE A 1103 55.65 -31.38 57.63
CA PHE A 1103 55.06 -32.28 58.61
C PHE A 1103 55.83 -33.60 58.71
N GLY A 1104 56.35 -33.90 59.91
CA GLY A 1104 57.08 -35.14 60.20
C GLY A 1104 58.50 -35.23 59.64
N LYS A 1105 59.07 -34.13 59.13
CA LYS A 1105 60.40 -34.11 58.49
C LYS A 1105 61.35 -33.15 59.22
N PRO A 1106 61.91 -33.52 60.39
CA PRO A 1106 62.86 -32.65 61.10
C PRO A 1106 64.17 -32.44 60.33
N GLU A 1107 64.94 -31.43 60.72
CA GLU A 1107 66.26 -31.13 60.14
C GLU A 1107 67.15 -32.38 60.06
N SER A 1108 67.79 -32.60 58.91
CA SER A 1108 68.69 -33.72 58.61
C SER A 1108 68.06 -35.13 58.70
N SER A 1109 66.73 -35.24 58.78
CA SER A 1109 66.05 -36.54 58.75
C SER A 1109 66.01 -37.16 57.35
N VAL A 1110 65.96 -38.49 57.30
CA VAL A 1110 65.71 -39.26 56.07
C VAL A 1110 64.23 -39.63 55.99
N PHE A 1111 63.63 -39.45 54.83
CA PHE A 1111 62.28 -39.93 54.51
C PHE A 1111 62.25 -40.56 53.11
N THR A 1112 61.28 -41.43 52.85
CA THR A 1112 61.10 -42.02 51.51
C THR A 1112 59.91 -41.38 50.82
N ASP A 1113 60.08 -41.01 49.56
CA ASP A 1113 59.01 -40.53 48.69
C ASP A 1113 59.32 -40.90 47.23
N ASP A 1114 58.30 -41.27 46.46
CA ASP A 1114 58.42 -41.76 45.08
C ASP A 1114 59.53 -42.83 44.85
N GLY A 1115 59.76 -43.68 45.87
CA GLY A 1115 60.75 -44.77 45.81
C GLY A 1115 62.20 -44.36 46.10
N TYR A 1116 62.44 -43.09 46.44
CA TYR A 1116 63.77 -42.55 46.72
C TYR A 1116 63.93 -42.16 48.20
N PRO A 1117 65.09 -42.42 48.82
CA PRO A 1117 65.40 -41.92 50.16
C PRO A 1117 65.95 -40.49 50.11
N TRP A 1118 65.28 -39.56 50.77
CA TRP A 1118 65.60 -38.13 50.77
C TRP A 1118 66.07 -37.66 52.15
N ILE A 1119 67.16 -36.90 52.19
CA ILE A 1119 67.60 -36.12 53.33
C ILE A 1119 67.10 -34.68 53.15
N ILE A 1120 66.49 -34.10 54.17
CA ILE A 1120 66.04 -32.70 54.15
C ILE A 1120 66.93 -31.80 55.01
N SER A 1121 67.19 -30.59 54.51
CA SER A 1121 67.85 -29.51 55.26
C SER A 1121 67.06 -28.21 55.08
N TYR A 1122 66.76 -27.53 56.18
CA TYR A 1122 66.18 -26.17 56.26
C TYR A 1122 67.25 -25.09 56.42
N LEU A 1123 68.51 -25.51 56.61
CA LEU A 1123 69.70 -24.68 56.67
C LEU A 1123 70.55 -24.80 55.39
N GLY A 1124 69.94 -25.32 54.32
CA GLY A 1124 70.65 -25.56 53.06
C GLY A 1124 70.92 -24.26 52.30
N GLY A 1125 71.64 -24.36 51.18
CA GLY A 1125 71.91 -23.21 50.30
C GLY A 1125 72.75 -22.13 50.98
N ASP A 1126 72.16 -20.95 51.18
CA ASP A 1126 72.74 -19.80 51.89
C ASP A 1126 72.45 -19.78 53.41
N GLY A 1127 71.87 -20.86 53.95
CA GLY A 1127 71.69 -21.07 55.40
C GLY A 1127 70.25 -21.01 55.88
N ASN A 1128 69.29 -20.78 54.98
CA ASN A 1128 67.86 -20.73 55.28
C ASN A 1128 66.97 -21.25 54.12
N ASP A 1129 67.52 -22.11 53.25
CA ASP A 1129 66.80 -22.75 52.15
C ASP A 1129 66.31 -24.16 52.50
N VAL A 1130 65.27 -24.64 51.81
CA VAL A 1130 64.92 -26.08 51.79
C VAL A 1130 65.68 -26.78 50.68
N VAL A 1131 66.62 -27.63 51.07
CA VAL A 1131 67.40 -28.48 50.18
C VAL A 1131 67.10 -29.95 50.48
N LEU A 1132 66.74 -30.69 49.43
CA LEU A 1132 66.60 -32.14 49.48
C LEU A 1132 67.84 -32.78 48.87
N THR A 1133 68.44 -33.74 49.55
CA THR A 1133 69.57 -34.50 49.02
C THR A 1133 69.18 -35.96 48.92
N LEU A 1134 69.38 -36.58 47.75
CA LEU A 1134 69.13 -38.00 47.60
C LEU A 1134 70.15 -38.76 48.46
N ALA A 1135 69.69 -39.52 49.45
CA ALA A 1135 70.58 -40.22 50.37
C ALA A 1135 71.45 -41.23 49.61
N THR A 1136 72.76 -41.21 49.86
CA THR A 1136 73.61 -42.31 49.40
C THR A 1136 73.19 -43.62 50.10
N PRO A 1137 73.41 -44.78 49.47
CA PRO A 1137 73.15 -46.07 50.08
C PRO A 1137 73.69 -46.21 51.52
N ALA A 1138 74.92 -45.74 51.76
CA ALA A 1138 75.53 -45.78 53.09
C ALA A 1138 74.81 -44.87 54.10
N GLN A 1139 74.34 -43.68 53.69
CA GLN A 1139 73.57 -42.79 54.57
C GLN A 1139 72.19 -43.36 54.90
N ALA A 1140 71.49 -43.93 53.92
CA ALA A 1140 70.20 -44.57 54.13
C ALA A 1140 70.31 -45.77 55.09
N TRP A 1141 71.36 -46.59 54.90
CA TRP A 1141 71.65 -47.72 55.78
C TRP A 1141 71.99 -47.26 57.21
N ARG A 1142 72.90 -46.28 57.38
CA ARG A 1142 73.24 -45.76 58.72
C ARG A 1142 72.02 -45.17 59.42
N PHE A 1143 71.16 -44.46 58.69
CA PHE A 1143 69.94 -43.93 59.29
C PHE A 1143 68.99 -45.04 59.73
N THR A 1144 68.82 -46.08 58.91
CA THR A 1144 67.96 -47.22 59.22
C THR A 1144 68.40 -47.96 60.49
N HIS A 1145 69.71 -48.13 60.68
CA HIS A 1145 70.24 -48.90 61.80
C HIS A 1145 70.61 -48.07 63.02
N PHE A 1146 71.01 -46.81 62.87
CA PHE A 1146 71.54 -45.98 63.96
C PHE A 1146 70.80 -44.66 64.16
N GLY A 1147 69.80 -44.34 63.33
CA GLY A 1147 69.05 -43.09 63.41
C GLY A 1147 69.85 -41.84 63.02
N THR A 1148 71.06 -42.00 62.46
CA THR A 1148 71.94 -40.90 62.02
C THR A 1148 72.50 -41.18 60.63
N ILE A 1149 72.67 -40.12 59.83
CA ILE A 1149 73.36 -40.19 58.53
C ILE A 1149 74.88 -39.97 58.66
N ALA A 1150 75.33 -39.49 59.82
CA ALA A 1150 76.73 -39.14 60.05
C ALA A 1150 77.59 -40.40 60.18
N ASN A 1151 78.76 -40.38 59.55
CA ASN A 1151 79.78 -41.42 59.71
C ASN A 1151 80.58 -41.18 61.00
N SER A 1152 79.93 -41.32 62.16
CA SER A 1152 80.54 -41.03 63.46
C SER A 1152 79.90 -41.84 64.58
N GLY A 1153 80.59 -41.90 65.74
CA GLY A 1153 80.12 -42.64 66.91
C GLY A 1153 79.91 -44.13 66.61
N THR A 1154 78.81 -44.69 67.11
CA THR A 1154 78.44 -46.10 66.89
C THR A 1154 78.07 -46.42 65.43
N ALA A 1155 77.79 -45.42 64.61
CA ALA A 1155 77.48 -45.55 63.19
C ALA A 1155 78.70 -45.41 62.28
N ALA A 1156 79.90 -45.17 62.86
CA ALA A 1156 81.12 -45.00 62.09
C ALA A 1156 81.48 -46.29 61.34
N ASP A 1157 82.02 -46.16 60.13
CA ASP A 1157 82.43 -47.27 59.26
C ASP A 1157 83.40 -48.25 59.92
N THR A 1158 84.22 -47.75 60.84
CA THR A 1158 85.23 -48.50 61.58
C THR A 1158 84.75 -49.03 62.93
N PHE A 1159 83.51 -48.73 63.33
CA PHE A 1159 82.96 -49.20 64.59
C PHE A 1159 82.33 -50.58 64.41
N ASP A 1160 82.44 -51.42 65.44
CA ASP A 1160 81.78 -52.72 65.53
C ASP A 1160 80.63 -52.57 66.55
N ALA A 1161 79.40 -52.52 66.05
CA ALA A 1161 78.24 -52.14 66.85
C ALA A 1161 77.73 -53.26 67.77
N ASN A 1162 77.92 -54.51 67.39
CA ASN A 1162 77.43 -55.68 68.13
C ASN A 1162 78.55 -56.41 68.91
N GLY A 1163 79.82 -56.05 68.66
CA GLY A 1163 81.00 -56.62 69.29
C GLY A 1163 81.44 -57.99 68.76
N ASP A 1164 81.03 -58.39 67.56
CA ASP A 1164 81.36 -59.69 66.96
C ASP A 1164 82.68 -59.71 66.19
N GLY A 1165 83.31 -58.56 65.98
CA GLY A 1165 84.57 -58.37 65.28
C GLY A 1165 84.43 -57.84 63.85
N GLU A 1166 83.22 -57.66 63.33
CA GLU A 1166 82.98 -56.99 62.05
C GLU A 1166 82.66 -55.51 62.23
N VAL A 1167 83.26 -54.68 61.39
CA VAL A 1167 82.98 -53.24 61.40
C VAL A 1167 81.77 -52.93 60.50
N ASN A 1168 81.03 -51.89 60.84
CA ASN A 1168 79.82 -51.45 60.13
C ASN A 1168 79.99 -51.34 58.61
N LEU A 1169 81.15 -50.90 58.10
CA LEU A 1169 81.40 -50.83 56.65
C LEU A 1169 81.39 -52.22 55.99
N LEU A 1170 81.93 -53.23 56.68
CA LEU A 1170 81.92 -54.60 56.19
C LEU A 1170 80.50 -55.16 56.21
N GLU A 1171 79.77 -54.94 57.29
CA GLU A 1171 78.38 -55.39 57.44
C GLU A 1171 77.45 -54.74 56.40
N PHE A 1172 77.60 -53.43 56.17
CA PHE A 1172 76.90 -52.73 55.09
C PHE A 1172 77.24 -53.35 53.74
N ALA A 1173 78.53 -53.52 53.45
CA ALA A 1173 79.03 -54.06 52.19
C ALA A 1173 78.56 -55.50 51.91
N THR A 1174 78.25 -56.29 52.93
CA THR A 1174 77.80 -57.68 52.81
C THR A 1174 76.29 -57.85 52.98
N GLY A 1175 75.57 -56.80 53.42
CA GLY A 1175 74.12 -56.83 53.68
C GLY A 1175 73.73 -57.45 55.04
N GLN A 1176 74.63 -57.38 56.02
CA GLN A 1176 74.39 -57.84 57.39
C GLN A 1176 73.71 -56.75 58.24
N ASN A 1177 73.09 -57.17 59.36
CA ASN A 1177 72.47 -56.25 60.31
C ASN A 1177 73.48 -55.93 61.43
N PRO A 1178 73.87 -54.66 61.61
CA PRO A 1178 74.93 -54.27 62.53
C PRO A 1178 74.60 -54.45 64.01
N HIS A 1179 73.34 -54.76 64.34
CA HIS A 1179 72.89 -55.05 65.72
C HIS A 1179 72.74 -56.54 66.01
N ALA A 1180 72.99 -57.40 65.03
CA ALA A 1180 72.88 -58.84 65.16
C ALA A 1180 74.24 -59.49 64.95
N ALA A 1181 74.75 -60.18 65.98
CA ALA A 1181 76.02 -60.91 65.89
C ALA A 1181 75.99 -61.90 64.71
N SER A 1182 76.69 -61.57 63.65
CA SER A 1182 76.73 -62.31 62.39
C SER A 1182 78.08 -62.08 61.72
N LEU A 1183 78.76 -63.15 61.33
CA LEU A 1183 80.06 -63.06 60.66
C LEU A 1183 79.92 -63.40 59.17
N ILE A 1184 80.63 -62.67 58.32
CA ILE A 1184 80.77 -62.96 56.91
C ILE A 1184 81.29 -64.39 56.72
N SER A 1185 80.54 -65.18 55.96
CA SER A 1185 81.00 -66.50 55.55
C SER A 1185 81.97 -66.38 54.36
N LEU A 1186 83.27 -66.41 54.67
CA LEU A 1186 84.35 -66.55 53.69
C LEU A 1186 84.71 -68.03 53.56
N SER A 1187 84.42 -68.65 52.41
CA SER A 1187 84.89 -70.02 52.14
C SER A 1187 86.06 -70.00 51.17
N GLY A 1188 87.16 -70.64 51.57
CA GLY A 1188 88.36 -70.80 50.75
C GLY A 1188 88.51 -72.26 50.30
N LEU A 1189 88.61 -72.49 48.99
CA LEU A 1189 88.93 -73.79 48.41
C LEU A 1189 90.27 -73.69 47.68
N ARG A 1190 91.25 -74.49 48.08
CA ARG A 1190 92.48 -74.66 47.32
C ARG A 1190 92.27 -75.71 46.23
N THR A 1191 92.40 -75.30 44.97
CA THR A 1191 92.48 -76.22 43.84
C THR A 1191 93.94 -76.49 43.47
N ALA A 1192 94.17 -77.33 42.46
CA ALA A 1192 95.53 -77.59 41.98
C ALA A 1192 96.22 -76.32 41.43
N SER A 1193 95.45 -75.35 40.95
CA SER A 1193 95.97 -74.17 40.21
C SER A 1193 95.56 -72.81 40.79
N ALA A 1194 94.65 -72.74 41.75
CA ALA A 1194 94.17 -71.48 42.32
C ALA A 1194 93.78 -71.61 43.81
N LEU A 1195 93.73 -70.46 44.48
CA LEU A 1195 92.96 -70.30 45.71
C LEU A 1195 91.63 -69.64 45.34
N GLU A 1196 90.53 -70.38 45.45
CA GLU A 1196 89.19 -69.86 45.21
C GLU A 1196 88.58 -69.39 46.53
N ILE A 1197 88.04 -68.16 46.53
CA ILE A 1197 87.41 -67.56 47.70
C ILE A 1197 86.00 -67.18 47.31
N THR A 1198 85.02 -67.70 48.04
CA THR A 1198 83.64 -67.28 47.88
C THR A 1198 83.27 -66.34 49.03
N TYR A 1199 82.73 -65.18 48.68
CA TYR A 1199 82.24 -64.18 49.60
C TYR A 1199 80.89 -63.64 49.14
N ILE A 1200 80.16 -63.01 50.05
CA ILE A 1200 78.92 -62.30 49.73
C ILE A 1200 79.21 -60.80 49.61
N ARG A 1201 78.52 -60.12 48.70
CA ARG A 1201 78.49 -58.66 48.63
C ARG A 1201 77.07 -58.18 48.36
N SER A 1202 76.64 -57.13 49.04
CA SER A 1202 75.37 -56.47 48.77
C SER A 1202 75.51 -55.59 47.52
N LYS A 1203 74.46 -55.59 46.69
CA LYS A 1203 74.40 -54.81 45.45
C LYS A 1203 74.19 -53.33 45.71
N GLU A 1204 73.50 -52.98 46.79
CA GLU A 1204 73.22 -51.60 47.18
C GLU A 1204 74.52 -50.80 47.51
N PRO A 1205 75.42 -51.27 48.40
CA PRO A 1205 76.74 -50.67 48.59
C PRO A 1205 77.58 -50.63 47.31
N LEU A 1206 77.54 -51.69 46.50
CA LEU A 1206 78.26 -51.77 45.24
C LEU A 1206 77.82 -50.65 44.27
N THR A 1207 76.52 -50.41 44.15
CA THR A 1207 75.97 -49.28 43.38
C THR A 1207 76.25 -47.93 44.03
N GLY A 1208 76.44 -47.90 45.36
CA GLY A 1208 76.87 -46.72 46.11
C GLY A 1208 78.36 -46.41 46.02
N GLY A 1209 79.13 -47.19 45.25
CA GLY A 1209 80.57 -46.97 45.01
C GLY A 1209 81.52 -47.77 45.92
N VAL A 1210 81.01 -48.65 46.78
CA VAL A 1210 81.86 -49.51 47.64
C VAL A 1210 82.66 -50.47 46.77
N ILE A 1211 83.98 -50.49 46.98
CA ILE A 1211 84.91 -51.31 46.21
C ILE A 1211 85.21 -52.60 46.98
N PHE A 1212 85.03 -53.73 46.30
CA PHE A 1212 85.37 -55.06 46.80
C PHE A 1212 86.63 -55.57 46.09
N ALA A 1213 87.75 -55.61 46.78
CA ALA A 1213 89.00 -56.13 46.25
C ALA A 1213 89.40 -57.40 47.01
N VAL A 1214 89.51 -58.52 46.32
CA VAL A 1214 90.20 -59.69 46.87
C VAL A 1214 91.68 -59.50 46.61
N GLU A 1215 92.43 -59.31 47.68
CA GLU A 1215 93.88 -59.12 47.65
C GLU A 1215 94.57 -60.38 48.15
N TRP A 1216 95.75 -60.66 47.62
CA TRP A 1216 96.59 -61.77 48.08
C TRP A 1216 97.99 -61.29 48.45
N SER A 1217 98.63 -62.02 49.37
CA SER A 1217 100.02 -61.81 49.75
C SER A 1217 100.64 -63.16 50.12
N ASP A 1218 101.93 -63.32 49.88
CA ASP A 1218 102.69 -64.50 50.30
C ASP A 1218 103.12 -64.41 51.78
N THR A 1219 102.88 -63.25 52.41
CA THR A 1219 103.15 -63.01 53.83
C THR A 1219 101.97 -62.31 54.51
N LEU A 1220 101.87 -62.40 55.84
CA LEU A 1220 100.90 -61.60 56.62
C LEU A 1220 101.41 -60.17 56.91
N ALA A 1221 102.52 -59.74 56.31
CA ALA A 1221 103.07 -58.41 56.54
C ALA A 1221 102.19 -57.30 55.92
N PRO A 1222 102.24 -56.06 56.44
CA PRO A 1222 101.33 -54.98 56.01
C PRO A 1222 101.45 -54.57 54.52
N ASN A 1223 102.61 -54.72 53.89
CA ASN A 1223 102.87 -54.38 52.47
C ASN A 1223 103.76 -55.47 51.83
N PRO A 1224 103.47 -56.04 50.65
CA PRO A 1224 102.45 -55.66 49.66
C PRO A 1224 101.37 -56.73 49.46
N TRP A 1225 100.12 -56.37 49.76
CA TRP A 1225 98.95 -57.12 49.28
C TRP A 1225 98.67 -56.71 47.83
N SER A 1226 98.41 -57.67 46.94
CA SER A 1226 98.27 -57.46 45.49
C SER A 1226 96.92 -57.96 44.98
N VAL A 1227 96.38 -57.28 43.97
CA VAL A 1227 95.20 -57.73 43.20
C VAL A 1227 95.59 -58.38 41.87
N ALA A 1228 96.89 -58.44 41.56
CA ALA A 1228 97.36 -58.90 40.26
C ALA A 1228 96.93 -60.35 39.97
N GLY A 1229 96.33 -60.56 38.81
CA GLY A 1229 95.88 -61.87 38.33
C GLY A 1229 94.62 -62.42 39.00
N VAL A 1230 93.97 -61.67 39.90
CA VAL A 1230 92.69 -62.08 40.51
C VAL A 1230 91.55 -61.91 39.51
N THR A 1231 90.78 -62.96 39.27
CA THR A 1231 89.55 -62.92 38.45
C THR A 1231 88.33 -63.20 39.32
N GLN A 1232 87.19 -62.57 39.03
CA GLN A 1232 85.95 -62.75 39.80
C GLN A 1232 84.79 -63.18 38.90
N SER A 1233 83.89 -64.01 39.42
CA SER A 1233 82.64 -64.41 38.77
C SER A 1233 81.49 -64.43 39.78
N ILE A 1234 80.30 -63.97 39.39
CA ILE A 1234 79.08 -64.05 40.22
C ILE A 1234 78.57 -65.49 40.16
N LEU A 1235 78.37 -66.12 41.32
CA LEU A 1235 77.79 -67.47 41.45
C LEU A 1235 76.27 -67.42 41.52
N THR A 1236 75.73 -66.52 42.35
CA THR A 1236 74.29 -66.31 42.51
C THR A 1236 74.01 -64.81 42.71
N ASP A 1237 72.89 -64.33 42.19
CA ASP A 1237 72.38 -62.96 42.38
C ASP A 1237 70.89 -63.05 42.67
N ASN A 1238 70.47 -62.70 43.88
CA ASN A 1238 69.07 -62.74 44.28
C ASN A 1238 68.36 -61.38 44.15
N GLY A 1239 69.01 -60.39 43.52
CA GLY A 1239 68.52 -59.03 43.39
C GLY A 1239 69.09 -58.07 44.44
N THR A 1240 69.44 -58.54 45.64
CA THR A 1240 69.93 -57.70 46.75
C THR A 1240 71.39 -58.02 47.12
N VAL A 1241 71.76 -59.30 47.10
CA VAL A 1241 73.09 -59.80 47.47
C VAL A 1241 73.61 -60.71 46.35
N GLN A 1242 74.90 -60.59 46.07
CA GLN A 1242 75.65 -61.46 45.17
C GLN A 1242 76.57 -62.37 45.97
N SER A 1243 76.57 -63.66 45.64
CA SER A 1243 77.67 -64.55 46.01
C SER A 1243 78.72 -64.50 44.91
N VAL A 1244 79.96 -64.17 45.24
CA VAL A 1244 81.05 -63.94 44.29
C VAL A 1244 82.19 -64.90 44.59
N LYS A 1245 82.64 -65.60 43.54
CA LYS A 1245 83.88 -66.39 43.57
C LYS A 1245 85.03 -65.56 43.01
N ALA A 1246 86.03 -65.30 43.83
CA ALA A 1246 87.33 -64.77 43.41
C ALA A 1246 88.33 -65.92 43.25
N THR A 1247 89.04 -65.94 42.14
CA THR A 1247 90.11 -66.90 41.85
C THR A 1247 91.44 -66.18 41.96
N VAL A 1248 92.24 -66.56 42.96
CA VAL A 1248 93.57 -66.02 43.21
C VAL A 1248 94.60 -66.94 42.56
N PRO A 1249 95.52 -66.43 41.73
CA PRO A 1249 96.53 -67.24 41.06
C PRO A 1249 97.46 -67.89 42.09
N THR A 1250 97.97 -69.08 41.79
CA THR A 1250 99.01 -69.74 42.60
C THR A 1250 100.39 -69.55 41.97
N ALA A 1251 101.43 -69.50 42.80
CA ALA A 1251 102.82 -69.57 42.36
C ALA A 1251 103.42 -70.88 42.84
N ALA A 1252 103.98 -71.69 41.92
CA ALA A 1252 104.42 -73.07 42.19
C ALA A 1252 105.49 -73.19 43.30
N ALA A 1253 106.20 -72.10 43.62
CA ALA A 1253 107.33 -72.09 44.55
C ALA A 1253 107.01 -71.51 45.95
N ILE A 1254 105.75 -71.19 46.26
CA ILE A 1254 105.40 -70.48 47.50
C ILE A 1254 104.58 -71.40 48.43
N PRO A 1255 105.04 -71.67 49.66
CA PRO A 1255 104.42 -72.68 50.54
C PRO A 1255 103.10 -72.23 51.16
N ARG A 1256 102.86 -70.92 51.28
CA ARG A 1256 101.65 -70.33 51.85
C ARG A 1256 101.30 -69.04 51.12
N ARG A 1257 100.02 -68.88 50.78
CA ARG A 1257 99.45 -67.65 50.22
C ARG A 1257 98.24 -67.29 51.05
N PHE A 1258 98.17 -66.04 51.47
CA PHE A 1258 97.07 -65.47 52.23
C PHE A 1258 96.23 -64.63 51.28
N ALA A 1259 94.93 -64.63 51.52
CA ALA A 1259 94.02 -63.77 50.79
C ALA A 1259 93.02 -63.14 51.75
N ARG A 1260 92.62 -61.93 51.42
CA ARG A 1260 91.65 -61.17 52.20
C ARG A 1260 90.67 -60.49 51.26
N LEU A 1261 89.44 -60.33 51.73
CA LEU A 1261 88.51 -59.39 51.14
C LEU A 1261 88.79 -58.02 51.76
N LYS A 1262 89.19 -57.06 50.94
CA LYS A 1262 89.27 -55.66 51.31
C LYS A 1262 88.04 -54.95 50.78
N VAL A 1263 87.26 -54.41 51.69
CA VAL A 1263 86.16 -53.50 51.40
C VAL A 1263 86.69 -52.08 51.59
N THR A 1264 86.42 -51.19 50.64
CA THR A 1264 86.80 -49.78 50.74
C THR A 1264 85.56 -48.95 50.43
N SER A 1265 85.24 -48.03 51.33
CA SER A 1265 84.19 -47.04 51.09
C SER A 1265 84.55 -46.17 49.88
N PRO A 1266 83.56 -45.59 49.17
CA PRO A 1266 83.80 -44.66 48.07
C PRO A 1266 84.67 -43.46 48.44
#